data_AF-Q96NU0-F1
#
_entry.id   AF-Q96NU0-F1
#
_cell.length_a   1.000
_cell.length_b   1.000
_cell.length_c   1.000
_cell.angle_alpha   90.00
_cell.angle_beta   90.00
_cell.angle_gamma   90.00
#
_symmetry.space_group_name_H-M   'P 1'
#
loop_
_entity.id
_entity.type
_entity.pdbx_description
1 polymer ?
#
loop_
_entity_poly.entity_id
_entity_poly.type
_entity_poly.pdbx_seq_one_letter_code
_entity_poly.pdbx_strand_id
1 'polypeptide(L)'
;MASVAWAVLKVLLLLPTQTWSPVGAGNPPDCDSPLASALPRSSFSSSSELSSSHGPGFSRLNRRDGAGGWTPLVSNKYQWLQIDLGERMEVTAVATQGGYGSSDWVTSYLLMFSDGGRNWKQYRREESIWGFPGNTNADSVVHYRLQPPFEARFLRFLPLAWNPRGRIGMRIEVYGCAYKSEVVYFDGQSALLYTLDKKPLKPIRDVISLKFKAMQSNGILLHREGQHGNHITLELIKGKLVFFLNSGNAKLPSTIAPVTLTLGSLLDDQHWHSVLIELLDTQVNFTVDKHTHHFQAKGDSSNLDLNFEISFGGILSPGRSRAFTRKSFHGCLENLYYNGVDVTELAKKHKPQILMMGNVSFSCPQPQTVPVTFLSSRSYLALPGNSGEDKVSVTFQFRTWNRAGHLLFGELQRGSGSFVLFLKDGKLKLSLFQAGQSPRNVTAGAGLNDGQWHSVSFSAKWSHMNVVVDDDTAVQPLVAVLIDSGDTYYFGGCLGNSSGSGCKSPLGGFQGCLRLITIGDKAVDPILVQQGALGSFRDLQIDSCGITDRCLPSYCEHGGECSQSWDTFSCDCLGTGYTGETCHSSLYEQSCEAHKHRGNPSGLYYIDADGSGPLGPFLVYCNMTADSAWTVVRHGGPDAVTLRGAPSGHPLSAVSFAYAAGAGQLRAAVNLAERCEQRLALRCGTARRPDSRDGTPLSWWVGRTNETHTSWGGSLPDAQKCTCGLEGNCIDSQYYCNCDAGQNEWTSDTIVLSQKEHLPVTQIVMTDTGQPHSEADYTLGPLLCRGDKSFWNSASFNTETSYLHFPAFHGELTADVCFFFKTTVSSGVFMENLGITDFIRIELRAPTEVTFSFDVGNGPCEVTVQSPTPFNDNQWHHVRAERNVKGASLQVDQLPQKMQPAPADGHVRLQLNSQLFIGGTATRQRGFLGCIRSLQLNGVALDLEERATVTPGVEPGCAGHCSTYGHLCRNGGRCREKRRGVTCDCAFSAYDGPFCSNEISAYFATGSSMTYHFQEHYTLSENSSSLVSSLHRDVTLTREMITLSFRTTRTPSLLLYVSSFYEEYLSVILANNGSLQIRYKLDRHQNPDAFTFDFKNMADGQLHQVKINREEAVVMVEVNQSAKKQVILSSGTEFNAVKSLILGKVLEAAGADPDTRRAATSGFTGCLSAVRFGCAAPLKAALRPSGPSRVTVRGHVAPMARCAAGAASGSPARELAPRLAGGAGRSGPVDEGEPLVNADRRDSAVIGGVIAVEIFILLCITAIAIRIYQQRKLRKENESKVSKKEEC
;
A
#
# COMPACT_ATOMS: atom_id res chain seq x y z
N MET A 1 -11.03 61.65 -68.02
CA MET A 1 -10.77 60.23 -67.70
C MET A 1 -9.36 59.95 -67.15
N ALA A 2 -8.52 60.96 -66.84
CA ALA A 2 -7.14 60.77 -66.39
C ALA A 2 -6.93 60.77 -64.85
N SER A 3 -7.97 60.96 -64.02
CA SER A 3 -7.83 61.04 -62.55
C SER A 3 -8.01 59.71 -61.81
N VAL A 4 -8.44 58.64 -62.49
CA VAL A 4 -8.65 57.32 -61.85
C VAL A 4 -7.40 56.43 -61.92
N ALA A 5 -6.48 56.68 -62.86
CA ALA A 5 -5.29 55.86 -63.04
C ALA A 5 -4.22 56.07 -61.93
N TRP A 6 -4.22 57.21 -61.22
CA TRP A 6 -3.23 57.50 -60.18
C TRP A 6 -3.58 56.94 -58.79
N ALA A 7 -4.84 56.59 -58.54
CA ALA A 7 -5.24 55.97 -57.27
C ALA A 7 -4.90 54.47 -57.24
N VAL A 8 -4.95 53.79 -58.38
CA VAL A 8 -4.67 52.34 -58.47
C VAL A 8 -3.16 52.05 -58.38
N LEU A 9 -2.31 52.94 -58.88
CA LEU A 9 -0.85 52.73 -58.86
C LEU A 9 -0.21 52.87 -57.47
N LYS A 10 -0.81 53.65 -56.55
CA LYS A 10 -0.29 53.78 -55.17
C LYS A 10 -0.65 52.59 -54.27
N VAL A 11 -1.68 51.82 -54.58
CA VAL A 11 -2.04 50.60 -53.82
C VAL A 11 -1.13 49.43 -54.19
N LEU A 12 -0.54 49.42 -55.39
CA LEU A 12 0.33 48.34 -55.87
C LEU A 12 1.80 48.46 -55.43
N LEU A 13 2.26 49.63 -54.98
CA LEU A 13 3.67 49.87 -54.63
C LEU A 13 4.01 49.78 -53.13
N LEU A 14 3.07 49.35 -52.28
CA LEU A 14 3.27 49.17 -50.83
C LEU A 14 3.05 47.73 -50.34
N LEU A 15 3.13 46.74 -51.23
CA LEU A 15 3.24 45.34 -50.83
C LEU A 15 4.73 44.98 -50.76
N PRO A 16 5.36 44.93 -49.57
CA PRO A 16 6.60 44.20 -49.44
C PRO A 16 6.26 42.74 -49.78
N THR A 17 6.80 42.26 -50.89
CA THR A 17 6.94 40.84 -51.17
C THR A 17 7.92 40.26 -50.15
N GLN A 18 7.51 40.17 -48.88
CA GLN A 18 7.96 39.08 -48.04
C GLN A 18 7.24 37.86 -48.57
N THR A 19 7.95 37.10 -49.37
CA THR A 19 7.61 35.73 -49.73
C THR A 19 7.50 34.93 -48.43
N TRP A 20 6.33 34.95 -47.80
CA TRP A 20 5.88 33.82 -47.01
C TRP A 20 5.58 32.74 -48.03
N SER A 21 6.57 31.87 -48.26
CA SER A 21 6.31 30.54 -48.79
C SER A 21 5.15 29.99 -47.96
N PRO A 22 4.00 29.65 -48.56
CA PRO A 22 2.96 28.97 -47.82
C PRO A 22 3.60 27.65 -47.40
N VAL A 23 3.81 27.48 -46.09
CA VAL A 23 4.12 26.17 -45.53
C VAL A 23 2.96 25.29 -45.94
N GLY A 24 3.19 24.50 -46.99
CA GLY A 24 2.22 23.61 -47.57
C GLY A 24 1.68 22.72 -46.46
N ALA A 25 0.36 22.70 -46.37
CA ALA A 25 -0.41 21.95 -45.40
C ALA A 25 -0.14 20.45 -45.52
N GLY A 26 0.77 19.99 -44.69
CA GLY A 26 1.00 18.60 -44.34
C GLY A 26 1.96 18.65 -43.17
N ASN A 27 1.49 18.33 -41.96
CA ASN A 27 2.38 18.28 -40.80
C ASN A 27 3.57 17.40 -41.18
N PRO A 28 4.83 17.90 -41.10
CA PRO A 28 5.98 17.03 -41.28
C PRO A 28 5.82 15.86 -40.30
N PRO A 29 6.21 14.63 -40.67
CA PRO A 29 5.82 13.41 -39.96
C PRO A 29 6.08 13.43 -38.45
N ASP A 30 7.06 14.22 -37.97
CA ASP A 30 7.42 14.32 -36.56
C ASP A 30 7.11 15.66 -35.86
N CYS A 31 6.47 16.65 -36.52
CA CYS A 31 6.14 17.99 -35.95
C CYS A 31 7.32 18.66 -35.18
N ASP A 32 8.52 18.64 -35.76
CA ASP A 32 9.77 19.05 -35.10
C ASP A 32 10.49 20.22 -35.79
N SER A 33 9.76 21.04 -36.55
CA SER A 33 10.36 22.16 -37.29
C SER A 33 10.75 23.31 -36.35
N PRO A 34 11.90 23.99 -36.57
CA PRO A 34 12.25 25.19 -35.82
C PRO A 34 11.30 26.34 -36.18
N LEU A 35 10.73 26.98 -35.16
CA LEU A 35 9.70 28.01 -35.28
C LEU A 35 10.25 29.43 -35.07
N ALA A 36 11.22 29.62 -34.17
CA ALA A 36 11.73 30.94 -33.82
C ALA A 36 12.69 31.52 -34.87
N SER A 37 13.42 30.65 -35.57
CA SER A 37 14.41 31.06 -36.58
C SER A 37 13.81 31.87 -37.74
N ALA A 38 12.56 31.61 -38.13
CA ALA A 38 11.89 32.29 -39.24
C ALA A 38 11.14 33.58 -38.83
N LEU A 39 10.97 33.84 -37.54
CA LEU A 39 10.15 34.95 -37.06
C LEU A 39 10.89 36.30 -37.13
N PRO A 40 10.18 37.42 -37.37
CA PRO A 40 10.76 38.77 -37.37
C PRO A 40 11.24 39.18 -35.96
N ARG A 41 12.11 40.19 -35.86
CA ARG A 41 12.58 40.70 -34.55
C ARG A 41 11.44 41.22 -33.66
N SER A 42 10.35 41.72 -34.25
CA SER A 42 9.16 42.19 -33.54
C SER A 42 8.39 41.09 -32.81
N SER A 43 8.60 39.82 -33.16
CA SER A 43 8.03 38.68 -32.45
C SER A 43 8.69 38.41 -31.10
N PHE A 44 9.83 39.05 -30.81
CA PHE A 44 10.58 38.85 -29.57
C PHE A 44 10.42 40.08 -28.67
N SER A 45 10.05 39.85 -27.41
CA SER A 45 9.94 40.89 -26.38
C SER A 45 10.53 40.38 -25.06
N SER A 46 10.82 41.28 -24.12
CA SER A 46 11.41 40.92 -22.83
C SER A 46 11.00 41.89 -21.72
N SER A 47 11.22 41.48 -20.47
CA SER A 47 11.01 42.32 -19.28
C SER A 47 11.83 43.60 -19.30
N SER A 48 13.09 43.48 -19.72
CA SER A 48 14.04 44.58 -19.87
C SER A 48 15.17 44.16 -20.80
N GLU A 49 16.02 45.11 -21.20
CA GLU A 49 17.24 44.87 -21.95
C GLU A 49 18.39 45.71 -21.34
N LEU A 50 19.59 45.14 -21.27
CA LEU A 50 20.76 45.81 -20.71
C LEU A 50 21.24 46.97 -21.59
N SER A 51 21.16 46.78 -22.90
CA SER A 51 21.43 47.79 -23.92
C SER A 51 20.74 47.39 -25.23
N SER A 52 20.74 48.28 -26.21
CA SER A 52 20.19 48.02 -27.55
C SER A 52 20.86 46.84 -28.27
N SER A 53 22.06 46.41 -27.86
CA SER A 53 22.75 45.22 -28.39
C SER A 53 22.42 43.92 -27.65
N HIS A 54 21.73 43.99 -26.50
CA HIS A 54 21.27 42.84 -25.71
C HIS A 54 19.74 42.65 -25.78
N GLY A 55 19.09 43.29 -26.75
CA GLY A 55 17.65 43.24 -26.91
C GLY A 55 17.12 41.83 -27.25
N PRO A 56 15.83 41.57 -27.02
CA PRO A 56 15.21 40.26 -27.19
C PRO A 56 15.31 39.72 -28.62
N GLY A 57 15.39 40.59 -29.63
CA GLY A 57 15.53 40.20 -31.03
C GLY A 57 16.85 39.50 -31.39
N PHE A 58 17.86 39.51 -30.49
CA PHE A 58 19.14 38.79 -30.64
C PHE A 58 19.14 37.41 -29.98
N SER A 59 18.04 37.01 -29.35
CA SER A 59 17.92 35.75 -28.62
C SER A 59 17.72 34.51 -29.49
N ARG A 60 18.01 34.53 -30.79
CA ARG A 60 17.88 33.33 -31.64
C ARG A 60 19.03 32.37 -31.41
N LEU A 61 18.73 31.07 -31.33
CA LEU A 61 19.72 30.01 -31.18
C LEU A 61 20.81 30.07 -32.25
N ASN A 62 22.06 29.77 -31.87
CA ASN A 62 23.24 29.73 -32.74
C ASN A 62 23.57 31.03 -33.49
N ARG A 63 22.86 32.14 -33.23
CA ARG A 63 23.21 33.46 -33.75
C ARG A 63 24.29 34.10 -32.90
N ARG A 64 25.09 34.96 -33.54
CA ARG A 64 26.17 35.76 -32.95
C ARG A 64 25.92 37.27 -33.13
N ASP A 65 24.68 37.62 -33.43
CA ASP A 65 24.24 38.99 -33.68
C ASP A 65 24.17 39.78 -32.36
N GLY A 66 24.28 41.11 -32.43
CA GLY A 66 24.25 41.97 -31.24
C GLY A 66 25.45 41.69 -30.31
N ALA A 67 25.19 41.67 -29.00
CA ALA A 67 26.16 41.31 -27.97
C ALA A 67 26.12 39.81 -27.61
N GLY A 68 25.64 38.96 -28.53
CA GLY A 68 25.67 37.51 -28.37
C GLY A 68 24.40 36.86 -27.80
N GLY A 69 23.35 37.62 -27.48
CA GLY A 69 22.07 37.10 -26.99
C GLY A 69 21.23 38.16 -26.28
N TRP A 70 20.12 37.74 -25.66
CA TRP A 70 19.34 38.61 -24.77
C TRP A 70 19.94 38.63 -23.36
N THR A 71 20.04 39.82 -22.78
CA THR A 71 20.40 40.03 -21.37
C THR A 71 19.53 41.15 -20.78
N PRO A 72 18.84 40.90 -19.65
CA PRO A 72 18.04 41.92 -18.98
C PRO A 72 18.90 42.97 -18.27
N LEU A 73 18.30 44.13 -18.00
CA LEU A 73 18.91 45.25 -17.30
C LEU A 73 19.40 44.86 -15.89
N VAL A 74 18.62 44.04 -15.18
CA VAL A 74 18.95 43.51 -13.86
C VAL A 74 18.76 41.99 -13.88
N SER A 75 19.72 41.24 -13.34
CA SER A 75 19.60 39.78 -13.19
C SER A 75 18.91 39.44 -11.88
N ASN A 76 17.59 39.23 -11.95
CA ASN A 76 16.76 38.77 -10.83
C ASN A 76 15.69 37.78 -11.34
N LYS A 77 14.92 37.18 -10.44
CA LYS A 77 13.90 36.16 -10.76
C LYS A 77 12.63 36.69 -11.46
N TYR A 78 12.53 37.99 -11.70
CA TYR A 78 11.35 38.61 -12.33
C TYR A 78 11.55 38.86 -13.84
N GLN A 79 12.71 38.48 -14.38
CA GLN A 79 13.01 38.66 -15.79
C GLN A 79 12.33 37.59 -16.64
N TRP A 80 12.00 37.94 -17.88
CA TRP A 80 11.42 37.02 -18.84
C TRP A 80 11.80 37.40 -20.27
N LEU A 81 11.94 36.39 -21.12
CA LEU A 81 12.07 36.50 -22.56
C LEU A 81 10.84 35.87 -23.21
N GLN A 82 10.17 36.60 -24.10
CA GLN A 82 8.92 36.21 -24.72
C GLN A 82 9.06 36.11 -26.23
N ILE A 83 8.35 35.15 -26.80
CA ILE A 83 8.19 34.97 -28.24
C ILE A 83 6.70 34.90 -28.62
N ASP A 84 6.33 35.62 -29.68
CA ASP A 84 5.03 35.52 -30.37
C ASP A 84 5.25 34.72 -31.67
N LEU A 85 4.69 33.50 -31.72
CA LEU A 85 4.77 32.62 -32.87
C LEU A 85 3.89 33.09 -34.06
N GLY A 86 3.09 34.14 -33.87
CA GLY A 86 2.19 34.74 -34.87
C GLY A 86 0.81 34.08 -34.91
N GLU A 87 0.78 32.75 -34.92
CA GLU A 87 -0.44 31.93 -34.81
C GLU A 87 -0.31 30.84 -33.75
N ARG A 88 -1.37 30.07 -33.52
CA ARG A 88 -1.35 28.97 -32.54
C ARG A 88 -0.59 27.78 -33.14
N MET A 89 0.46 27.36 -32.45
CA MET A 89 1.35 26.27 -32.86
C MET A 89 1.27 25.14 -31.85
N GLU A 90 1.47 23.91 -32.31
CA GLU A 90 1.80 22.78 -31.44
C GLU A 90 3.30 22.83 -31.15
N VAL A 91 3.65 22.99 -29.88
CA VAL A 91 5.03 23.11 -29.42
C VAL A 91 5.49 21.76 -28.85
N THR A 92 6.52 21.19 -29.47
CA THR A 92 7.02 19.84 -29.18
C THR A 92 8.36 19.85 -28.46
N ALA A 93 9.19 20.88 -28.64
CA ALA A 93 10.46 21.02 -27.92
C ALA A 93 10.90 22.48 -27.79
N VAL A 94 11.85 22.72 -26.88
CA VAL A 94 12.55 24.00 -26.75
C VAL A 94 14.06 23.75 -26.67
N ALA A 95 14.85 24.72 -27.09
CA ALA A 95 16.29 24.70 -26.86
C ALA A 95 16.77 26.02 -26.28
N THR A 96 17.77 25.95 -25.41
CA THR A 96 18.41 27.11 -24.78
C THR A 96 19.92 27.07 -24.99
N GLN A 97 20.53 28.26 -25.06
CA GLN A 97 21.97 28.46 -25.20
C GLN A 97 22.36 29.77 -24.49
N GLY A 98 23.55 29.83 -23.88
CA GLY A 98 24.02 31.04 -23.21
C GLY A 98 24.35 32.17 -24.18
N GLY A 99 24.65 33.37 -23.66
CA GLY A 99 25.12 34.50 -24.45
C GLY A 99 26.48 34.20 -25.09
N TYR A 100 26.58 34.36 -26.41
CA TYR A 100 27.79 34.01 -27.16
C TYR A 100 29.02 34.79 -26.67
N GLY A 101 30.11 34.08 -26.37
CA GLY A 101 31.38 34.69 -25.99
C GLY A 101 31.38 35.39 -24.62
N SER A 102 30.38 35.16 -23.76
CA SER A 102 30.29 35.75 -22.42
C SER A 102 30.25 34.70 -21.31
N SER A 103 30.27 35.17 -20.06
CA SER A 103 30.00 34.33 -18.88
C SER A 103 28.50 34.25 -18.54
N ASP A 104 27.62 34.71 -19.43
CA ASP A 104 26.21 34.94 -19.13
C ASP A 104 25.35 33.81 -19.69
N TRP A 105 24.90 32.91 -18.82
CA TRP A 105 24.02 31.80 -19.18
C TRP A 105 23.09 31.41 -18.05
N VAL A 106 21.89 30.99 -18.42
CA VAL A 106 20.85 30.50 -17.50
C VAL A 106 21.05 29.02 -17.26
N THR A 107 21.11 28.60 -16.00
CA THR A 107 21.31 27.20 -15.58
C THR A 107 19.99 26.50 -15.26
N SER A 108 18.91 27.25 -14.98
CA SER A 108 17.55 26.71 -14.92
C SER A 108 16.50 27.77 -15.20
N TYR A 109 15.36 27.39 -15.80
CA TYR A 109 14.29 28.31 -16.21
C TYR A 109 12.89 27.68 -16.13
N LEU A 110 11.84 28.51 -16.02
CA LEU A 110 10.45 28.09 -16.23
C LEU A 110 10.00 28.42 -17.65
N LEU A 111 9.07 27.61 -18.17
CA LEU A 111 8.36 27.89 -19.41
C LEU A 111 6.90 28.23 -19.09
N MET A 112 6.42 29.36 -19.61
CA MET A 112 5.01 29.72 -19.58
C MET A 112 4.49 29.91 -20.99
N PHE A 113 3.19 29.70 -21.19
CA PHE A 113 2.53 29.83 -22.48
C PHE A 113 1.15 30.46 -22.38
N SER A 114 0.68 31.03 -23.49
CA SER A 114 -0.63 31.68 -23.61
C SER A 114 -1.08 31.76 -25.07
N ASP A 115 -2.38 31.74 -25.32
CA ASP A 115 -2.96 31.98 -26.64
C ASP A 115 -3.07 33.48 -26.98
N GLY A 116 -3.28 34.33 -25.98
CA GLY A 116 -3.56 35.77 -26.15
C GLY A 116 -2.49 36.71 -25.57
N GLY A 117 -1.39 36.18 -25.06
CA GLY A 117 -0.36 36.96 -24.35
C GLY A 117 -0.86 37.51 -23.00
N ARG A 118 -1.91 36.88 -22.45
CA ARG A 118 -2.56 37.14 -21.16
C ARG A 118 -2.98 35.83 -20.50
N ASN A 119 -3.21 35.82 -19.19
CA ASN A 119 -3.54 34.63 -18.41
C ASN A 119 -2.57 33.49 -18.73
N TRP A 120 -1.33 33.61 -18.26
CA TRP A 120 -0.26 32.68 -18.60
C TRP A 120 -0.39 31.37 -17.82
N LYS A 121 -0.25 30.26 -18.53
CA LYS A 121 -0.12 28.92 -17.94
C LYS A 121 1.34 28.56 -17.83
N GLN A 122 1.76 28.04 -16.68
CA GLN A 122 3.08 27.45 -16.56
C GLN A 122 3.06 26.02 -17.12
N TYR A 123 4.06 25.67 -17.93
CA TYR A 123 4.27 24.29 -18.33
C TYR A 123 4.79 23.47 -17.15
N ARG A 124 4.17 22.31 -16.88
CA ARG A 124 4.52 21.40 -15.78
C ARG A 124 4.88 20.03 -16.32
N ARG A 125 6.01 19.47 -15.86
CA ARG A 125 6.44 18.10 -16.20
C ARG A 125 5.88 17.15 -15.16
N GLU A 126 4.99 16.24 -15.56
CA GLU A 126 4.43 15.21 -14.66
C GLU A 126 3.94 15.81 -13.34
N GLU A 127 3.27 16.97 -13.42
CA GLU A 127 2.80 17.79 -12.29
C GLU A 127 3.86 18.61 -11.53
N SER A 128 5.16 18.35 -11.73
CA SER A 128 6.24 19.15 -11.13
C SER A 128 6.28 20.57 -11.69
N ILE A 129 6.43 21.53 -10.78
CA ILE A 129 6.57 22.97 -11.04
C ILE A 129 8.07 23.34 -11.19
N TRP A 130 8.98 22.37 -11.07
CA TRP A 130 10.42 22.60 -11.15
C TRP A 130 10.86 23.09 -12.53
N GLY A 131 11.92 23.90 -12.56
CA GLY A 131 12.43 24.48 -13.79
C GLY A 131 13.19 23.51 -14.68
N PHE A 132 13.21 23.79 -15.97
CA PHE A 132 14.03 23.06 -16.92
C PHE A 132 15.52 23.30 -16.63
N PRO A 133 16.37 22.27 -16.79
CA PRO A 133 17.80 22.48 -16.81
C PRO A 133 18.16 23.39 -17.99
N GLY A 134 18.94 24.42 -17.71
CA GLY A 134 19.53 25.31 -18.70
C GLY A 134 20.96 24.89 -19.03
N ASN A 135 21.75 25.87 -19.44
CA ASN A 135 23.11 25.69 -19.93
C ASN A 135 24.16 25.64 -18.80
N THR A 136 25.29 25.02 -19.09
CA THR A 136 26.49 25.01 -18.22
C THR A 136 27.60 25.94 -18.73
N ASN A 137 27.43 26.50 -19.93
CA ASN A 137 28.36 27.43 -20.59
C ASN A 137 27.61 28.27 -21.67
N ALA A 138 28.34 29.14 -22.37
CA ALA A 138 27.81 30.00 -23.42
C ALA A 138 27.49 29.30 -24.75
N ASP A 139 28.14 28.18 -25.07
CA ASP A 139 28.19 27.62 -26.43
C ASP A 139 27.30 26.38 -26.63
N SER A 140 27.20 25.52 -25.62
CA SER A 140 26.42 24.28 -25.68
C SER A 140 24.92 24.56 -25.75
N VAL A 141 24.24 23.87 -26.66
CA VAL A 141 22.79 23.90 -26.79
C VAL A 141 22.19 22.83 -25.88
N VAL A 142 21.27 23.23 -25.02
CA VAL A 142 20.46 22.30 -24.21
C VAL A 142 19.10 22.21 -24.87
N HIS A 143 18.85 21.07 -25.51
CA HIS A 143 17.58 20.74 -26.16
C HIS A 143 16.70 19.95 -25.20
N TYR A 144 15.42 20.29 -25.14
CA TYR A 144 14.46 19.65 -24.27
C TYR A 144 13.17 19.34 -25.03
N ARG A 145 12.84 18.04 -25.16
CA ARG A 145 11.57 17.59 -25.75
C ARG A 145 10.45 17.62 -24.71
N LEU A 146 9.36 18.28 -25.05
CA LEU A 146 8.21 18.50 -24.17
C LEU A 146 7.30 17.26 -24.22
N GLN A 147 7.00 16.71 -23.05
CA GLN A 147 6.10 15.56 -22.89
C GLN A 147 5.05 15.90 -21.80
N PRO A 148 3.87 16.39 -22.18
CA PRO A 148 3.30 16.36 -23.53
C PRO A 148 3.75 17.60 -24.35
N PRO A 149 3.53 17.61 -25.67
CA PRO A 149 3.43 18.87 -26.41
C PRO A 149 2.23 19.69 -25.91
N PHE A 150 2.21 20.99 -26.22
CA PHE A 150 1.10 21.87 -25.89
C PHE A 150 0.83 22.84 -27.04
N GLU A 151 -0.40 23.34 -27.14
CA GLU A 151 -0.74 24.33 -28.16
C GLU A 151 -0.78 25.75 -27.57
N ALA A 152 -0.05 26.67 -28.20
CA ALA A 152 -0.02 28.07 -27.80
C ALA A 152 0.46 28.99 -28.93
N ARG A 153 0.24 30.29 -28.78
CA ARG A 153 0.82 31.33 -29.65
C ARG A 153 2.02 32.01 -29.01
N PHE A 154 1.94 32.29 -27.71
CA PHE A 154 2.96 33.02 -26.97
C PHE A 154 3.67 32.10 -25.98
N LEU A 155 5.00 32.21 -25.91
CA LEU A 155 5.81 31.51 -24.92
C LEU A 155 6.69 32.50 -24.16
N ARG A 156 6.93 32.23 -22.88
CA ARG A 156 7.84 32.97 -22.00
C ARG A 156 8.84 32.02 -21.36
N PHE A 157 10.11 32.38 -21.43
CA PHE A 157 11.21 31.78 -20.70
C PHE A 157 11.52 32.66 -19.49
N LEU A 158 11.43 32.11 -18.27
CA LEU A 158 11.67 32.83 -17.02
C LEU A 158 12.91 32.25 -16.34
N PRO A 159 14.05 32.94 -16.31
CA PRO A 159 15.26 32.48 -15.63
C PRO A 159 15.02 32.29 -14.12
N LEU A 160 15.38 31.11 -13.59
CA LEU A 160 15.37 30.81 -12.16
C LEU A 160 16.75 30.93 -11.54
N ALA A 161 17.77 30.38 -12.22
CA ALA A 161 19.17 30.46 -11.82
C ALA A 161 20.07 30.64 -13.05
N TRP A 162 21.24 31.22 -12.83
CA TRP A 162 22.23 31.52 -13.86
C TRP A 162 23.63 31.41 -13.28
N ASN A 163 24.64 31.47 -14.15
CA ASN A 163 26.04 31.46 -13.73
C ASN A 163 26.32 32.50 -12.63
N PRO A 164 26.78 32.10 -11.43
CA PRO A 164 27.10 33.03 -10.35
C PRO A 164 28.22 34.03 -10.72
N ARG A 165 29.05 33.70 -11.71
CA ARG A 165 30.14 34.56 -12.22
C ARG A 165 29.72 35.48 -13.37
N GLY A 166 28.46 35.43 -13.80
CA GLY A 166 27.94 36.21 -14.90
C GLY A 166 26.52 36.73 -14.63
N ARG A 167 25.79 36.98 -15.71
CA ARG A 167 24.42 37.50 -15.74
C ARG A 167 23.48 36.49 -16.40
N ILE A 168 22.20 36.84 -16.45
CA ILE A 168 21.25 36.18 -17.34
C ILE A 168 21.66 36.48 -18.80
N GLY A 169 21.95 35.44 -19.56
CA GLY A 169 22.16 35.50 -21.00
C GLY A 169 21.46 34.34 -21.68
N MET A 170 20.62 34.61 -22.68
CA MET A 170 19.86 33.55 -23.36
C MET A 170 19.77 33.75 -24.87
N ARG A 171 19.88 32.62 -25.56
CA ARG A 171 19.42 32.36 -26.92
C ARG A 171 18.53 31.13 -26.89
N ILE A 172 17.47 31.13 -27.70
CA ILE A 172 16.40 30.15 -27.67
C ILE A 172 16.01 29.68 -29.08
N GLU A 173 15.45 28.49 -29.15
CA GLU A 173 14.68 27.98 -30.29
C GLU A 173 13.44 27.24 -29.76
N VAL A 174 12.37 27.26 -30.52
CA VAL A 174 11.10 26.56 -30.24
C VAL A 174 10.83 25.64 -31.42
N TYR A 175 10.50 24.38 -31.17
CA TYR A 175 10.23 23.39 -32.21
C TYR A 175 8.76 22.98 -32.17
N GLY A 176 8.19 22.72 -33.35
CA GLY A 176 6.78 22.40 -33.47
C GLY A 176 6.24 22.47 -34.90
N CYS A 177 4.92 22.60 -35.00
CA CYS A 177 4.22 22.80 -36.27
C CYS A 177 2.93 23.62 -36.09
N ALA A 178 2.34 24.07 -37.20
CA ALA A 178 1.10 24.85 -37.16
C ALA A 178 -0.07 24.00 -36.66
N TYR A 179 -0.83 24.50 -35.69
CA TYR A 179 -1.98 23.80 -35.13
C TYR A 179 -3.28 24.47 -35.59
N LYS A 180 -4.09 23.73 -36.36
CA LYS A 180 -5.41 24.17 -36.82
C LYS A 180 -6.49 23.40 -36.09
N SER A 181 -7.45 24.12 -35.52
CA SER A 181 -8.59 23.55 -34.81
C SER A 181 -9.87 24.31 -35.12
N GLU A 182 -11.00 23.61 -34.94
CA GLU A 182 -12.32 24.21 -35.03
C GLU A 182 -12.85 24.49 -33.62
N VAL A 183 -13.37 25.70 -33.41
CA VAL A 183 -13.77 26.21 -32.09
C VAL A 183 -15.19 26.74 -32.12
N VAL A 184 -15.94 26.50 -31.06
CA VAL A 184 -17.28 27.03 -30.84
C VAL A 184 -17.40 27.60 -29.44
N TYR A 185 -17.99 28.78 -29.32
CA TYR A 185 -18.22 29.48 -28.05
C TYR A 185 -19.70 29.44 -27.66
N PHE A 186 -19.92 29.17 -26.38
CA PHE A 186 -21.22 29.16 -25.72
C PHE A 186 -21.28 30.28 -24.69
N ASP A 187 -22.33 31.09 -24.75
CA ASP A 187 -22.54 32.27 -23.88
C ASP A 187 -23.32 31.95 -22.59
N GLY A 188 -23.58 30.67 -22.30
CA GLY A 188 -24.44 30.23 -21.19
C GLY A 188 -25.94 30.24 -21.53
N GLN A 189 -26.34 30.62 -22.73
CA GLN A 189 -27.72 30.54 -23.24
C GLN A 189 -27.81 29.76 -24.56
N SER A 190 -26.72 29.66 -25.30
CA SER A 190 -26.60 28.90 -26.53
C SER A 190 -26.36 27.39 -26.29
N ALA A 191 -26.76 26.55 -27.25
CA ALA A 191 -26.48 25.11 -27.25
C ALA A 191 -26.43 24.56 -28.69
N LEU A 192 -25.73 23.43 -28.88
CA LEU A 192 -25.76 22.64 -30.10
C LEU A 192 -26.51 21.35 -29.85
N LEU A 193 -27.38 20.95 -30.78
CA LEU A 193 -28.05 19.65 -30.77
C LEU A 193 -27.61 18.88 -32.01
N TYR A 194 -26.98 17.73 -31.81
CA TYR A 194 -26.53 16.83 -32.88
C TYR A 194 -27.41 15.60 -32.96
N THR A 195 -27.97 15.35 -34.14
CA THR A 195 -28.79 14.17 -34.44
C THR A 195 -27.95 13.09 -35.12
N LEU A 196 -27.89 11.92 -34.49
CA LEU A 196 -27.16 10.73 -34.91
C LEU A 196 -27.87 10.00 -36.05
N ASP A 197 -27.10 9.44 -36.98
CA ASP A 197 -27.65 8.61 -38.06
C ASP A 197 -28.27 7.32 -37.49
N LYS A 198 -29.53 7.03 -37.86
CA LYS A 198 -30.25 5.82 -37.46
C LYS A 198 -29.68 4.58 -38.18
N LYS A 199 -28.61 3.95 -37.66
CA LYS A 199 -28.14 2.62 -38.12
C LYS A 199 -28.26 1.56 -37.01
N PRO A 200 -28.49 0.27 -37.33
CA PRO A 200 -28.81 -0.76 -36.33
C PRO A 200 -27.61 -1.12 -35.45
N LEU A 201 -27.92 -1.45 -34.19
CA LEU A 201 -27.01 -1.68 -33.06
C LEU A 201 -25.89 -2.70 -33.35
N LYS A 202 -24.67 -2.19 -33.56
CA LYS A 202 -23.42 -2.90 -33.21
C LYS A 202 -23.08 -2.61 -31.74
N PRO A 203 -22.19 -3.39 -31.08
CA PRO A 203 -21.78 -3.10 -29.70
C PRO A 203 -21.44 -1.62 -29.52
N ILE A 204 -21.89 -1.06 -28.40
CA ILE A 204 -21.74 0.37 -28.10
C ILE A 204 -20.24 0.66 -28.03
N ARG A 205 -19.76 1.31 -29.09
CA ARG A 205 -18.50 2.04 -29.09
C ARG A 205 -18.85 3.51 -29.27
N ASP A 206 -18.96 4.22 -28.16
CA ASP A 206 -19.09 5.67 -28.15
C ASP A 206 -17.77 6.28 -27.69
N VAL A 207 -17.14 7.04 -28.58
CA VAL A 207 -15.93 7.81 -28.32
C VAL A 207 -16.27 9.28 -28.47
N ILE A 208 -16.23 10.00 -27.36
CA ILE A 208 -16.45 11.44 -27.32
C ILE A 208 -15.14 12.09 -26.92
N SER A 209 -14.60 12.95 -27.77
CA SER A 209 -13.39 13.72 -27.45
C SER A 209 -13.61 15.19 -27.73
N LEU A 210 -13.18 16.04 -26.82
CA LEU A 210 -13.26 17.50 -26.96
C LEU A 210 -12.17 18.17 -26.13
N LYS A 211 -11.85 19.41 -26.45
CA LYS A 211 -11.18 20.33 -25.54
C LYS A 211 -12.18 21.38 -25.09
N PHE A 212 -12.10 21.84 -23.84
CA PHE A 212 -12.94 22.94 -23.36
C PHE A 212 -12.13 23.99 -22.62
N LYS A 213 -12.64 25.21 -22.63
CA LYS A 213 -12.13 26.35 -21.88
C LYS A 213 -13.30 27.03 -21.18
N ALA A 214 -13.38 26.89 -19.86
CA ALA A 214 -14.50 27.39 -19.08
C ALA A 214 -14.30 28.84 -18.63
N MET A 215 -15.36 29.65 -18.72
CA MET A 215 -15.41 31.03 -18.20
C MET A 215 -16.08 31.09 -16.81
N GLN A 216 -16.79 30.02 -16.43
CA GLN A 216 -17.47 29.86 -15.15
C GLN A 216 -17.14 28.49 -14.54
N SER A 217 -17.25 28.37 -13.22
CA SER A 217 -16.97 27.13 -12.50
C SER A 217 -18.09 26.08 -12.59
N ASN A 218 -19.23 26.39 -13.20
CA ASN A 218 -20.34 25.47 -13.36
C ASN A 218 -20.92 25.53 -14.77
N GLY A 219 -21.32 24.39 -15.34
CA GLY A 219 -21.97 24.34 -16.65
C GLY A 219 -22.02 22.94 -17.26
N ILE A 220 -23.10 22.61 -17.97
CA ILE A 220 -23.25 21.33 -18.67
C ILE A 220 -22.52 21.36 -20.01
N LEU A 221 -21.49 20.52 -20.18
CA LEU A 221 -20.74 20.41 -21.43
C LEU A 221 -21.49 19.57 -22.47
N LEU A 222 -21.98 18.40 -22.06
CA LEU A 222 -22.80 17.55 -22.92
C LEU A 222 -23.87 16.79 -22.13
N HIS A 223 -24.95 16.46 -22.81
CA HIS A 223 -26.03 15.66 -22.27
C HIS A 223 -26.69 14.82 -23.35
N ARG A 224 -26.99 13.56 -23.02
CA ARG A 224 -27.74 12.62 -23.84
C ARG A 224 -28.67 11.83 -22.95
N GLU A 225 -29.97 11.86 -23.25
CA GLU A 225 -31.01 11.14 -22.52
C GLU A 225 -31.64 10.08 -23.42
N GLY A 226 -32.04 8.94 -22.86
CA GLY A 226 -32.74 7.84 -23.52
C GLY A 226 -34.18 7.67 -23.05
N GLN A 227 -34.95 6.85 -23.76
CA GLN A 227 -36.39 6.68 -23.49
C GLN A 227 -36.69 6.10 -22.09
N HIS A 228 -35.77 5.29 -21.55
CA HIS A 228 -35.92 4.61 -20.26
C HIS A 228 -35.30 5.37 -19.07
N GLY A 229 -34.92 6.64 -19.24
CA GLY A 229 -34.26 7.44 -18.19
C GLY A 229 -32.75 7.20 -18.07
N ASN A 230 -32.19 6.37 -18.96
CA ASN A 230 -30.75 6.26 -19.15
C ASN A 230 -30.21 7.60 -19.63
N HIS A 231 -29.15 8.10 -19.02
CA HIS A 231 -28.54 9.34 -19.49
C HIS A 231 -27.02 9.34 -19.28
N ILE A 232 -26.36 10.04 -20.18
CA ILE A 232 -24.95 10.42 -20.10
C ILE A 232 -24.92 11.93 -19.94
N THR A 233 -24.30 12.42 -18.87
CA THR A 233 -24.12 13.86 -18.64
C THR A 233 -22.69 14.14 -18.25
N LEU A 234 -22.08 15.12 -18.89
CA LEU A 234 -20.79 15.68 -18.48
C LEU A 234 -21.04 17.12 -18.00
N GLU A 235 -20.76 17.36 -16.73
CA GLU A 235 -21.07 18.63 -16.08
C GLU A 235 -19.83 19.15 -15.35
N LEU A 236 -19.50 20.42 -15.58
CA LEU A 236 -18.55 21.14 -14.76
C LEU A 236 -19.29 21.58 -13.49
N ILE A 237 -18.81 21.16 -12.32
CA ILE A 237 -19.35 21.51 -11.01
C ILE A 237 -18.20 21.99 -10.14
N LYS A 238 -18.25 23.25 -9.69
CA LYS A 238 -17.18 23.87 -8.87
C LYS A 238 -15.78 23.67 -9.47
N GLY A 239 -15.63 23.86 -10.77
CA GLY A 239 -14.36 23.72 -11.48
C GLY A 239 -13.85 22.27 -11.59
N LYS A 240 -14.69 21.27 -11.30
CA LYS A 240 -14.39 19.83 -11.44
C LYS A 240 -15.32 19.21 -12.48
N LEU A 241 -14.83 18.25 -13.25
CA LEU A 241 -15.65 17.61 -14.29
C LEU A 241 -16.31 16.35 -13.72
N VAL A 242 -17.63 16.33 -13.74
CA VAL A 242 -18.43 15.22 -13.20
C VAL A 242 -19.13 14.50 -14.35
N PHE A 243 -18.82 13.21 -14.48
CA PHE A 243 -19.43 12.30 -15.43
C PHE A 243 -20.51 11.49 -14.73
N PHE A 244 -21.74 11.63 -15.20
CA PHE A 244 -22.90 10.89 -14.73
C PHE A 244 -23.31 9.86 -15.78
N LEU A 245 -23.31 8.59 -15.39
CA LEU A 245 -23.78 7.47 -16.21
C LEU A 245 -24.89 6.73 -15.45
N ASN A 246 -26.11 6.80 -15.99
CA ASN A 246 -27.25 6.03 -15.51
C ASN A 246 -27.60 4.93 -16.52
N SER A 247 -27.46 3.67 -16.10
CA SER A 247 -27.85 2.47 -16.86
C SER A 247 -28.98 1.77 -16.09
N GLY A 248 -30.15 2.42 -16.01
CA GLY A 248 -31.27 1.99 -15.19
C GLY A 248 -32.51 1.65 -16.02
N ASN A 249 -33.09 0.49 -15.77
CA ASN A 249 -34.41 0.13 -16.28
C ASN A 249 -35.46 0.72 -15.32
N ALA A 250 -36.14 1.81 -15.68
CA ALA A 250 -37.06 2.55 -14.78
C ALA A 250 -38.24 1.74 -14.21
N LYS A 251 -38.44 0.48 -14.64
CA LYS A 251 -39.57 -0.38 -14.22
C LYS A 251 -39.25 -1.45 -13.17
N LEU A 252 -37.99 -1.66 -12.79
CA LEU A 252 -37.64 -2.45 -11.60
C LEU A 252 -36.96 -1.56 -10.57
N PRO A 253 -37.14 -1.81 -9.25
CA PRO A 253 -36.26 -1.25 -8.24
C PRO A 253 -34.87 -1.85 -8.46
N SER A 254 -34.12 -1.25 -9.39
CA SER A 254 -32.76 -1.66 -9.71
C SER A 254 -31.90 -1.29 -8.50
N THR A 255 -31.30 -2.29 -7.88
CA THR A 255 -30.31 -2.17 -6.80
C THR A 255 -28.99 -1.53 -7.27
N ILE A 256 -28.97 -0.92 -8.46
CA ILE A 256 -27.78 -0.45 -9.15
C ILE A 256 -27.69 1.07 -8.96
N ALA A 257 -26.76 1.53 -8.13
CA ALA A 257 -26.53 2.95 -7.92
C ALA A 257 -26.04 3.62 -9.22
N PRO A 258 -26.52 4.83 -9.56
CA PRO A 258 -26.00 5.60 -10.69
C PRO A 258 -24.50 5.86 -10.51
N VAL A 259 -23.72 5.73 -11.58
CA VAL A 259 -22.28 5.98 -11.53
C VAL A 259 -22.03 7.48 -11.64
N THR A 260 -21.39 8.05 -10.63
CA THR A 260 -20.94 9.44 -10.60
C THR A 260 -19.44 9.45 -10.41
N LEU A 261 -18.72 10.03 -11.37
CA LEU A 261 -17.26 10.11 -11.34
C LEU A 261 -16.82 11.56 -11.47
N THR A 262 -15.89 11.97 -10.62
CA THR A 262 -15.34 13.33 -10.64
C THR A 262 -13.87 13.26 -11.04
N LEU A 263 -13.49 14.00 -12.07
CA LEU A 263 -12.11 14.08 -12.56
C LEU A 263 -11.75 15.53 -12.92
N GLY A 264 -10.48 15.88 -12.73
CA GLY A 264 -9.98 17.24 -12.94
C GLY A 264 -10.45 18.24 -11.86
N SER A 265 -9.65 19.28 -11.66
CA SER A 265 -9.88 20.34 -10.68
C SER A 265 -9.36 21.66 -11.21
N LEU A 266 -9.91 22.77 -10.70
CA LEU A 266 -9.55 24.14 -11.11
C LEU A 266 -9.69 24.36 -12.63
N LEU A 267 -10.62 23.65 -13.27
CA LEU A 267 -10.86 23.68 -14.73
C LEU A 267 -11.57 24.97 -15.19
N ASP A 268 -11.78 25.91 -14.27
CA ASP A 268 -12.28 27.28 -14.46
C ASP A 268 -11.13 28.31 -14.56
N ASP A 269 -9.93 27.85 -14.90
CA ASP A 269 -8.71 28.66 -15.04
C ASP A 269 -8.63 29.46 -16.37
N GLN A 270 -9.63 29.33 -17.23
CA GLN A 270 -9.70 29.92 -18.58
C GLN A 270 -8.59 29.43 -19.52
N HIS A 271 -8.08 28.22 -19.32
CA HIS A 271 -7.23 27.49 -20.26
C HIS A 271 -7.98 26.32 -20.92
N TRP A 272 -7.36 25.75 -21.95
CA TRP A 272 -7.87 24.54 -22.58
C TRP A 272 -7.56 23.30 -21.74
N HIS A 273 -8.57 22.45 -21.61
CA HIS A 273 -8.51 21.13 -20.99
C HIS A 273 -9.05 20.08 -21.95
N SER A 274 -8.38 18.94 -22.09
CA SER A 274 -8.84 17.86 -22.96
C SER A 274 -9.73 16.88 -22.21
N VAL A 275 -10.75 16.35 -22.89
CA VAL A 275 -11.64 15.31 -22.38
C VAL A 275 -11.74 14.21 -23.43
N LEU A 276 -11.60 12.97 -22.98
CA LEU A 276 -11.84 11.78 -23.79
C LEU A 276 -12.69 10.80 -22.98
N ILE A 277 -13.85 10.44 -23.50
CA ILE A 277 -14.75 9.43 -22.95
C ILE A 277 -14.82 8.30 -23.96
N GLU A 278 -14.40 7.11 -23.56
CA GLU A 278 -14.53 5.89 -24.35
C GLU A 278 -15.46 4.93 -23.63
N LEU A 279 -16.58 4.60 -24.26
CA LEU A 279 -17.54 3.60 -23.80
C LEU A 279 -17.39 2.39 -24.73
N LEU A 280 -16.83 1.30 -24.20
CA LEU A 280 -16.60 0.03 -24.90
C LEU A 280 -17.34 -1.08 -24.17
N ASP A 281 -18.54 -1.42 -24.63
CA ASP A 281 -19.43 -2.38 -23.97
C ASP A 281 -19.68 -2.01 -22.49
N THR A 282 -19.04 -2.70 -21.54
CA THR A 282 -19.12 -2.40 -20.10
C THR A 282 -17.94 -1.58 -19.58
N GLN A 283 -16.87 -1.43 -20.35
CA GLN A 283 -15.66 -0.71 -19.96
C GLN A 283 -15.80 0.77 -20.31
N VAL A 284 -15.51 1.64 -19.35
CA VAL A 284 -15.54 3.08 -19.54
C VAL A 284 -14.19 3.67 -19.15
N ASN A 285 -13.58 4.38 -20.10
CA ASN A 285 -12.41 5.21 -19.86
C ASN A 285 -12.86 6.67 -19.86
N PHE A 286 -12.70 7.34 -18.71
CA PHE A 286 -12.94 8.77 -18.60
C PHE A 286 -11.61 9.48 -18.36
N THR A 287 -11.15 10.23 -19.36
CA THR A 287 -9.89 10.97 -19.34
C THR A 287 -10.14 12.46 -19.32
N VAL A 288 -9.48 13.17 -18.40
CA VAL A 288 -9.39 14.63 -18.37
C VAL A 288 -7.92 15.01 -18.32
N ASP A 289 -7.49 15.84 -19.26
CA ASP A 289 -6.09 16.14 -19.55
C ASP A 289 -5.27 14.86 -19.74
N LYS A 290 -4.50 14.43 -18.74
CA LYS A 290 -3.69 13.20 -18.77
C LYS A 290 -4.19 12.11 -17.82
N HIS A 291 -5.17 12.41 -16.98
CA HIS A 291 -5.62 11.49 -15.95
C HIS A 291 -6.79 10.70 -16.49
N THR A 292 -6.66 9.37 -16.51
CA THR A 292 -7.71 8.46 -16.97
C THR A 292 -8.23 7.64 -15.80
N HIS A 293 -9.53 7.73 -15.55
CA HIS A 293 -10.23 6.83 -14.65
C HIS A 293 -10.87 5.70 -15.45
N HIS A 294 -10.46 4.47 -15.15
CA HIS A 294 -10.95 3.26 -15.79
C HIS A 294 -11.95 2.60 -14.85
N PHE A 295 -13.15 2.27 -15.35
CA PHE A 295 -14.12 1.53 -14.54
C PHE A 295 -15.02 0.66 -15.40
N GLN A 296 -15.55 -0.39 -14.80
CA GLN A 296 -16.55 -1.24 -15.42
C GLN A 296 -17.94 -0.84 -14.94
N ALA A 297 -18.82 -0.45 -15.87
CA ALA A 297 -20.22 -0.22 -15.58
C ALA A 297 -20.89 -1.55 -15.22
N LYS A 298 -21.48 -1.64 -14.02
CA LYS A 298 -22.26 -2.81 -13.60
C LYS A 298 -23.64 -2.76 -14.26
N GLY A 299 -23.82 -3.52 -15.34
CA GLY A 299 -25.13 -3.69 -15.99
C GLY A 299 -25.17 -4.99 -16.79
N ASP A 300 -26.24 -5.78 -16.59
CA ASP A 300 -26.60 -6.86 -17.50
C ASP A 300 -27.17 -6.25 -18.78
N SER A 301 -26.69 -6.72 -19.93
CA SER A 301 -27.08 -6.37 -21.31
C SER A 301 -26.49 -5.08 -21.91
N SER A 302 -25.79 -5.30 -23.03
CA SER A 302 -24.96 -4.42 -23.84
C SER A 302 -25.68 -3.28 -24.59
N ASN A 303 -26.78 -2.73 -24.07
CA ASN A 303 -27.56 -1.69 -24.75
C ASN A 303 -28.00 -0.58 -23.77
N LEU A 304 -27.17 0.45 -23.59
CA LEU A 304 -27.67 1.76 -23.14
C LEU A 304 -28.64 2.28 -24.21
N ASP A 305 -29.94 2.11 -23.97
CA ASP A 305 -31.01 2.66 -24.84
C ASP A 305 -31.07 4.19 -24.69
N LEU A 306 -30.12 4.87 -25.35
CA LEU A 306 -29.98 6.33 -25.40
C LEU A 306 -30.57 6.86 -26.72
N ASN A 307 -31.19 8.06 -26.68
CA ASN A 307 -31.76 8.66 -27.89
C ASN A 307 -30.70 8.94 -28.96
N PHE A 308 -31.15 9.14 -30.19
CA PHE A 308 -30.32 9.54 -31.33
C PHE A 308 -29.94 11.03 -31.30
N GLU A 309 -30.03 11.70 -30.15
CA GLU A 309 -29.76 13.13 -30.01
C GLU A 309 -28.83 13.37 -28.83
N ILE A 310 -27.78 14.18 -29.05
CA ILE A 310 -26.85 14.63 -28.02
C ILE A 310 -26.76 16.15 -28.07
N SER A 311 -26.90 16.79 -26.90
CA SER A 311 -26.76 18.24 -26.76
C SER A 311 -25.39 18.61 -26.18
N PHE A 312 -24.85 19.73 -26.65
CA PHE A 312 -23.61 20.33 -26.16
C PHE A 312 -23.87 21.77 -25.72
N GLY A 313 -23.30 22.17 -24.58
CA GLY A 313 -23.46 23.50 -24.00
C GLY A 313 -24.68 23.69 -23.08
N GLY A 314 -25.59 22.71 -23.00
CA GLY A 314 -26.79 22.77 -22.15
C GLY A 314 -27.72 21.57 -22.32
N ILE A 315 -28.73 21.45 -21.44
CA ILE A 315 -29.80 20.43 -21.53
C ILE A 315 -31.03 21.04 -22.21
N LEU A 316 -31.58 20.33 -23.19
CA LEU A 316 -32.82 20.70 -23.86
C LEU A 316 -33.93 19.76 -23.40
N SER A 317 -35.00 20.32 -22.82
CA SER A 317 -36.26 19.60 -22.59
C SER A 317 -37.36 20.22 -23.43
N PRO A 318 -37.65 19.67 -24.63
CA PRO A 318 -38.86 20.04 -25.35
C PRO A 318 -40.06 19.58 -24.51
N GLY A 319 -40.74 20.51 -23.82
CA GLY A 319 -42.09 20.28 -23.28
C GLY A 319 -42.25 19.72 -21.87
N ARG A 320 -41.20 19.60 -21.05
CA ARG A 320 -41.35 19.34 -19.60
C ARG A 320 -40.73 20.46 -18.78
N SER A 321 -41.58 21.36 -18.30
CA SER A 321 -41.27 22.37 -17.29
C SER A 321 -41.05 21.74 -15.91
N ARG A 322 -40.02 20.90 -15.78
CA ARG A 322 -39.44 20.62 -14.47
C ARG A 322 -38.28 21.61 -14.36
N ALA A 323 -38.26 22.43 -13.32
CA ALA A 323 -37.21 23.41 -13.09
C ALA A 323 -35.85 22.70 -13.05
N PHE A 324 -35.15 22.65 -14.19
CA PHE A 324 -33.77 22.19 -14.25
C PHE A 324 -32.94 23.27 -13.56
N THR A 325 -32.48 22.99 -12.36
CA THR A 325 -31.63 23.88 -11.55
C THR A 325 -30.19 23.98 -12.07
N ARG A 326 -29.86 23.29 -13.17
CA ARG A 326 -28.51 23.17 -13.71
C ARG A 326 -28.21 24.29 -14.72
N LYS A 327 -27.02 24.87 -14.64
CA LYS A 327 -26.57 25.96 -15.50
C LYS A 327 -26.05 25.43 -16.84
N SER A 328 -26.34 26.12 -17.93
CA SER A 328 -25.72 25.88 -19.24
C SER A 328 -24.25 26.30 -19.21
N PHE A 329 -23.43 25.72 -20.09
CA PHE A 329 -22.00 25.98 -20.14
C PHE A 329 -21.69 27.35 -20.76
N HIS A 330 -20.84 28.11 -20.07
CA HIS A 330 -20.29 29.38 -20.53
C HIS A 330 -18.79 29.21 -20.78
N GLY A 331 -18.37 29.21 -22.04
CA GLY A 331 -17.01 28.88 -22.43
C GLY A 331 -16.88 28.43 -23.89
N CYS A 332 -15.71 27.90 -24.24
CA CYS A 332 -15.40 27.45 -25.59
C CYS A 332 -15.21 25.93 -25.61
N LEU A 333 -15.68 25.27 -26.66
CA LEU A 333 -15.31 23.89 -27.02
C LEU A 333 -14.46 23.91 -28.29
N GLU A 334 -13.44 23.07 -28.32
CA GLU A 334 -12.52 22.90 -29.44
C GLU A 334 -12.50 21.42 -29.85
N ASN A 335 -12.45 21.15 -31.15
CA ASN A 335 -12.27 19.81 -31.70
C ASN A 335 -13.28 18.81 -31.11
N LEU A 336 -14.57 19.16 -31.18
CA LEU A 336 -15.64 18.34 -30.64
C LEU A 336 -15.92 17.17 -31.58
N TYR A 337 -15.41 15.99 -31.24
CA TYR A 337 -15.65 14.76 -31.98
C TYR A 337 -16.61 13.83 -31.25
N TYR A 338 -17.55 13.29 -32.01
CA TYR A 338 -18.38 12.15 -31.60
C TYR A 338 -18.20 11.02 -32.62
N ASN A 339 -17.67 9.87 -32.19
CA ASN A 339 -17.39 8.72 -33.06
C ASN A 339 -16.63 9.07 -34.34
N GLY A 340 -15.67 10.01 -34.23
CA GLY A 340 -14.85 10.49 -35.34
C GLY A 340 -15.49 11.57 -36.22
N VAL A 341 -16.74 11.97 -35.96
CA VAL A 341 -17.41 13.08 -36.64
C VAL A 341 -17.13 14.38 -35.90
N ASP A 342 -16.57 15.39 -36.59
CA ASP A 342 -16.38 16.73 -36.05
C ASP A 342 -17.71 17.50 -36.03
N VAL A 343 -18.31 17.58 -34.85
CA VAL A 343 -19.59 18.27 -34.61
C VAL A 343 -19.44 19.79 -34.78
N THR A 344 -18.26 20.35 -34.47
CA THR A 344 -17.99 21.78 -34.63
C THR A 344 -17.92 22.15 -36.11
N GLU A 345 -17.28 21.33 -36.94
CA GLU A 345 -17.25 21.51 -38.40
C GLU A 345 -18.66 21.44 -39.01
N LEU A 346 -19.47 20.48 -38.57
CA LEU A 346 -20.87 20.37 -39.00
C LEU A 346 -21.68 21.63 -38.64
N ALA A 347 -21.49 22.18 -37.44
CA ALA A 347 -22.14 23.41 -36.98
C ALA A 347 -21.70 24.62 -37.83
N LYS A 348 -20.40 24.79 -38.04
CA LYS A 348 -19.82 25.88 -38.84
C LYS A 348 -20.28 25.85 -40.31
N LYS A 349 -20.49 24.66 -40.85
CA LYS A 349 -21.01 24.44 -42.21
C LYS A 349 -22.55 24.39 -42.28
N HIS A 350 -23.26 24.68 -41.18
CA HIS A 350 -24.73 24.65 -41.09
C HIS A 350 -25.35 23.36 -41.66
N LYS A 351 -24.79 22.20 -41.29
CA LYS A 351 -25.27 20.90 -41.77
C LYS A 351 -26.61 20.55 -41.11
N PRO A 352 -27.52 19.85 -41.83
CA PRO A 352 -28.88 19.59 -41.35
C PRO A 352 -28.96 18.68 -40.13
N GLN A 353 -27.90 17.92 -39.83
CA GLN A 353 -27.80 17.09 -38.63
C GLN A 353 -27.55 17.91 -37.35
N ILE A 354 -27.23 19.22 -37.47
CA ILE A 354 -26.94 20.12 -36.36
C ILE A 354 -28.00 21.21 -36.28
N LEU A 355 -28.58 21.35 -35.09
CA LEU A 355 -29.40 22.50 -34.74
C LEU A 355 -28.63 23.40 -33.77
N MET A 356 -28.44 24.66 -34.16
CA MET A 356 -27.83 25.69 -33.32
C MET A 356 -28.92 26.49 -32.62
N MET A 357 -28.81 26.64 -31.30
CA MET A 357 -29.73 27.43 -30.48
C MET A 357 -28.98 28.56 -29.81
N GLY A 358 -29.57 29.76 -29.78
CA GLY A 358 -28.92 30.96 -29.27
C GLY A 358 -27.81 31.49 -30.20
N ASN A 359 -26.97 32.39 -29.68
CA ASN A 359 -25.89 33.02 -30.43
C ASN A 359 -24.59 32.25 -30.30
N VAL A 360 -24.46 31.21 -31.12
CA VAL A 360 -23.22 30.43 -31.23
C VAL A 360 -22.20 31.22 -32.07
N SER A 361 -20.96 31.38 -31.57
CA SER A 361 -19.87 32.00 -32.33
C SER A 361 -18.71 31.03 -32.54
N PHE A 362 -17.99 31.14 -33.66
CA PHE A 362 -16.87 30.25 -34.01
C PHE A 362 -15.49 30.83 -33.68
N SER A 363 -15.45 31.65 -32.63
CA SER A 363 -14.24 32.28 -32.11
C SER A 363 -14.28 32.24 -30.58
N CYS A 364 -13.15 31.96 -29.93
CA CYS A 364 -13.09 32.00 -28.47
C CYS A 364 -12.63 33.39 -27.99
N PRO A 365 -13.45 34.15 -27.25
CA PRO A 365 -13.08 35.47 -26.78
C PRO A 365 -11.93 35.40 -25.76
N GLN A 366 -11.01 36.38 -25.82
CA GLN A 366 -9.91 36.48 -24.87
C GLN A 366 -10.41 37.04 -23.53
N PRO A 367 -10.12 36.38 -22.39
CA PRO A 367 -10.48 36.90 -21.09
C PRO A 367 -9.73 38.19 -20.74
N GLN A 368 -10.44 39.15 -20.12
CA GLN A 368 -9.92 40.45 -19.68
C GLN A 368 -9.45 40.44 -18.21
N THR A 369 -9.53 39.30 -17.52
CA THR A 369 -9.15 39.19 -16.10
C THR A 369 -7.66 38.93 -15.96
N VAL A 370 -6.98 39.71 -15.12
CA VAL A 370 -5.55 39.57 -14.83
C VAL A 370 -5.39 39.07 -13.39
N PRO A 371 -5.18 37.76 -13.18
CA PRO A 371 -4.96 37.21 -11.85
C PRO A 371 -3.53 37.47 -11.35
N VAL A 372 -3.36 37.52 -10.03
CA VAL A 372 -2.07 37.69 -9.35
C VAL A 372 -1.90 36.57 -8.33
N THR A 373 -0.81 35.82 -8.45
CA THR A 373 -0.45 34.75 -7.50
C THR A 373 0.49 35.25 -6.41
N PHE A 374 0.16 34.97 -5.16
CA PHE A 374 0.98 35.22 -3.98
C PHE A 374 1.75 33.93 -3.64
N LEU A 375 3.03 33.90 -3.96
CA LEU A 375 3.83 32.66 -3.95
C LEU A 375 4.26 32.22 -2.54
N SER A 376 4.40 33.15 -1.60
CA SER A 376 4.98 32.89 -0.28
C SER A 376 4.26 33.67 0.83
N SER A 377 4.48 33.30 2.09
CA SER A 377 4.00 34.05 3.25
C SER A 377 4.61 35.46 3.40
N ARG A 378 5.59 35.82 2.57
CA ARG A 378 6.22 37.16 2.52
C ARG A 378 5.72 37.99 1.34
N SER A 379 4.85 37.42 0.51
CA SER A 379 4.31 38.08 -0.67
C SER A 379 3.42 39.25 -0.27
N TYR A 380 3.56 40.37 -0.96
CA TYR A 380 2.67 41.52 -0.79
C TYR A 380 2.49 42.27 -2.10
N LEU A 381 1.35 42.94 -2.22
CA LEU A 381 1.04 43.91 -3.27
C LEU A 381 0.62 45.22 -2.59
N ALA A 382 1.40 46.28 -2.76
CA ALA A 382 1.11 47.60 -2.22
C ALA A 382 0.56 48.49 -3.34
N LEU A 383 -0.66 49.00 -3.16
CA LEU A 383 -1.37 49.84 -4.12
C LEU A 383 -1.74 51.20 -3.50
N PRO A 384 -1.67 52.29 -4.27
CA PRO A 384 -2.06 53.61 -3.78
C PRO A 384 -3.57 53.67 -3.52
N GLY A 385 -3.95 54.33 -2.43
CA GLY A 385 -5.32 54.67 -2.10
C GLY A 385 -5.81 55.97 -2.73
N ASN A 386 -7.10 56.27 -2.57
CA ASN A 386 -7.67 57.56 -2.95
C ASN A 386 -7.63 58.51 -1.74
N SER A 387 -6.56 59.29 -1.56
CA SER A 387 -6.47 60.25 -0.47
C SER A 387 -7.63 61.26 -0.50
N GLY A 388 -8.33 61.47 0.63
CA GLY A 388 -9.37 62.50 0.79
C GLY A 388 -10.82 62.04 0.63
N GLU A 389 -11.08 60.72 0.54
CA GLU A 389 -12.44 60.19 0.60
C GLU A 389 -12.85 59.82 2.05
N ASP A 390 -14.02 60.28 2.49
CA ASP A 390 -14.64 59.91 3.79
C ASP A 390 -15.23 58.47 3.80
N LYS A 391 -14.74 57.61 2.91
CA LYS A 391 -15.15 56.20 2.77
C LYS A 391 -13.96 55.35 2.35
N VAL A 392 -13.92 54.12 2.85
CA VAL A 392 -13.06 53.07 2.30
C VAL A 392 -13.93 52.08 1.55
N SER A 393 -13.61 51.79 0.29
CA SER A 393 -14.30 50.80 -0.54
C SER A 393 -13.26 49.98 -1.29
N VAL A 394 -13.18 48.68 -1.01
CA VAL A 394 -12.26 47.76 -1.66
C VAL A 394 -13.00 46.49 -2.03
N THR A 395 -12.95 46.11 -3.30
CA THR A 395 -13.52 44.86 -3.80
C THR A 395 -12.47 44.04 -4.52
N PHE A 396 -12.53 42.72 -4.40
CA PHE A 396 -11.65 41.79 -5.11
C PHE A 396 -12.23 40.38 -5.06
N GLN A 397 -11.70 39.49 -5.90
CA GLN A 397 -11.91 38.05 -5.78
C GLN A 397 -10.64 37.36 -5.31
N PHE A 398 -10.76 36.34 -4.47
CA PHE A 398 -9.63 35.50 -4.08
C PHE A 398 -9.97 34.01 -4.10
N ARG A 399 -8.94 33.18 -4.25
CA ARG A 399 -9.01 31.74 -4.01
C ARG A 399 -7.74 31.23 -3.34
N THR A 400 -7.88 30.28 -2.41
CA THR A 400 -6.76 29.69 -1.65
C THR A 400 -7.12 28.31 -1.10
N TRP A 401 -6.10 27.53 -0.74
CA TRP A 401 -6.23 26.30 0.07
C TRP A 401 -5.88 26.53 1.54
N ASN A 402 -5.27 27.66 1.88
CA ASN A 402 -4.87 27.94 3.26
C ASN A 402 -6.09 28.32 4.11
N ARG A 403 -6.22 27.74 5.30
CA ARG A 403 -7.27 28.11 6.27
C ARG A 403 -7.05 29.49 6.91
N ALA A 404 -5.86 30.06 6.75
CA ALA A 404 -5.48 31.34 7.33
C ALA A 404 -4.53 32.13 6.43
N GLY A 405 -4.60 33.47 6.49
CA GLY A 405 -3.70 34.35 5.75
C GLY A 405 -4.17 35.80 5.68
N HIS A 406 -3.24 36.75 5.56
CA HIS A 406 -3.53 38.18 5.44
C HIS A 406 -4.02 38.56 4.04
N LEU A 407 -5.22 39.12 3.91
CA LEU A 407 -5.74 39.50 2.60
C LEU A 407 -5.58 40.98 2.30
N LEU A 408 -5.94 41.86 3.24
CA LEU A 408 -5.90 43.30 3.06
C LEU A 408 -5.51 44.00 4.37
N PHE A 409 -4.61 44.97 4.29
CA PHE A 409 -4.21 45.85 5.36
C PHE A 409 -4.22 47.30 4.86
N GLY A 410 -4.67 48.23 5.70
CA GLY A 410 -4.55 49.65 5.44
C GLY A 410 -4.51 50.46 6.73
N GLU A 411 -3.71 51.51 6.73
CA GLU A 411 -3.70 52.52 7.79
C GLU A 411 -4.77 53.57 7.48
N LEU A 412 -5.42 54.10 8.52
CA LEU A 412 -6.34 55.21 8.38
C LEU A 412 -5.57 56.53 8.52
N GLN A 413 -5.99 57.57 7.80
CA GLN A 413 -5.34 58.87 7.86
C GLN A 413 -5.31 59.41 9.31
N ARG A 414 -4.32 60.28 9.56
CA ARG A 414 -4.06 60.94 10.86
C ARG A 414 -3.70 59.98 12.01
N GLY A 415 -3.25 58.76 11.73
CA GLY A 415 -2.86 57.78 12.75
C GLY A 415 -4.04 57.33 13.63
N SER A 416 -5.27 57.50 13.15
CA SER A 416 -6.50 57.20 13.87
C SER A 416 -6.71 55.70 14.13
N GLY A 417 -6.04 54.85 13.34
CA GLY A 417 -6.16 53.40 13.44
C GLY A 417 -5.66 52.67 12.20
N SER A 418 -5.90 51.37 12.16
CA SER A 418 -5.66 50.51 10.99
C SER A 418 -6.76 49.45 10.90
N PHE A 419 -7.02 48.94 9.71
CA PHE A 419 -7.91 47.80 9.51
C PHE A 419 -7.16 46.64 8.87
N VAL A 420 -7.53 45.43 9.24
CA VAL A 420 -6.92 44.19 8.75
C VAL A 420 -8.02 43.20 8.41
N LEU A 421 -8.08 42.79 7.15
CA LEU A 421 -8.89 41.68 6.67
C LEU A 421 -8.00 40.46 6.51
N PHE A 422 -8.34 39.37 7.20
CA PHE A 422 -7.60 38.13 7.15
C PHE A 422 -8.53 36.93 7.14
N LEU A 423 -8.06 35.83 6.58
CA LEU A 423 -8.70 34.54 6.67
C LEU A 423 -8.26 33.85 7.97
N LYS A 424 -9.20 33.26 8.71
CA LYS A 424 -8.94 32.43 9.88
C LYS A 424 -10.00 31.35 10.01
N ASP A 425 -9.56 30.10 10.10
CA ASP A 425 -10.42 28.90 10.16
C ASP A 425 -11.39 28.82 8.95
N GLY A 426 -10.94 29.28 7.77
CA GLY A 426 -11.76 29.31 6.56
C GLY A 426 -12.87 30.38 6.55
N LYS A 427 -12.83 31.33 7.49
CA LYS A 427 -13.77 32.46 7.59
C LYS A 427 -13.02 33.78 7.44
N LEU A 428 -13.63 34.77 6.79
CA LEU A 428 -13.07 36.11 6.73
C LEU A 428 -13.32 36.84 8.03
N LYS A 429 -12.27 37.42 8.59
CA LYS A 429 -12.32 38.25 9.78
C LYS A 429 -11.72 39.62 9.46
N LEU A 430 -12.50 40.66 9.67
CA LEU A 430 -12.08 42.05 9.59
C LEU A 430 -11.91 42.58 11.00
N SER A 431 -10.71 43.07 11.31
CA SER A 431 -10.37 43.70 12.58
C SER A 431 -10.04 45.17 12.36
N LEU A 432 -10.75 46.06 13.06
CA LEU A 432 -10.45 47.47 13.12
C LEU A 432 -9.74 47.80 14.43
N PHE A 433 -8.53 48.37 14.33
CA PHE A 433 -7.69 48.80 15.43
C PHE A 433 -7.75 50.32 15.54
N GLN A 434 -8.06 50.84 16.72
CA GLN A 434 -8.08 52.28 17.03
C GLN A 434 -7.22 52.54 18.26
N ALA A 435 -6.64 53.74 18.35
CA ALA A 435 -5.84 54.12 19.51
C ALA A 435 -6.66 54.04 20.80
N GLY A 436 -6.21 53.21 21.76
CA GLY A 436 -6.82 53.08 23.09
C GLY A 436 -8.09 52.22 23.18
N GLN A 437 -8.56 51.59 22.10
CA GLN A 437 -9.73 50.70 22.10
C GLN A 437 -9.35 49.24 21.82
N SER A 438 -10.20 48.31 22.27
CA SER A 438 -10.10 46.90 21.85
C SER A 438 -10.46 46.76 20.35
N PRO A 439 -9.83 45.82 19.63
CA PRO A 439 -10.10 45.62 18.22
C PRO A 439 -11.56 45.18 17.99
N ARG A 440 -12.24 45.84 17.05
CA ARG A 440 -13.60 45.48 16.65
C ARG A 440 -13.55 44.49 15.49
N ASN A 441 -14.23 43.35 15.66
CA ASN A 441 -14.14 42.22 14.73
C ASN A 441 -15.47 41.94 14.03
N VAL A 442 -15.44 41.78 12.70
CA VAL A 442 -16.53 41.25 11.87
C VAL A 442 -16.09 39.92 11.30
N THR A 443 -16.97 38.92 11.32
CA THR A 443 -16.72 37.63 10.66
C THR A 443 -17.76 37.38 9.57
N ALA A 444 -17.32 36.97 8.38
CA ALA A 444 -18.17 36.69 7.23
C ALA A 444 -17.72 35.41 6.49
N GLY A 445 -18.68 34.69 5.91
CA GLY A 445 -18.45 33.46 5.14
C GLY A 445 -17.97 32.25 5.96
N ALA A 446 -17.90 31.09 5.30
CA ALA A 446 -17.34 29.85 5.85
C ALA A 446 -16.82 28.94 4.73
N GLY A 447 -15.74 28.21 5.01
CA GLY A 447 -15.15 27.26 4.06
C GLY A 447 -14.47 27.93 2.85
N LEU A 448 -13.99 29.17 2.98
CA LEU A 448 -13.43 29.98 1.90
C LEU A 448 -12.01 29.55 1.44
N ASN A 449 -11.61 28.33 1.81
CA ASN A 449 -10.33 27.70 1.52
C ASN A 449 -10.55 26.42 0.69
N ASP A 450 -11.55 26.43 -0.20
CA ASP A 450 -12.01 25.31 -1.01
C ASP A 450 -11.48 25.36 -2.46
N GLY A 451 -10.54 26.27 -2.74
CA GLY A 451 -9.95 26.50 -4.06
C GLY A 451 -10.86 27.26 -5.04
N GLN A 452 -12.09 27.63 -4.66
CA GLN A 452 -13.01 28.40 -5.51
C GLN A 452 -12.73 29.90 -5.42
N TRP A 453 -13.16 30.61 -6.47
CA TRP A 453 -13.16 32.07 -6.46
C TRP A 453 -14.28 32.61 -5.58
N HIS A 454 -13.92 33.34 -4.53
CA HIS A 454 -14.84 34.05 -3.66
C HIS A 454 -14.76 35.56 -3.91
N SER A 455 -15.91 36.23 -4.00
CA SER A 455 -16.01 37.69 -4.15
C SER A 455 -16.08 38.36 -2.79
N VAL A 456 -15.21 39.34 -2.56
CA VAL A 456 -15.13 40.10 -1.31
C VAL A 456 -15.42 41.57 -1.61
N SER A 457 -16.32 42.15 -0.85
CA SER A 457 -16.56 43.60 -0.84
C SER A 457 -16.44 44.12 0.58
N PHE A 458 -15.47 44.99 0.80
CA PHE A 458 -15.27 45.72 2.06
C PHE A 458 -15.65 47.18 1.84
N SER A 459 -16.58 47.67 2.65
CA SER A 459 -16.92 49.10 2.67
C SER A 459 -17.02 49.61 4.10
N ALA A 460 -16.39 50.73 4.39
CA ALA A 460 -16.48 51.42 5.67
C ALA A 460 -16.80 52.89 5.45
N LYS A 461 -17.94 53.35 5.99
CA LYS A 461 -18.45 54.71 5.83
C LYS A 461 -19.07 55.18 7.14
N TRP A 462 -18.53 56.27 7.72
CA TRP A 462 -19.04 56.96 8.92
C TRP A 462 -19.37 56.08 10.14
N SER A 463 -20.50 55.39 10.11
CA SER A 463 -21.05 54.59 11.23
C SER A 463 -21.28 53.12 10.88
N HIS A 464 -20.91 52.65 9.68
CA HIS A 464 -21.13 51.26 9.28
C HIS A 464 -19.91 50.67 8.59
N MET A 465 -19.58 49.44 9.00
CA MET A 465 -18.55 48.61 8.39
C MET A 465 -19.20 47.33 7.88
N ASN A 466 -19.09 47.10 6.57
CA ASN A 466 -19.72 45.97 5.91
C ASN A 466 -18.65 45.13 5.21
N VAL A 467 -18.75 43.81 5.38
CA VAL A 467 -17.99 42.82 4.62
C VAL A 467 -19.01 41.88 3.97
N VAL A 468 -18.99 41.82 2.65
CA VAL A 468 -19.83 40.91 1.86
C VAL A 468 -18.95 39.85 1.20
N VAL A 469 -19.37 38.59 1.29
CA VAL A 469 -18.69 37.42 0.72
C VAL A 469 -19.70 36.58 -0.05
N ASP A 470 -19.53 36.40 -1.36
CA ASP A 470 -20.41 35.57 -2.21
C ASP A 470 -21.93 35.76 -1.95
N ASP A 471 -22.35 37.02 -1.84
CA ASP A 471 -23.73 37.47 -1.51
C ASP A 471 -24.10 37.47 -0.01
N ASP A 472 -23.35 36.79 0.86
CA ASP A 472 -23.54 36.84 2.31
C ASP A 472 -22.99 38.14 2.90
N THR A 473 -23.87 38.94 3.51
CA THR A 473 -23.53 40.26 4.07
C THR A 473 -23.39 40.21 5.59
N ALA A 474 -22.22 40.59 6.12
CA ALA A 474 -22.00 40.82 7.55
C ALA A 474 -21.81 42.31 7.83
N VAL A 475 -22.64 42.87 8.71
CA VAL A 475 -22.68 44.30 9.05
C VAL A 475 -22.34 44.50 10.53
N GLN A 476 -21.48 45.47 10.84
CA GLN A 476 -21.22 45.91 12.20
C GLN A 476 -21.45 47.42 12.32
N PRO A 477 -22.21 47.89 13.33
CA PRO A 477 -22.30 49.30 13.64
C PRO A 477 -20.99 49.81 14.25
N LEU A 478 -20.45 50.88 13.67
CA LEU A 478 -19.36 51.68 14.23
C LEU A 478 -19.94 52.80 15.10
N VAL A 479 -19.26 53.12 16.21
CA VAL A 479 -19.48 54.41 16.87
C VAL A 479 -18.98 55.49 15.92
N ALA A 480 -19.67 56.64 15.82
CA ALA A 480 -19.36 57.73 14.92
C ALA A 480 -17.85 58.08 14.91
N VAL A 481 -17.14 57.62 13.88
CA VAL A 481 -15.71 57.86 13.68
C VAL A 481 -15.51 58.27 12.23
N LEU A 482 -14.76 59.35 12.00
CA LEU A 482 -14.32 59.72 10.65
C LEU A 482 -13.37 58.62 10.15
N ILE A 483 -13.76 57.94 9.07
CA ILE A 483 -12.90 57.01 8.35
C ILE A 483 -12.37 57.77 7.14
N ASP A 484 -11.10 58.16 7.19
CA ASP A 484 -10.40 58.78 6.07
C ASP A 484 -9.38 57.78 5.52
N SER A 485 -9.47 57.50 4.23
CA SER A 485 -8.72 56.47 3.52
C SER A 485 -7.20 56.77 3.52
N GLY A 486 -6.40 55.81 3.98
CA GLY A 486 -4.94 55.93 3.95
C GLY A 486 -4.32 55.96 2.55
N ASP A 487 -3.03 56.28 2.51
CA ASP A 487 -2.28 56.44 1.26
C ASP A 487 -2.00 55.12 0.54
N THR A 488 -1.94 53.99 1.26
CA THR A 488 -1.53 52.70 0.69
C THR A 488 -2.31 51.53 1.28
N TYR A 489 -2.81 50.69 0.39
CA TYR A 489 -3.45 49.41 0.69
C TYR A 489 -2.48 48.27 0.38
N TYR A 490 -2.29 47.38 1.35
CA TYR A 490 -1.43 46.22 1.22
C TYR A 490 -2.28 44.95 1.11
N PHE A 491 -2.12 44.21 0.02
CA PHE A 491 -2.74 42.91 -0.18
C PHE A 491 -1.73 41.80 0.08
N GLY A 492 -2.22 40.69 0.65
CA GLY A 492 -1.44 39.47 0.87
C GLY A 492 -0.48 39.46 2.08
N GLY A 493 0.08 40.62 2.40
CA GLY A 493 1.05 40.81 3.48
C GLY A 493 1.44 42.27 3.58
N CYS A 494 2.41 42.63 4.42
CA CYS A 494 2.86 44.02 4.59
C CYS A 494 4.34 44.12 4.94
N LEU A 495 4.87 45.35 4.94
CA LEU A 495 6.25 45.63 5.33
C LEU A 495 6.40 45.54 6.86
N GLY A 496 7.27 44.63 7.33
CA GLY A 496 7.44 44.29 8.74
C GLY A 496 7.98 45.41 9.66
N ASN A 497 8.24 46.62 9.15
CA ASN A 497 8.85 47.71 9.92
C ASN A 497 7.86 48.53 10.77
N SER A 498 6.55 48.33 10.64
CA SER A 498 5.56 49.08 11.42
C SER A 498 5.26 48.39 12.77
N SER A 499 6.17 48.52 13.75
CA SER A 499 6.09 47.89 15.08
C SER A 499 4.87 48.29 15.94
N GLY A 500 4.00 49.20 15.48
CA GLY A 500 2.74 49.58 16.14
C GLY A 500 1.48 49.37 15.30
N SER A 501 1.60 48.97 14.04
CA SER A 501 0.44 48.65 13.19
C SER A 501 -0.04 47.23 13.49
N GLY A 502 -1.34 46.96 13.46
CA GLY A 502 -1.92 45.62 13.63
C GLY A 502 -1.48 44.59 12.56
N CYS A 503 -0.50 44.92 11.71
CA CYS A 503 -0.03 44.08 10.63
C CYS A 503 0.89 42.92 11.07
N LYS A 504 1.55 43.03 12.24
CA LYS A 504 2.23 41.89 12.88
C LYS A 504 1.19 41.00 13.57
N SER A 505 0.33 40.33 12.81
CA SER A 505 -0.52 39.27 13.34
C SER A 505 0.26 37.95 13.36
N PRO A 506 -0.04 37.03 14.29
CA PRO A 506 0.57 35.69 14.32
C PRO A 506 0.24 34.85 13.07
N LEU A 507 -0.72 35.26 12.25
CA LEU A 507 -1.11 34.58 11.02
C LEU A 507 -0.09 34.89 9.92
N GLY A 508 0.35 33.90 9.13
CA GLY A 508 1.27 34.13 8.01
C GLY A 508 0.68 35.06 6.92
N GLY A 509 1.52 35.52 5.97
CA GLY A 509 1.01 36.16 4.76
C GLY A 509 0.16 35.20 3.92
N PHE A 510 -0.73 35.74 3.11
CA PHE A 510 -1.60 34.97 2.23
C PHE A 510 -0.81 34.36 1.07
N GLN A 511 -1.18 33.12 0.76
CA GLN A 511 -0.78 32.41 -0.44
C GLN A 511 -2.04 31.97 -1.17
N GLY A 512 -2.10 32.21 -2.47
CA GLY A 512 -3.33 32.08 -3.24
C GLY A 512 -3.34 33.05 -4.42
N CYS A 513 -4.49 33.22 -5.04
CA CYS A 513 -4.66 34.12 -6.16
C CYS A 513 -5.67 35.23 -5.85
N LEU A 514 -5.40 36.45 -6.31
CA LEU A 514 -6.35 37.57 -6.32
C LEU A 514 -6.65 38.02 -7.76
N ARG A 515 -7.85 38.53 -8.01
CA ARG A 515 -8.22 39.23 -9.26
C ARG A 515 -9.34 40.24 -9.03
N LEU A 516 -9.67 41.03 -10.06
CA LEU A 516 -10.77 42.01 -10.05
C LEU A 516 -10.68 43.01 -8.89
N ILE A 517 -9.46 43.48 -8.60
CA ILE A 517 -9.21 44.43 -7.52
C ILE A 517 -9.77 45.81 -7.92
N THR A 518 -10.63 46.38 -7.09
CA THR A 518 -11.15 47.74 -7.22
C THR A 518 -10.93 48.48 -5.91
N ILE A 519 -10.36 49.69 -5.98
CA ILE A 519 -10.16 50.58 -4.83
C ILE A 519 -10.93 51.88 -5.12
N GLY A 520 -11.89 52.21 -4.25
CA GLY A 520 -12.88 53.25 -4.54
C GLY A 520 -13.69 52.86 -5.78
N ASP A 521 -13.67 53.75 -6.77
CA ASP A 521 -14.33 53.54 -8.07
C ASP A 521 -13.33 53.15 -9.18
N LYS A 522 -12.05 52.93 -8.82
CA LYS A 522 -10.97 52.64 -9.77
C LYS A 522 -10.63 51.15 -9.80
N ALA A 523 -10.86 50.51 -10.94
CA ALA A 523 -10.36 49.17 -11.22
C ALA A 523 -8.83 49.19 -11.34
N VAL A 524 -8.16 48.29 -10.64
CA VAL A 524 -6.71 48.14 -10.68
C VAL A 524 -6.35 47.19 -11.81
N ASP A 525 -5.42 47.63 -12.66
CA ASP A 525 -4.77 46.76 -13.64
C ASP A 525 -3.39 46.29 -13.10
N PRO A 526 -3.25 45.02 -12.68
CA PRO A 526 -1.98 44.48 -12.20
C PRO A 526 -0.85 44.53 -13.23
N ILE A 527 -1.14 44.66 -14.52
CA ILE A 527 -0.10 44.80 -15.56
C ILE A 527 0.72 46.08 -15.34
N LEU A 528 0.08 47.16 -14.89
CA LEU A 528 0.78 48.42 -14.55
C LEU A 528 1.73 48.25 -13.37
N VAL A 529 1.43 47.32 -12.45
CA VAL A 529 2.31 46.96 -11.33
C VAL A 529 3.54 46.22 -11.84
N GLN A 530 3.35 45.27 -12.74
CA GLN A 530 4.46 44.54 -13.37
C GLN A 530 5.40 45.47 -14.16
N GLN A 531 4.85 46.52 -14.78
CA GLN A 531 5.60 47.54 -15.52
C GLN A 531 6.28 48.58 -14.60
N GLY A 532 6.04 48.54 -13.28
CA GLY A 532 6.56 49.52 -12.34
C GLY A 532 5.87 50.90 -12.41
N ALA A 533 4.75 51.00 -13.12
CA ALA A 533 3.96 52.23 -13.26
C ALA A 533 2.96 52.43 -12.11
N LEU A 534 2.66 51.37 -11.34
CA LEU A 534 1.68 51.41 -10.25
C LEU A 534 2.16 50.59 -9.05
N GLY A 535 2.26 51.22 -7.88
CA GLY A 535 2.49 50.51 -6.62
C GLY A 535 3.83 49.78 -6.54
N SER A 536 3.92 48.80 -5.62
CA SER A 536 5.10 47.93 -5.46
C SER A 536 4.69 46.52 -5.04
N PHE A 537 5.58 45.54 -5.25
CA PHE A 537 5.28 44.15 -4.91
C PHE A 537 6.51 43.34 -4.50
N ARG A 538 6.25 42.18 -3.89
CA ARG A 538 7.27 41.17 -3.59
C ARG A 538 6.70 39.76 -3.79
N ASP A 539 7.50 38.88 -4.38
CA ASP A 539 7.19 37.45 -4.49
C ASP A 539 5.80 37.16 -5.10
N LEU A 540 5.44 37.92 -6.15
CA LEU A 540 4.20 37.75 -6.91
C LEU A 540 4.47 37.23 -8.32
N GLN A 541 3.52 36.46 -8.84
CA GLN A 541 3.43 36.13 -10.26
C GLN A 541 2.19 36.81 -10.84
N ILE A 542 2.40 37.84 -11.66
CA ILE A 542 1.32 38.64 -12.25
C ILE A 542 0.85 38.00 -13.55
N ASP A 543 -0.44 38.13 -13.86
CA ASP A 543 -1.10 37.63 -15.06
C ASP A 543 -1.09 36.09 -15.14
N SER A 544 -1.20 35.44 -13.98
CA SER A 544 -1.35 33.98 -13.83
C SER A 544 -1.91 33.63 -12.45
N CYS A 545 -2.57 32.48 -12.35
CA CYS A 545 -2.97 31.90 -11.08
C CYS A 545 -2.35 30.51 -10.90
N GLY A 546 -1.31 30.41 -10.08
CA GLY A 546 -0.52 29.19 -9.87
C GLY A 546 -1.07 28.22 -8.81
N ILE A 547 -2.31 28.38 -8.36
CA ILE A 547 -2.93 27.46 -7.39
C ILE A 547 -3.01 26.03 -7.96
N THR A 548 -2.78 25.03 -7.11
CA THR A 548 -2.74 23.61 -7.50
C THR A 548 -3.58 22.81 -6.52
N ASP A 549 -4.42 21.91 -7.01
CA ASP A 549 -5.16 20.96 -6.17
C ASP A 549 -4.29 19.72 -5.94
N ARG A 550 -3.78 19.55 -4.72
CA ARG A 550 -2.90 18.45 -4.31
C ARG A 550 -3.68 17.22 -3.82
N CYS A 551 -5.01 17.31 -3.72
CA CYS A 551 -5.88 16.20 -3.35
C CYS A 551 -6.63 15.58 -4.53
N LEU A 552 -6.40 16.06 -5.77
CA LEU A 552 -6.98 15.46 -6.97
C LEU A 552 -5.93 15.30 -8.10
N PRO A 553 -5.49 14.06 -8.41
CA PRO A 553 -5.87 12.81 -7.75
C PRO A 553 -5.41 12.77 -6.28
N SER A 554 -6.13 12.04 -5.44
CA SER A 554 -5.71 11.85 -4.06
C SER A 554 -4.52 10.88 -4.03
N TYR A 555 -3.43 11.31 -3.40
CA TYR A 555 -2.28 10.46 -3.08
C TYR A 555 -2.46 9.67 -1.77
N CYS A 556 -3.61 9.84 -1.09
CA CYS A 556 -3.95 9.04 0.08
C CYS A 556 -4.48 7.68 -0.36
N GLU A 557 -3.78 6.63 0.06
CA GLU A 557 -4.08 5.25 -0.29
C GLU A 557 -5.12 4.65 0.66
N HIS A 558 -5.65 3.48 0.32
CA HIS A 558 -6.58 2.69 1.16
C HIS A 558 -7.81 3.44 1.70
N GLY A 559 -8.26 4.46 0.96
CA GLY A 559 -9.44 5.27 1.31
C GLY A 559 -9.18 6.37 2.34
N GLY A 560 -7.93 6.73 2.60
CA GLY A 560 -7.59 7.85 3.49
C GLY A 560 -8.15 9.19 3.02
N GLU A 561 -8.59 10.04 3.96
CA GLU A 561 -9.17 11.34 3.64
C GLU A 561 -8.07 12.38 3.40
N CYS A 562 -8.08 13.01 2.22
CA CYS A 562 -7.11 14.03 1.85
C CYS A 562 -7.55 15.44 2.31
N SER A 563 -6.62 16.15 2.95
CA SER A 563 -6.71 17.58 3.22
C SER A 563 -5.48 18.29 2.67
N GLN A 564 -5.57 19.60 2.38
CA GLN A 564 -4.44 20.32 1.77
C GLN A 564 -4.28 21.77 2.23
N SER A 565 -3.07 22.27 2.02
CA SER A 565 -2.66 23.67 2.09
C SER A 565 -2.11 24.11 0.72
N TRP A 566 -1.60 25.34 0.64
CA TRP A 566 -0.92 25.86 -0.54
C TRP A 566 0.26 24.99 -1.01
N ASP A 567 1.09 24.53 -0.07
CA ASP A 567 2.38 23.89 -0.31
C ASP A 567 2.41 22.38 -0.02
N THR A 568 1.39 21.82 0.64
CA THR A 568 1.39 20.41 1.02
C THR A 568 -0.03 19.82 1.14
N PHE A 569 -0.12 18.51 1.32
CA PHE A 569 -1.36 17.80 1.63
C PHE A 569 -1.19 16.93 2.89
N SER A 570 -2.24 16.34 3.43
CA SER A 570 -2.20 15.43 4.57
C SER A 570 -3.28 14.38 4.43
N CYS A 571 -2.95 13.13 4.75
CA CYS A 571 -3.87 12.00 4.71
C CYS A 571 -4.29 11.63 6.14
N ASP A 572 -5.59 11.54 6.38
CA ASP A 572 -6.11 10.91 7.60
C ASP A 572 -6.30 9.41 7.34
N CYS A 573 -5.51 8.59 8.04
CA CYS A 573 -5.54 7.13 7.92
C CYS A 573 -6.44 6.46 8.96
N LEU A 574 -7.11 7.22 9.84
CA LEU A 574 -7.96 6.64 10.88
C LEU A 574 -9.10 5.79 10.27
N GLY A 575 -9.27 4.59 10.81
CA GLY A 575 -10.32 3.65 10.35
C GLY A 575 -9.99 2.88 9.06
N THR A 576 -8.85 3.15 8.41
CA THR A 576 -8.44 2.42 7.19
C THR A 576 -7.75 1.09 7.48
N GLY A 577 -7.11 0.95 8.65
CA GLY A 577 -6.20 -0.18 8.96
C GLY A 577 -4.74 0.07 8.57
N TYR A 578 -4.44 1.27 8.07
CA TYR A 578 -3.13 1.66 7.54
C TYR A 578 -2.53 2.86 8.27
N THR A 579 -1.24 3.11 8.05
CA THR A 579 -0.46 4.22 8.63
C THR A 579 0.57 4.76 7.63
N GLY A 580 1.30 5.81 8.04
CA GLY A 580 2.22 6.56 7.18
C GLY A 580 1.59 7.82 6.58
N GLU A 581 2.42 8.68 5.99
CA GLU A 581 2.00 10.00 5.47
C GLU A 581 0.97 9.92 4.32
N THR A 582 0.93 8.79 3.62
CA THR A 582 0.01 8.48 2.52
C THR A 582 -0.89 7.28 2.80
N CYS A 583 -0.93 6.78 4.04
CA CYS A 583 -1.66 5.57 4.43
C CYS A 583 -1.21 4.30 3.68
N HIS A 584 0.08 4.19 3.34
CA HIS A 584 0.63 3.07 2.56
C HIS A 584 0.94 1.82 3.41
N SER A 585 1.38 2.00 4.66
CA SER A 585 1.90 0.90 5.49
C SER A 585 0.78 0.22 6.29
N SER A 586 0.67 -1.10 6.20
CA SER A 586 -0.30 -1.85 7.02
C SER A 586 0.03 -1.81 8.51
N LEU A 587 -0.99 -1.72 9.37
CA LEU A 587 -0.85 -1.88 10.82
C LEU A 587 -0.70 -3.35 11.25
N TYR A 588 -1.00 -4.30 10.36
CA TYR A 588 -1.14 -5.71 10.68
C TYR A 588 -0.07 -6.56 9.97
N GLU A 589 0.21 -7.75 10.52
CA GLU A 589 1.15 -8.67 9.87
C GLU A 589 0.49 -9.38 8.70
N GLN A 590 1.30 -9.81 7.73
CA GLN A 590 0.76 -10.46 6.53
C GLN A 590 0.24 -11.87 6.75
N SER A 591 0.72 -12.56 7.79
CA SER A 591 0.35 -13.94 8.05
C SER A 591 0.42 -14.32 9.53
N CYS A 592 -0.26 -15.42 9.86
CA CYS A 592 -0.12 -16.04 11.17
C CYS A 592 1.31 -16.54 11.43
N GLU A 593 2.09 -16.88 10.40
CA GLU A 593 3.51 -17.27 10.57
C GLU A 593 4.33 -16.06 11.03
N ALA A 594 4.11 -14.87 10.45
CA ALA A 594 4.75 -13.64 10.92
C ALA A 594 4.42 -13.34 12.39
N HIS A 595 3.15 -13.47 12.80
CA HIS A 595 2.76 -13.34 14.22
C HIS A 595 3.45 -14.37 15.12
N LYS A 596 3.58 -15.63 14.70
CA LYS A 596 4.31 -16.67 15.44
C LYS A 596 5.77 -16.26 15.68
N HIS A 597 6.44 -15.65 14.70
CA HIS A 597 7.83 -15.21 14.85
C HIS A 597 8.02 -13.96 15.70
N ARG A 598 6.93 -13.29 16.12
CA ARG A 598 6.94 -12.30 17.19
C ARG A 598 6.71 -12.89 18.59
N GLY A 599 6.48 -14.20 18.68
CA GLY A 599 6.17 -14.88 19.95
C GLY A 599 4.71 -14.76 20.38
N ASN A 600 3.80 -14.37 19.47
CA ASN A 600 2.39 -14.23 19.77
C ASN A 600 1.73 -15.62 19.98
N PRO A 601 0.81 -15.78 20.97
CA PRO A 601 0.09 -17.03 21.19
C PRO A 601 -1.05 -17.25 20.17
N SER A 602 -1.67 -18.43 20.16
CA SER A 602 -2.87 -18.68 19.35
C SER A 602 -4.02 -17.74 19.74
N GLY A 603 -4.75 -17.22 18.76
CA GLY A 603 -5.78 -16.21 18.98
C GLY A 603 -6.37 -15.64 17.69
N LEU A 604 -7.26 -14.66 17.82
CA LEU A 604 -7.80 -13.90 16.70
C LEU A 604 -6.86 -12.73 16.38
N TYR A 605 -6.46 -12.62 15.11
CA TYR A 605 -5.59 -11.57 14.62
C TYR A 605 -6.13 -11.03 13.31
N TYR A 606 -6.00 -9.72 13.11
CA TYR A 606 -6.10 -9.16 11.77
C TYR A 606 -4.80 -9.48 11.04
N ILE A 607 -4.93 -9.98 9.82
CA ILE A 607 -3.81 -10.15 8.89
C ILE A 607 -4.08 -9.34 7.63
N ASP A 608 -3.00 -8.92 6.99
CA ASP A 608 -3.03 -8.16 5.75
C ASP A 608 -2.20 -8.87 4.68
N ALA A 609 -2.82 -9.80 3.96
CA ALA A 609 -2.10 -10.82 3.20
C ALA A 609 -1.24 -10.28 2.04
N ASP A 610 -1.48 -9.05 1.57
CA ASP A 610 -0.69 -8.33 0.57
C ASP A 610 0.03 -7.09 1.13
N GLY A 611 -0.09 -6.81 2.43
CA GLY A 611 0.60 -5.71 3.10
C GLY A 611 0.21 -4.34 2.53
N SER A 612 1.09 -3.71 1.77
CA SER A 612 0.83 -2.43 1.11
C SER A 612 0.14 -2.57 -0.27
N GLY A 613 -0.37 -3.77 -0.57
CA GLY A 613 -1.21 -4.02 -1.73
C GLY A 613 -2.64 -3.46 -1.57
N PRO A 614 -3.48 -3.54 -2.62
CA PRO A 614 -4.77 -2.87 -2.65
C PRO A 614 -5.87 -3.51 -1.77
N LEU A 615 -5.64 -4.69 -1.18
CA LEU A 615 -6.66 -5.36 -0.36
C LEU A 615 -6.63 -4.80 1.07
N GLY A 616 -7.74 -4.89 1.80
CA GLY A 616 -7.75 -4.50 3.22
C GLY A 616 -7.34 -5.65 4.14
N PRO A 617 -7.07 -5.37 5.43
CA PRO A 617 -6.87 -6.40 6.44
C PRO A 617 -8.17 -7.15 6.77
N PHE A 618 -8.05 -8.38 7.25
CA PHE A 618 -9.20 -9.20 7.66
C PHE A 618 -8.88 -10.10 8.85
N LEU A 619 -9.94 -10.44 9.61
CA LEU A 619 -9.80 -11.20 10.85
C LEU A 619 -9.71 -12.71 10.59
N VAL A 620 -8.70 -13.35 11.18
CA VAL A 620 -8.47 -14.80 11.14
C VAL A 620 -8.17 -15.35 12.52
N TYR A 621 -8.35 -16.65 12.72
CA TYR A 621 -7.83 -17.33 13.89
C TYR A 621 -6.47 -17.95 13.57
N CYS A 622 -5.42 -17.49 14.24
CA CYS A 622 -4.08 -18.05 14.15
C CYS A 622 -3.92 -19.16 15.20
N ASN A 623 -3.70 -20.40 14.75
CA ASN A 623 -3.37 -21.52 15.62
C ASN A 623 -1.86 -21.82 15.53
N MET A 624 -1.12 -21.40 16.56
CA MET A 624 0.33 -21.54 16.66
C MET A 624 0.70 -22.94 17.15
N THR A 625 1.27 -23.75 16.26
CA THR A 625 1.76 -25.10 16.58
C THR A 625 3.29 -25.13 16.58
N ALA A 626 3.88 -26.18 17.16
CA ALA A 626 5.34 -26.34 17.24
C ALA A 626 6.04 -26.30 15.87
N ASP A 627 5.36 -26.78 14.83
CA ASP A 627 5.93 -26.81 13.49
C ASP A 627 5.60 -25.59 12.63
N SER A 628 4.40 -25.02 12.77
CA SER A 628 3.90 -23.94 11.89
C SER A 628 2.75 -23.18 12.53
N ALA A 629 2.47 -21.98 12.03
CA ALA A 629 1.22 -21.31 12.26
C ALA A 629 0.16 -21.76 11.24
N TRP A 630 -1.06 -21.95 11.71
CA TRP A 630 -2.23 -22.19 10.88
C TRP A 630 -3.13 -20.96 10.87
N THR A 631 -3.47 -20.49 9.68
CA THR A 631 -4.49 -19.49 9.41
C THR A 631 -5.82 -20.22 9.21
N VAL A 632 -6.78 -19.99 10.12
CA VAL A 632 -8.10 -20.62 10.10
C VAL A 632 -9.14 -19.57 9.72
N VAL A 633 -9.78 -19.76 8.56
CA VAL A 633 -10.83 -18.86 8.04
C VAL A 633 -12.17 -19.61 8.03
N ARG A 634 -13.14 -19.11 8.80
CA ARG A 634 -14.47 -19.70 8.92
C ARG A 634 -15.40 -19.16 7.82
N HIS A 635 -16.30 -19.99 7.34
CA HIS A 635 -17.44 -19.57 6.52
C HIS A 635 -18.63 -19.18 7.40
N GLY A 636 -19.53 -18.34 6.89
CA GLY A 636 -20.82 -17.98 7.48
C GLY A 636 -21.99 -18.88 7.02
N GLY A 637 -21.72 -19.94 6.26
CA GLY A 637 -22.74 -20.95 5.90
C GLY A 637 -23.15 -21.86 7.08
N PRO A 638 -24.20 -22.68 6.91
CA PRO A 638 -24.67 -23.60 7.95
C PRO A 638 -23.60 -24.62 8.35
N ASP A 639 -23.49 -24.94 9.65
CA ASP A 639 -22.51 -25.91 10.18
C ASP A 639 -22.77 -27.34 9.66
N ALA A 640 -24.05 -27.67 9.44
CA ALA A 640 -24.50 -28.95 8.90
C ALA A 640 -25.70 -28.74 7.97
N VAL A 641 -25.73 -29.46 6.86
CA VAL A 641 -26.84 -29.46 5.89
C VAL A 641 -27.39 -30.87 5.80
N THR A 642 -28.68 -31.04 6.06
CA THR A 642 -29.38 -32.33 5.93
C THR A 642 -30.17 -32.37 4.63
N LEU A 643 -30.00 -33.44 3.87
CA LEU A 643 -30.69 -33.75 2.62
C LEU A 643 -31.67 -34.89 2.86
N ARG A 644 -32.90 -34.71 2.38
CA ARG A 644 -33.95 -35.74 2.36
C ARG A 644 -34.41 -35.92 0.92
N GLY A 645 -34.53 -37.17 0.47
CA GLY A 645 -34.98 -37.47 -0.90
C GLY A 645 -36.38 -36.90 -1.19
N ALA A 646 -36.55 -36.31 -2.37
CA ALA A 646 -37.83 -35.82 -2.87
C ALA A 646 -38.29 -36.65 -4.09
N PRO A 647 -39.57 -36.60 -4.50
CA PRO A 647 -40.05 -37.39 -5.65
C PRO A 647 -39.74 -36.78 -7.03
N SER A 648 -39.33 -35.52 -7.10
CA SER A 648 -39.15 -34.79 -8.37
C SER A 648 -37.70 -34.28 -8.50
N GLY A 649 -36.99 -34.81 -9.50
CA GLY A 649 -35.54 -34.66 -9.76
C GLY A 649 -35.02 -33.26 -10.08
N HIS A 650 -35.35 -32.26 -9.26
CA HIS A 650 -34.64 -30.98 -9.19
C HIS A 650 -33.46 -31.09 -8.20
N PRO A 651 -32.40 -30.26 -8.33
CA PRO A 651 -31.34 -30.22 -7.32
C PRO A 651 -31.93 -29.95 -5.93
N LEU A 652 -31.75 -30.89 -5.01
CA LEU A 652 -32.32 -30.83 -3.65
C LEU A 652 -31.73 -29.67 -2.83
N SER A 653 -30.45 -29.36 -3.05
CA SER A 653 -29.77 -28.33 -2.29
C SER A 653 -28.55 -27.78 -3.02
N ALA A 654 -28.51 -26.46 -3.18
CA ALA A 654 -27.36 -25.70 -3.61
C ALA A 654 -27.01 -24.71 -2.49
N VAL A 655 -26.05 -25.06 -1.63
CA VAL A 655 -25.67 -24.24 -0.48
C VAL A 655 -24.42 -23.44 -0.83
N SER A 656 -24.51 -22.13 -0.64
CA SER A 656 -23.39 -21.20 -0.83
C SER A 656 -22.75 -20.85 0.50
N PHE A 657 -21.42 -20.83 0.54
CA PHE A 657 -20.61 -20.54 1.71
C PHE A 657 -19.92 -19.19 1.55
N ALA A 658 -20.49 -18.16 2.19
CA ALA A 658 -19.87 -16.84 2.23
C ALA A 658 -18.78 -16.81 3.30
N TYR A 659 -17.63 -16.19 3.02
CA TYR A 659 -16.57 -15.94 3.98
C TYR A 659 -16.60 -14.48 4.39
N ALA A 660 -16.18 -14.19 5.63
CA ALA A 660 -16.05 -12.80 6.09
C ALA A 660 -14.98 -12.03 5.31
N ALA A 661 -13.96 -12.74 4.81
CA ALA A 661 -12.94 -12.19 3.92
C ALA A 661 -13.43 -12.16 2.46
N GLY A 662 -13.13 -11.07 1.76
CA GLY A 662 -13.43 -10.93 0.34
C GLY A 662 -12.65 -11.91 -0.55
N ALA A 663 -13.13 -12.13 -1.77
CA ALA A 663 -12.52 -13.07 -2.71
C ALA A 663 -11.05 -12.74 -3.07
N GLY A 664 -10.65 -11.46 -3.03
CA GLY A 664 -9.26 -11.05 -3.20
C GLY A 664 -8.37 -11.44 -2.00
N GLN A 665 -8.83 -11.14 -0.78
CA GLN A 665 -8.14 -11.46 0.47
C GLN A 665 -7.93 -12.98 0.63
N LEU A 666 -8.95 -13.77 0.34
CA LEU A 666 -8.85 -15.24 0.35
C LEU A 666 -7.81 -15.74 -0.64
N ARG A 667 -7.80 -15.20 -1.88
CA ARG A 667 -6.81 -15.56 -2.90
C ARG A 667 -5.39 -15.24 -2.44
N ALA A 668 -5.17 -14.06 -1.85
CA ALA A 668 -3.87 -13.66 -1.33
C ALA A 668 -3.39 -14.59 -0.20
N ALA A 669 -4.24 -14.84 0.81
CA ALA A 669 -3.88 -15.71 1.93
C ALA A 669 -3.63 -17.16 1.52
N VAL A 670 -4.45 -17.68 0.61
CA VAL A 670 -4.25 -19.01 0.02
C VAL A 670 -2.92 -19.05 -0.73
N ASN A 671 -2.61 -18.06 -1.58
CA ASN A 671 -1.37 -17.97 -2.36
C ASN A 671 -0.11 -17.82 -1.50
N LEU A 672 -0.20 -17.11 -0.37
CA LEU A 672 0.89 -16.92 0.58
C LEU A 672 1.24 -18.22 1.34
N ALA A 673 0.24 -19.04 1.67
CA ALA A 673 0.42 -20.25 2.46
C ALA A 673 1.21 -21.35 1.74
N GLU A 674 1.90 -22.20 2.50
CA GLU A 674 2.64 -23.35 1.94
C GLU A 674 1.68 -24.42 1.41
N ARG A 675 0.66 -24.74 2.21
CA ARG A 675 -0.41 -25.69 1.91
C ARG A 675 -1.72 -25.19 2.50
N CYS A 676 -2.83 -25.45 1.83
CA CYS A 676 -4.16 -25.25 2.37
C CYS A 676 -4.97 -26.53 2.28
N GLU A 677 -5.86 -26.75 3.23
CA GLU A 677 -6.82 -27.84 3.23
C GLU A 677 -8.20 -27.39 3.73
N GLN A 678 -9.23 -28.09 3.29
CA GLN A 678 -10.59 -27.94 3.79
C GLN A 678 -11.23 -29.32 3.91
N ARG A 679 -11.87 -29.57 5.04
CA ARG A 679 -12.46 -30.88 5.36
C ARG A 679 -13.96 -30.84 5.11
N LEU A 680 -14.47 -31.80 4.37
CA LEU A 680 -15.89 -32.07 4.22
C LEU A 680 -16.18 -33.42 4.86
N ALA A 681 -17.10 -33.49 5.80
CA ALA A 681 -17.59 -34.78 6.30
C ALA A 681 -19.02 -34.99 5.82
N LEU A 682 -19.21 -36.03 5.01
CA LEU A 682 -20.50 -36.53 4.52
C LEU A 682 -20.91 -37.71 5.40
N ARG A 683 -22.17 -37.77 5.82
CA ARG A 683 -22.73 -38.97 6.45
C ARG A 683 -24.01 -39.35 5.72
N CYS A 684 -24.25 -40.64 5.61
CA CYS A 684 -25.36 -41.18 4.85
C CYS A 684 -26.04 -42.31 5.63
N GLY A 685 -27.37 -42.30 5.62
CA GLY A 685 -28.23 -43.40 6.05
C GLY A 685 -29.07 -43.84 4.85
N THR A 686 -28.97 -45.13 4.48
CA THR A 686 -29.69 -45.74 3.34
C THR A 686 -29.39 -45.11 1.97
N ALA A 687 -28.12 -45.11 1.57
CA ALA A 687 -27.65 -44.65 0.25
C ALA A 687 -27.72 -45.77 -0.83
N ARG A 688 -28.19 -45.43 -2.03
CA ARG A 688 -28.26 -46.33 -3.20
C ARG A 688 -26.91 -46.39 -3.95
N ARG A 689 -26.62 -47.54 -4.57
CA ARG A 689 -25.58 -47.76 -5.61
C ARG A 689 -25.54 -46.64 -6.67
N PRO A 690 -24.37 -46.10 -7.03
CA PRO A 690 -24.23 -45.26 -8.22
C PRO A 690 -24.44 -46.13 -9.46
N ASP A 691 -25.57 -45.98 -10.13
CA ASP A 691 -25.81 -46.56 -11.45
C ASP A 691 -26.31 -45.45 -12.37
N SER A 692 -25.49 -44.40 -12.56
CA SER A 692 -25.67 -43.51 -13.71
C SER A 692 -24.99 -44.18 -14.90
N ARG A 693 -25.76 -44.96 -15.66
CA ARG A 693 -25.30 -45.48 -16.97
C ARG A 693 -24.84 -44.37 -17.92
N ASP A 694 -25.25 -43.13 -17.66
CA ASP A 694 -24.90 -41.94 -18.46
C ASP A 694 -23.69 -41.14 -17.92
N GLY A 695 -23.06 -41.55 -16.81
CA GLY A 695 -21.86 -40.88 -16.27
C GLY A 695 -22.10 -39.48 -15.68
N THR A 696 -23.36 -39.04 -15.56
CA THR A 696 -23.70 -37.73 -15.00
C THR A 696 -23.37 -37.68 -13.50
N PRO A 697 -22.60 -36.68 -13.03
CA PRO A 697 -22.25 -36.53 -11.61
C PRO A 697 -23.46 -36.06 -10.79
N LEU A 698 -23.77 -36.75 -9.69
CA LEU A 698 -24.91 -36.44 -8.80
C LEU A 698 -24.58 -35.41 -7.71
N SER A 699 -23.30 -35.08 -7.54
CA SER A 699 -22.85 -34.06 -6.59
C SER A 699 -21.56 -33.45 -7.08
N TRP A 700 -21.40 -32.16 -6.82
CA TRP A 700 -20.20 -31.41 -7.14
C TRP A 700 -20.03 -30.24 -6.18
N TRP A 701 -18.82 -29.69 -6.15
CA TRP A 701 -18.50 -28.49 -5.42
C TRP A 701 -17.92 -27.43 -6.37
N VAL A 702 -18.06 -26.18 -5.97
CA VAL A 702 -17.52 -25.03 -6.68
C VAL A 702 -16.49 -24.37 -5.77
N GLY A 703 -15.29 -24.18 -6.32
CA GLY A 703 -14.19 -23.52 -5.64
C GLY A 703 -14.23 -22.01 -5.79
N ARG A 704 -13.11 -21.37 -5.46
CA ARG A 704 -12.93 -19.92 -5.68
C ARG A 704 -12.77 -19.54 -7.16
N THR A 705 -12.41 -20.49 -8.03
CA THR A 705 -12.24 -20.27 -9.47
C THR A 705 -13.58 -20.28 -10.23
N ASN A 706 -14.69 -20.53 -9.53
CA ASN A 706 -16.02 -20.75 -10.11
C ASN A 706 -16.07 -21.97 -11.07
N GLU A 707 -15.05 -22.83 -11.00
CA GLU A 707 -15.00 -24.10 -11.71
C GLU A 707 -15.77 -25.15 -10.93
N THR A 708 -16.49 -26.00 -11.66
CA THR A 708 -17.24 -27.11 -11.08
C THR A 708 -16.35 -28.34 -10.97
N HIS A 709 -16.21 -28.85 -9.75
CA HIS A 709 -15.44 -30.03 -9.43
C HIS A 709 -16.35 -31.18 -9.01
N THR A 710 -16.35 -32.23 -9.81
CA THR A 710 -17.12 -33.47 -9.57
C THR A 710 -16.34 -34.50 -8.78
N SER A 711 -15.01 -34.34 -8.70
CA SER A 711 -14.10 -35.17 -7.91
C SER A 711 -14.11 -34.77 -6.43
N TRP A 712 -14.27 -35.76 -5.55
CA TRP A 712 -14.32 -35.60 -4.10
C TRP A 712 -13.08 -36.23 -3.43
N GLY A 713 -11.97 -35.50 -3.38
CA GLY A 713 -10.77 -35.88 -2.61
C GLY A 713 -9.55 -36.29 -3.44
N GLY A 714 -8.37 -36.16 -2.84
CA GLY A 714 -7.08 -36.54 -3.44
C GLY A 714 -6.45 -35.48 -4.35
N SER A 715 -5.15 -35.63 -4.62
CA SER A 715 -4.37 -34.73 -5.49
C SER A 715 -4.61 -34.97 -6.99
N LEU A 716 -5.27 -36.05 -7.36
CA LEU A 716 -5.47 -36.49 -8.74
C LEU A 716 -6.94 -36.27 -9.16
N PRO A 717 -7.22 -35.47 -10.20
CA PRO A 717 -8.58 -35.17 -10.69
C PRO A 717 -9.42 -36.42 -11.02
N ASP A 718 -8.78 -37.52 -11.42
CA ASP A 718 -9.47 -38.74 -11.88
C ASP A 718 -9.80 -39.75 -10.77
N ALA A 719 -9.40 -39.50 -9.52
CA ALA A 719 -9.72 -40.41 -8.43
C ALA A 719 -11.14 -40.11 -7.90
N GLN A 720 -12.15 -40.84 -8.36
CA GLN A 720 -13.48 -40.90 -7.73
C GLN A 720 -13.43 -41.65 -6.38
N LYS A 721 -12.45 -41.34 -5.52
CA LYS A 721 -12.20 -42.03 -4.24
C LYS A 721 -12.25 -41.06 -3.07
N CYS A 722 -12.95 -41.45 -2.01
CA CYS A 722 -12.91 -40.75 -0.72
C CYS A 722 -11.55 -40.97 -0.03
N THR A 723 -11.27 -40.24 1.05
CA THR A 723 -10.00 -40.36 1.78
C THR A 723 -9.75 -41.80 2.23
N CYS A 724 -10.77 -42.54 2.69
CA CYS A 724 -10.60 -43.94 3.07
C CYS A 724 -10.22 -44.85 1.89
N GLY A 725 -10.73 -44.55 0.70
CA GLY A 725 -10.46 -45.33 -0.52
C GLY A 725 -9.06 -45.06 -1.07
N LEU A 726 -8.49 -43.90 -0.76
CA LEU A 726 -7.08 -43.58 -1.01
C LEU A 726 -6.15 -44.24 0.01
N GLU A 727 -6.54 -44.26 1.29
CA GLU A 727 -5.77 -44.90 2.37
C GLU A 727 -5.91 -46.43 2.43
N GLY A 728 -6.91 -46.99 1.75
CA GLY A 728 -7.19 -48.44 1.72
C GLY A 728 -7.85 -48.96 3.00
N ASN A 729 -8.53 -48.11 3.77
CA ASN A 729 -9.10 -48.42 5.09
C ASN A 729 -10.62 -48.20 5.18
N CYS A 730 -11.34 -48.16 4.06
CA CYS A 730 -12.81 -48.11 4.08
C CYS A 730 -13.40 -49.34 4.79
N ILE A 731 -14.61 -49.19 5.34
CA ILE A 731 -15.35 -50.25 6.05
C ILE A 731 -15.50 -51.50 5.17
N ASP A 732 -15.71 -51.28 3.87
CA ASP A 732 -15.72 -52.32 2.85
C ASP A 732 -14.69 -52.00 1.76
N SER A 733 -13.67 -52.85 1.66
CA SER A 733 -12.56 -52.73 0.69
C SER A 733 -12.99 -52.83 -0.79
N GLN A 734 -14.22 -53.28 -1.08
CA GLN A 734 -14.75 -53.34 -2.44
C GLN A 734 -15.18 -51.97 -2.98
N TYR A 735 -15.37 -50.98 -2.10
CA TYR A 735 -15.85 -49.66 -2.44
C TYR A 735 -14.79 -48.58 -2.22
N TYR A 736 -14.94 -47.47 -2.93
CA TYR A 736 -14.01 -46.33 -2.82
C TYR A 736 -14.42 -45.30 -1.76
N CYS A 737 -15.65 -45.41 -1.25
CA CYS A 737 -16.21 -44.58 -0.18
C CYS A 737 -17.09 -45.45 0.73
N ASN A 738 -17.22 -45.07 2.01
CA ASN A 738 -18.09 -45.77 2.96
C ASN A 738 -19.57 -45.63 2.60
N CYS A 739 -19.96 -44.48 2.05
CA CYS A 739 -21.34 -44.23 1.60
C CYS A 739 -21.74 -45.02 0.35
N ASP A 740 -20.78 -45.56 -0.41
CA ASP A 740 -21.06 -46.43 -1.56
C ASP A 740 -21.48 -47.85 -1.14
N ALA A 741 -21.13 -48.26 0.08
CA ALA A 741 -21.42 -49.61 0.59
C ALA A 741 -22.92 -49.85 0.88
N GLY A 742 -23.75 -48.80 0.86
CA GLY A 742 -25.21 -48.91 0.95
C GLY A 742 -25.74 -49.56 2.24
N GLN A 743 -25.05 -49.37 3.37
CA GLN A 743 -25.47 -49.92 4.66
C GLN A 743 -26.70 -49.18 5.21
N ASN A 744 -27.52 -49.90 5.99
CA ASN A 744 -28.65 -49.30 6.74
C ASN A 744 -28.18 -48.47 7.94
N GLU A 745 -26.94 -48.67 8.41
CA GLU A 745 -26.34 -47.88 9.49
C GLU A 745 -25.71 -46.59 8.94
N TRP A 746 -25.71 -45.53 9.76
CA TRP A 746 -25.06 -44.27 9.39
C TRP A 746 -23.56 -44.47 9.21
N THR A 747 -23.09 -44.32 7.97
CA THR A 747 -21.66 -44.32 7.65
C THR A 747 -21.20 -42.90 7.34
N SER A 748 -19.89 -42.65 7.46
CA SER A 748 -19.31 -41.34 7.18
C SER A 748 -18.12 -41.43 6.24
N ASP A 749 -18.04 -40.47 5.34
CA ASP A 749 -16.88 -40.21 4.50
C ASP A 749 -16.30 -38.85 4.88
N THR A 750 -15.01 -38.84 5.19
CA THR A 750 -14.26 -37.59 5.33
C THR A 750 -13.49 -37.35 4.05
N ILE A 751 -13.67 -36.17 3.46
CA ILE A 751 -13.01 -35.73 2.24
C ILE A 751 -12.11 -34.56 2.60
N VAL A 752 -10.82 -34.68 2.31
CA VAL A 752 -9.84 -33.59 2.50
C VAL A 752 -9.50 -32.99 1.14
N LEU A 753 -10.01 -31.79 0.89
CA LEU A 753 -9.67 -30.99 -0.28
C LEU A 753 -8.35 -30.27 0.00
N SER A 754 -7.33 -30.44 -0.85
CA SER A 754 -6.00 -29.85 -0.63
C SER A 754 -5.35 -29.19 -1.86
N GLN A 755 -6.07 -29.15 -2.98
CA GLN A 755 -5.67 -28.37 -4.17
C GLN A 755 -5.89 -26.88 -3.89
N LYS A 756 -4.78 -26.16 -3.73
CA LYS A 756 -4.74 -24.78 -3.25
C LYS A 756 -5.38 -23.80 -4.26
N GLU A 757 -5.25 -24.10 -5.54
CA GLU A 757 -5.77 -23.34 -6.67
C GLU A 757 -7.31 -23.22 -6.65
N HIS A 758 -8.01 -24.24 -6.14
CA HIS A 758 -9.48 -24.30 -6.14
C HIS A 758 -10.10 -23.92 -4.79
N LEU A 759 -9.36 -24.00 -3.68
CA LEU A 759 -9.85 -23.61 -2.36
C LEU A 759 -9.97 -22.09 -2.17
N PRO A 760 -10.90 -21.60 -1.33
CA PRO A 760 -11.88 -22.38 -0.55
C PRO A 760 -13.12 -22.81 -1.35
N VAL A 761 -13.87 -23.77 -0.78
CA VAL A 761 -15.20 -24.15 -1.29
C VAL A 761 -16.18 -22.99 -1.09
N THR A 762 -16.82 -22.58 -2.17
CA THR A 762 -17.82 -21.48 -2.21
C THR A 762 -19.24 -22.01 -2.37
N GLN A 763 -19.41 -23.19 -2.98
CA GLN A 763 -20.72 -23.82 -3.16
C GLN A 763 -20.61 -25.34 -3.12
N ILE A 764 -21.63 -25.99 -2.58
CA ILE A 764 -21.83 -27.44 -2.71
C ILE A 764 -23.21 -27.67 -3.30
N VAL A 765 -23.27 -28.52 -4.34
CA VAL A 765 -24.51 -28.90 -4.99
C VAL A 765 -24.67 -30.41 -4.90
N MET A 766 -25.82 -30.84 -4.39
CA MET A 766 -26.20 -32.25 -4.35
C MET A 766 -27.56 -32.39 -5.03
N THR A 767 -27.61 -33.22 -6.08
CA THR A 767 -28.85 -33.54 -6.80
C THR A 767 -29.63 -34.63 -6.08
N ASP A 768 -30.92 -34.71 -6.40
CA ASP A 768 -31.82 -35.73 -5.87
C ASP A 768 -31.32 -37.15 -6.16
N THR A 769 -31.24 -37.97 -5.10
CA THR A 769 -30.87 -39.38 -5.14
C THR A 769 -32.02 -40.28 -5.61
N GLY A 770 -33.22 -39.72 -5.81
CA GLY A 770 -34.36 -40.36 -6.46
C GLY A 770 -35.07 -41.42 -5.63
N GLN A 771 -34.87 -41.46 -4.30
CA GLN A 771 -35.65 -42.32 -3.39
C GLN A 771 -36.11 -41.56 -2.13
N PRO A 772 -37.40 -41.69 -1.74
CA PRO A 772 -37.99 -40.93 -0.63
C PRO A 772 -37.45 -41.29 0.78
N HIS A 773 -36.58 -42.30 0.91
CA HIS A 773 -36.06 -42.78 2.19
C HIS A 773 -34.54 -42.61 2.36
N SER A 774 -33.81 -42.05 1.39
CA SER A 774 -32.38 -41.77 1.58
C SER A 774 -32.18 -40.45 2.31
N GLU A 775 -31.44 -40.47 3.43
CA GLU A 775 -31.03 -39.28 4.18
C GLU A 775 -29.51 -39.15 4.17
N ALA A 776 -29.01 -37.94 3.96
CA ALA A 776 -27.59 -37.63 4.09
C ALA A 776 -27.40 -36.29 4.80
N ASP A 777 -26.35 -36.14 5.59
CA ASP A 777 -25.92 -34.85 6.10
C ASP A 777 -24.47 -34.57 5.67
N TYR A 778 -24.13 -33.30 5.51
CA TYR A 778 -22.75 -32.92 5.28
C TYR A 778 -22.37 -31.68 6.08
N THR A 779 -21.11 -31.64 6.48
CA THR A 779 -20.50 -30.55 7.25
C THR A 779 -19.23 -30.09 6.55
N LEU A 780 -19.15 -28.78 6.28
CA LEU A 780 -17.95 -28.15 5.73
C LEU A 780 -17.14 -27.55 6.88
N GLY A 781 -15.84 -27.85 6.92
CA GLY A 781 -14.90 -27.27 7.85
C GLY A 781 -14.38 -25.91 7.39
N PRO A 782 -13.68 -25.18 8.27
CA PRO A 782 -13.02 -23.93 7.88
C PRO A 782 -11.92 -24.19 6.85
N LEU A 783 -11.54 -23.14 6.12
CA LEU A 783 -10.31 -23.14 5.33
C LEU A 783 -9.11 -23.11 6.30
N LEU A 784 -8.24 -24.11 6.18
CA LEU A 784 -7.04 -24.26 6.99
C LEU A 784 -5.80 -24.07 6.11
N CYS A 785 -5.10 -22.95 6.26
CA CYS A 785 -3.87 -22.68 5.53
C CYS A 785 -2.68 -22.66 6.48
N ARG A 786 -1.57 -23.30 6.13
CA ARG A 786 -0.40 -23.49 6.99
C ARG A 786 0.83 -22.81 6.40
N GLY A 787 1.60 -22.16 7.28
CA GLY A 787 2.90 -21.58 6.94
C GLY A 787 2.80 -20.34 6.05
N ASP A 788 3.96 -19.86 5.63
CA ASP A 788 4.11 -18.70 4.75
C ASP A 788 5.33 -18.93 3.85
N LYS A 789 5.09 -19.05 2.54
CA LYS A 789 6.14 -19.31 1.55
C LYS A 789 7.12 -18.14 1.44
N SER A 790 6.65 -16.92 1.64
CA SER A 790 7.44 -15.70 1.47
C SER A 790 8.30 -15.39 2.69
N PHE A 791 7.84 -15.75 3.90
CA PHE A 791 8.51 -15.39 5.14
C PHE A 791 9.92 -16.01 5.23
N TRP A 792 10.10 -17.25 4.77
CA TRP A 792 11.39 -17.95 4.82
C TRP A 792 12.20 -17.92 3.52
N ASN A 793 11.60 -17.42 2.45
CA ASN A 793 12.22 -17.29 1.13
C ASN A 793 13.52 -16.48 1.22
N SER A 794 14.66 -17.14 1.04
CA SER A 794 15.99 -16.57 1.27
C SER A 794 17.04 -17.04 0.27
N ALA A 795 18.07 -16.21 0.09
CA ALA A 795 19.24 -16.50 -0.72
C ALA A 795 20.52 -16.14 0.02
N SER A 796 21.56 -16.95 -0.16
CA SER A 796 22.90 -16.76 0.38
C SER A 796 23.88 -16.35 -0.72
N PHE A 797 24.49 -15.18 -0.58
CA PHE A 797 25.45 -14.60 -1.51
C PHE A 797 26.87 -14.88 -1.02
N ASN A 798 27.59 -15.73 -1.76
CA ASN A 798 28.87 -16.28 -1.32
C ASN A 798 30.08 -15.58 -1.96
N THR A 799 29.88 -14.69 -2.95
CA THR A 799 30.96 -13.96 -3.62
C THR A 799 30.63 -12.49 -3.79
N GLU A 800 31.63 -11.60 -3.82
CA GLU A 800 31.39 -10.16 -4.03
C GLU A 800 30.85 -9.83 -5.43
N THR A 801 30.86 -10.80 -6.34
CA THR A 801 30.34 -10.68 -7.71
C THR A 801 28.98 -11.33 -7.92
N SER A 802 28.46 -12.04 -6.91
CA SER A 802 27.16 -12.73 -7.00
C SER A 802 26.01 -11.74 -6.82
N TYR A 803 24.98 -11.86 -7.65
CA TYR A 803 23.75 -11.07 -7.56
C TYR A 803 22.60 -11.88 -8.15
N LEU A 804 21.39 -11.61 -7.69
CA LEU A 804 20.17 -12.01 -8.37
C LEU A 804 19.66 -10.84 -9.21
N HIS A 805 19.01 -11.12 -10.33
CA HIS A 805 18.36 -10.08 -11.13
C HIS A 805 16.90 -10.41 -11.41
N PHE A 806 16.07 -9.38 -11.39
CA PHE A 806 14.63 -9.41 -11.61
C PHE A 806 14.22 -8.36 -12.66
N PRO A 807 12.98 -8.40 -13.18
CA PRO A 807 12.42 -7.31 -13.97
C PRO A 807 12.54 -5.96 -13.26
N ALA A 808 12.45 -4.87 -14.03
CA ALA A 808 12.51 -3.51 -13.49
C ALA A 808 11.45 -3.31 -12.39
N PHE A 809 11.85 -2.63 -11.32
CA PHE A 809 10.94 -2.30 -10.24
C PHE A 809 10.00 -1.16 -10.64
N HIS A 810 8.69 -1.44 -10.64
CA HIS A 810 7.63 -0.48 -10.92
C HIS A 810 7.13 0.14 -9.62
N GLY A 811 7.70 1.28 -9.24
CA GLY A 811 7.35 2.04 -8.05
C GLY A 811 7.37 3.54 -8.33
N GLU A 812 6.67 4.00 -9.39
CA GLU A 812 6.78 5.37 -9.86
C GLU A 812 6.41 6.40 -8.78
N LEU A 813 5.25 6.25 -8.12
CA LEU A 813 4.80 7.17 -7.07
C LEU A 813 5.21 6.71 -5.67
N THR A 814 5.11 5.41 -5.42
CA THR A 814 5.46 4.79 -4.14
C THR A 814 6.39 3.60 -4.37
N ALA A 815 7.43 3.52 -3.56
CA ALA A 815 8.45 2.49 -3.55
C ALA A 815 8.67 2.03 -2.10
N ASP A 816 8.00 0.95 -1.70
CA ASP A 816 8.18 0.26 -0.42
C ASP A 816 9.01 -1.00 -0.62
N VAL A 817 10.09 -1.10 0.16
CA VAL A 817 11.04 -2.20 0.14
C VAL A 817 11.25 -2.69 1.56
N CYS A 818 10.91 -3.94 1.82
CA CYS A 818 11.21 -4.59 3.09
C CYS A 818 11.89 -5.95 2.90
N PHE A 819 12.88 -6.22 3.75
CA PHE A 819 13.61 -7.49 3.76
C PHE A 819 14.38 -7.68 5.05
N PHE A 820 14.82 -8.91 5.29
CA PHE A 820 15.80 -9.21 6.34
C PHE A 820 17.17 -9.46 5.72
N PHE A 821 18.24 -9.06 6.41
CA PHE A 821 19.61 -9.42 6.03
C PHE A 821 20.42 -9.96 7.21
N LYS A 822 21.45 -10.74 6.90
CA LYS A 822 22.44 -11.24 7.87
C LYS A 822 23.81 -11.27 7.22
N THR A 823 24.82 -10.69 7.87
CA THR A 823 26.16 -10.59 7.28
C THR A 823 27.27 -10.55 8.32
N THR A 824 28.51 -10.76 7.87
CA THR A 824 29.76 -10.56 8.62
C THR A 824 30.68 -9.51 7.98
N VAL A 825 30.35 -9.03 6.77
CA VAL A 825 31.17 -8.02 6.07
C VAL A 825 30.78 -6.61 6.47
N SER A 826 31.70 -5.66 6.29
CA SER A 826 31.53 -4.27 6.73
C SER A 826 30.66 -3.42 5.81
N SER A 827 30.45 -3.84 4.56
CA SER A 827 29.69 -3.08 3.56
C SER A 827 29.20 -3.97 2.42
N GLY A 828 28.13 -3.55 1.73
CA GLY A 828 27.62 -4.22 0.53
C GLY A 828 26.27 -3.68 0.07
N VAL A 829 25.98 -3.76 -1.23
CA VAL A 829 24.71 -3.31 -1.81
C VAL A 829 23.66 -4.41 -1.73
N PHE A 830 22.54 -4.14 -1.06
CA PHE A 830 21.42 -5.07 -0.95
C PHE A 830 20.55 -5.08 -2.21
N MET A 831 20.26 -3.89 -2.74
CA MET A 831 19.36 -3.69 -3.86
C MET A 831 19.82 -2.49 -4.69
N GLU A 832 19.74 -2.60 -6.01
CA GLU A 832 19.96 -1.51 -6.97
C GLU A 832 19.06 -1.65 -8.20
N ASN A 833 18.37 -0.57 -8.59
CA ASN A 833 17.73 -0.46 -9.90
C ASN A 833 18.09 0.91 -10.51
N LEU A 834 18.43 0.92 -11.80
CA LEU A 834 18.84 2.11 -12.53
C LEU A 834 17.75 2.53 -13.55
N GLY A 835 17.59 3.83 -13.69
CA GLY A 835 16.84 4.50 -14.75
C GLY A 835 17.78 5.22 -15.72
N ILE A 836 17.23 6.13 -16.53
CA ILE A 836 18.02 6.97 -17.44
C ILE A 836 18.77 8.05 -16.64
N THR A 837 18.05 8.77 -15.79
CA THR A 837 18.56 9.75 -14.83
C THR A 837 18.36 9.33 -13.39
N ASP A 838 17.45 8.38 -13.18
CA ASP A 838 16.93 8.02 -11.88
C ASP A 838 17.63 6.77 -11.35
N PHE A 839 17.62 6.56 -10.05
CA PHE A 839 18.04 5.29 -9.46
C PHE A 839 17.40 5.09 -8.09
N ILE A 840 17.46 3.85 -7.62
CA ILE A 840 17.13 3.47 -6.25
C ILE A 840 18.16 2.45 -5.76
N ARG A 841 18.70 2.64 -4.55
CA ARG A 841 19.70 1.75 -3.96
C ARG A 841 19.58 1.71 -2.44
N ILE A 842 19.69 0.51 -1.87
CA ILE A 842 19.82 0.28 -0.43
C ILE A 842 21.12 -0.47 -0.18
N GLU A 843 21.96 0.03 0.72
CA GLU A 843 23.29 -0.52 1.01
C GLU A 843 23.61 -0.53 2.50
N LEU A 844 24.40 -1.52 2.93
CA LEU A 844 25.21 -1.43 4.13
C LEU A 844 26.44 -0.61 3.76
N ARG A 845 26.44 0.67 4.13
CA ARG A 845 27.53 1.61 3.79
C ARG A 845 28.73 1.39 4.69
N ALA A 846 28.48 1.10 5.96
CA ALA A 846 29.48 0.80 6.99
C ALA A 846 28.88 -0.21 8.00
N PRO A 847 29.69 -0.83 8.89
CA PRO A 847 29.20 -1.85 9.82
C PRO A 847 28.01 -1.39 10.68
N THR A 848 27.87 -0.09 10.93
CA THR A 848 26.83 0.51 11.75
C THR A 848 25.85 1.38 10.95
N GLU A 849 25.93 1.39 9.62
CA GLU A 849 25.20 2.33 8.77
C GLU A 849 24.51 1.63 7.59
N VAL A 850 23.17 1.74 7.55
CA VAL A 850 22.38 1.37 6.38
C VAL A 850 21.90 2.66 5.71
N THR A 851 22.08 2.75 4.40
CA THR A 851 21.71 3.93 3.60
C THR A 851 20.73 3.55 2.50
N PHE A 852 19.66 4.33 2.40
CA PHE A 852 18.69 4.33 1.32
C PHE A 852 18.92 5.57 0.44
N SER A 853 19.17 5.37 -0.85
CA SER A 853 19.52 6.43 -1.80
C SER A 853 18.68 6.33 -3.06
N PHE A 854 18.26 7.47 -3.60
CA PHE A 854 17.47 7.53 -4.82
C PHE A 854 17.62 8.88 -5.54
N ASP A 855 17.33 8.91 -6.83
CA ASP A 855 17.17 10.12 -7.63
C ASP A 855 15.92 9.99 -8.50
N VAL A 856 15.09 11.04 -8.51
CA VAL A 856 13.85 11.15 -9.31
C VAL A 856 13.94 12.32 -10.30
N GLY A 857 15.17 12.77 -10.60
CA GLY A 857 15.46 13.90 -11.47
C GLY A 857 15.68 15.23 -10.74
N ASN A 858 15.59 15.26 -9.40
CA ASN A 858 15.92 16.46 -8.59
C ASN A 858 17.39 16.44 -8.08
N GLY A 859 18.16 15.40 -8.43
CA GLY A 859 19.46 15.11 -7.83
C GLY A 859 19.36 14.04 -6.74
N PRO A 860 20.49 13.42 -6.38
CA PRO A 860 20.51 12.29 -5.46
C PRO A 860 20.11 12.71 -4.04
N CYS A 861 19.27 11.89 -3.42
CA CYS A 861 18.78 12.04 -2.07
C CYS A 861 19.12 10.78 -1.26
N GLU A 862 19.54 10.95 0.00
CA GLU A 862 19.96 9.84 0.86
C GLU A 862 19.33 9.91 2.26
N VAL A 863 18.95 8.76 2.81
CA VAL A 863 18.48 8.56 4.18
C VAL A 863 19.35 7.49 4.83
N THR A 864 20.02 7.82 5.95
CA THR A 864 20.93 6.87 6.62
C THR A 864 20.47 6.63 8.06
N VAL A 865 20.39 5.35 8.45
CA VAL A 865 20.17 4.91 9.84
C VAL A 865 21.52 4.46 10.41
N GLN A 866 21.91 5.10 11.51
CA GLN A 866 23.09 4.73 12.28
C GLN A 866 22.68 3.93 13.52
N SER A 867 23.33 2.79 13.75
CA SER A 867 23.12 1.93 14.91
C SER A 867 24.24 2.06 15.94
N PRO A 868 23.94 2.00 17.25
CA PRO A 868 24.97 1.91 18.28
C PRO A 868 25.75 0.59 18.26
N THR A 869 25.18 -0.48 17.70
CA THR A 869 25.83 -1.80 17.55
C THR A 869 25.99 -2.15 16.07
N PRO A 870 27.09 -2.82 15.67
CA PRO A 870 27.28 -3.22 14.27
C PRO A 870 26.20 -4.19 13.78
N PHE A 871 25.76 -4.01 12.54
CA PHE A 871 24.82 -4.86 11.81
C PHE A 871 25.47 -6.09 11.15
N ASN A 872 26.79 -6.18 11.19
CA ASN A 872 27.55 -7.31 10.67
C ASN A 872 27.89 -8.34 11.78
N ASP A 873 26.99 -8.50 12.75
CA ASP A 873 27.12 -9.37 13.92
C ASP A 873 26.67 -10.82 13.67
N ASN A 874 26.38 -11.15 12.41
CA ASN A 874 25.82 -12.44 11.97
C ASN A 874 24.44 -12.77 12.59
N GLN A 875 23.63 -11.76 12.91
CA GLN A 875 22.20 -11.89 13.24
C GLN A 875 21.31 -11.37 12.10
N TRP A 876 20.03 -11.74 12.14
CA TRP A 876 19.04 -11.21 11.19
C TRP A 876 18.57 -9.81 11.60
N HIS A 877 18.76 -8.85 10.70
CA HIS A 877 18.26 -7.48 10.81
C HIS A 877 17.14 -7.22 9.82
N HIS A 878 16.13 -6.44 10.19
CA HIS A 878 14.97 -6.08 9.37
C HIS A 878 15.13 -4.67 8.80
N VAL A 879 15.08 -4.51 7.48
CA VAL A 879 15.12 -3.21 6.81
C VAL A 879 13.75 -2.91 6.23
N ARG A 880 13.25 -1.71 6.49
CA ARG A 880 12.06 -1.13 5.86
C ARG A 880 12.44 0.23 5.27
N ALA A 881 12.33 0.36 3.96
CA ALA A 881 12.60 1.59 3.24
C ALA A 881 11.39 1.95 2.38
N GLU A 882 10.88 3.16 2.53
CA GLU A 882 9.72 3.64 1.79
C GLU A 882 10.06 4.97 1.13
N ARG A 883 9.75 5.14 -0.15
CA ARG A 883 9.73 6.45 -0.81
C ARG A 883 8.34 6.67 -1.38
N ASN A 884 7.74 7.80 -1.08
CA ASN A 884 6.45 8.22 -1.62
C ASN A 884 6.54 9.70 -2.06
N VAL A 885 5.41 10.28 -2.46
CA VAL A 885 5.34 11.69 -2.91
C VAL A 885 5.61 12.71 -1.79
N LYS A 886 5.58 12.30 -0.52
CA LYS A 886 5.83 13.15 0.66
C LYS A 886 7.27 13.11 1.14
N GLY A 887 7.99 12.03 0.86
CA GLY A 887 9.37 11.88 1.27
C GLY A 887 9.85 10.44 1.19
N ALA A 888 11.02 10.22 1.78
CA ALA A 888 11.61 8.91 1.93
C ALA A 888 11.88 8.60 3.40
N SER A 889 11.77 7.33 3.75
CA SER A 889 11.97 6.83 5.09
C SER A 889 12.81 5.57 5.10
N LEU A 890 13.56 5.39 6.18
CA LEU A 890 14.36 4.20 6.43
C LEU A 890 14.26 3.84 7.91
N GLN A 891 13.95 2.58 8.18
CA GLN A 891 13.98 1.97 9.50
C GLN A 891 14.75 0.66 9.45
N VAL A 892 15.62 0.45 10.43
CA VAL A 892 16.33 -0.81 10.63
C VAL A 892 16.01 -1.33 12.03
N ASP A 893 15.54 -2.57 12.11
CA ASP A 893 15.06 -3.22 13.33
C ASP A 893 14.03 -2.37 14.09
N GLN A 894 14.34 -2.06 15.35
CA GLN A 894 13.53 -1.21 16.23
C GLN A 894 14.16 0.18 16.42
N LEU A 895 15.17 0.54 15.61
CA LEU A 895 15.77 1.86 15.67
C LEU A 895 14.75 2.92 15.21
N PRO A 896 14.89 4.18 15.67
CA PRO A 896 14.03 5.27 15.23
C PRO A 896 14.08 5.43 13.72
N GLN A 897 12.90 5.49 13.10
CA GLN A 897 12.74 5.75 11.67
C GLN A 897 13.36 7.10 11.32
N LYS A 898 14.16 7.14 10.25
CA LYS A 898 14.72 8.36 9.67
C LYS A 898 13.88 8.76 8.47
N MET A 899 13.58 10.06 8.37
CA MET A 899 12.71 10.64 7.36
C MET A 899 13.45 11.74 6.61
N GLN A 900 13.23 11.82 5.30
CA GLN A 900 13.71 12.89 4.43
C GLN A 900 12.52 13.42 3.62
N PRO A 901 12.03 14.64 3.86
CA PRO A 901 10.87 15.17 3.16
C PRO A 901 11.17 15.41 1.68
N ALA A 902 10.17 15.16 0.84
CA ALA A 902 10.21 15.52 -0.57
C ALA A 902 10.00 17.03 -0.74
N PRO A 903 10.63 17.67 -1.74
CA PRO A 903 10.32 19.04 -2.10
C PRO A 903 8.85 19.17 -2.53
N ALA A 904 8.15 20.22 -2.07
CA ALA A 904 6.71 20.44 -2.34
C ALA A 904 6.34 20.42 -3.83
N ASP A 905 7.27 20.81 -4.71
CA ASP A 905 7.05 20.96 -6.14
C ASP A 905 8.05 20.16 -7.01
N GLY A 906 8.78 19.22 -6.39
CA GLY A 906 9.79 18.40 -7.07
C GLY A 906 9.18 17.32 -7.97
N HIS A 907 10.03 16.63 -8.71
CA HIS A 907 9.61 15.42 -9.44
C HIS A 907 9.11 14.34 -8.49
N VAL A 908 7.96 13.76 -8.83
CA VAL A 908 7.27 12.75 -8.01
C VAL A 908 7.37 11.34 -8.58
N ARG A 909 7.79 11.15 -9.84
CA ARG A 909 7.88 9.83 -10.47
C ARG A 909 9.31 9.31 -10.49
N LEU A 910 9.50 8.08 -10.03
CA LEU A 910 10.74 7.32 -10.12
C LEU A 910 10.70 6.42 -11.36
N GLN A 911 11.45 6.78 -12.42
CA GLN A 911 11.43 6.06 -13.70
C GLN A 911 12.62 5.11 -13.82
N LEU A 912 12.37 3.82 -13.59
CA LEU A 912 13.38 2.77 -13.59
C LEU A 912 13.21 1.86 -14.81
N ASN A 913 14.29 1.69 -15.59
CA ASN A 913 14.22 1.00 -16.88
C ASN A 913 15.20 -0.19 -16.96
N SER A 914 16.16 -0.30 -16.04
CA SER A 914 17.06 -1.44 -15.97
C SER A 914 16.44 -2.62 -15.22
N GLN A 915 17.07 -3.79 -15.35
CA GLN A 915 16.82 -4.90 -14.41
C GLN A 915 17.12 -4.47 -12.98
N LEU A 916 16.39 -5.07 -12.04
CA LEU A 916 16.61 -4.94 -10.62
C LEU A 916 17.72 -5.91 -10.18
N PHE A 917 18.74 -5.42 -9.48
CA PHE A 917 19.83 -6.22 -8.93
C PHE A 917 19.68 -6.37 -7.41
N ILE A 918 19.80 -7.60 -6.90
CA ILE A 918 19.73 -7.95 -5.48
C ILE A 918 21.04 -8.63 -5.06
N GLY A 919 21.62 -8.18 -3.96
CA GLY A 919 22.90 -8.64 -3.44
C GLY A 919 24.12 -8.15 -4.25
N GLY A 920 23.93 -7.25 -5.21
CA GLY A 920 25.01 -6.68 -6.00
C GLY A 920 24.55 -5.55 -6.92
N THR A 921 25.44 -5.15 -7.81
CA THR A 921 25.26 -4.00 -8.71
C THR A 921 25.45 -4.42 -10.16
N ALA A 922 24.96 -3.59 -11.09
CA ALA A 922 25.16 -3.81 -12.52
C ALA A 922 26.66 -3.85 -12.90
N THR A 923 27.50 -3.12 -12.18
CA THR A 923 28.96 -3.06 -12.40
C THR A 923 29.73 -4.20 -11.75
N ARG A 924 29.07 -5.09 -10.99
CA ARG A 924 29.67 -6.17 -10.19
C ARG A 924 30.72 -5.68 -9.19
N GLN A 925 30.56 -4.45 -8.71
CA GLN A 925 31.37 -3.86 -7.65
C GLN A 925 30.53 -3.70 -6.38
N ARG A 926 31.14 -3.85 -5.21
CA ARG A 926 30.46 -3.71 -3.90
C ARG A 926 29.30 -4.69 -3.68
N GLY A 927 29.40 -5.91 -4.19
CA GLY A 927 28.39 -6.94 -3.94
C GLY A 927 28.28 -7.27 -2.45
N PHE A 928 27.08 -7.62 -2.04
CA PHE A 928 26.78 -8.01 -0.69
C PHE A 928 27.15 -9.47 -0.45
N LEU A 929 27.85 -9.73 0.65
CA LEU A 929 28.16 -11.07 1.14
C LEU A 929 27.31 -11.36 2.37
N GLY A 930 26.55 -12.45 2.35
CA GLY A 930 25.63 -12.79 3.44
C GLY A 930 24.29 -13.28 2.92
N CYS A 931 23.24 -13.12 3.72
CA CYS A 931 21.91 -13.61 3.38
C CYS A 931 20.90 -12.48 3.27
N ILE A 932 19.97 -12.60 2.32
CA ILE A 932 18.77 -11.77 2.21
C ILE A 932 17.55 -12.69 2.27
N ARG A 933 16.50 -12.27 2.98
CA ARG A 933 15.27 -13.06 3.17
C ARG A 933 14.02 -12.17 3.12
N SER A 934 12.90 -12.76 2.67
CA SER A 934 11.58 -12.14 2.67
C SER A 934 11.59 -10.77 1.99
N LEU A 935 12.27 -10.68 0.84
CA LEU A 935 12.32 -9.44 0.05
C LEU A 935 10.97 -9.18 -0.60
N GLN A 936 10.38 -8.04 -0.25
CA GLN A 936 9.13 -7.56 -0.82
C GLN A 936 9.31 -6.17 -1.39
N LEU A 937 8.62 -5.93 -2.52
CA LEU A 937 8.58 -4.67 -3.22
C LEU A 937 7.11 -4.31 -3.46
N ASN A 938 6.62 -3.21 -2.88
CA ASN A 938 5.22 -2.78 -2.96
C ASN A 938 4.24 -3.94 -2.65
N GLY A 939 4.48 -4.66 -1.55
CA GLY A 939 3.69 -5.85 -1.15
C GLY A 939 3.93 -7.12 -1.97
N VAL A 940 4.68 -7.08 -3.07
CA VAL A 940 4.99 -8.26 -3.90
C VAL A 940 6.28 -8.93 -3.42
N ALA A 941 6.16 -10.17 -2.93
CA ALA A 941 7.32 -10.98 -2.56
C ALA A 941 8.06 -11.51 -3.81
N LEU A 942 9.36 -11.25 -3.90
CA LEU A 942 10.23 -11.80 -4.95
C LEU A 942 10.77 -13.16 -4.54
N ASP A 943 10.60 -14.21 -5.36
CA ASP A 943 11.13 -15.56 -5.07
C ASP A 943 12.66 -15.61 -5.21
N LEU A 944 13.36 -15.49 -4.09
CA LEU A 944 14.82 -15.51 -4.01
C LEU A 944 15.35 -16.94 -4.13
N GLU A 945 14.67 -17.90 -3.53
CA GLU A 945 15.07 -19.32 -3.54
C GLU A 945 15.05 -19.89 -4.95
N GLU A 946 13.94 -19.74 -5.68
CA GLU A 946 13.83 -20.20 -7.06
C GLU A 946 14.91 -19.55 -7.93
N ARG A 947 15.07 -18.23 -7.81
CA ARG A 947 16.06 -17.49 -8.59
C ARG A 947 17.50 -17.88 -8.25
N ALA A 948 17.79 -18.21 -7.00
CA ALA A 948 19.10 -18.70 -6.56
C ALA A 948 19.43 -20.07 -7.16
N THR A 949 18.46 -20.98 -7.34
CA THR A 949 18.74 -22.32 -7.92
C THR A 949 19.35 -22.27 -9.32
N VAL A 950 19.10 -21.21 -10.08
CA VAL A 950 19.58 -21.02 -11.46
C VAL A 950 20.70 -19.99 -11.56
N THR A 951 21.19 -19.43 -10.45
CA THR A 951 22.17 -18.33 -10.46
C THR A 951 23.50 -18.76 -9.81
N PRO A 952 24.61 -18.80 -10.57
CA PRO A 952 25.92 -19.15 -10.02
C PRO A 952 26.39 -18.20 -8.90
N GLY A 953 26.96 -18.76 -7.83
CA GLY A 953 27.49 -17.99 -6.69
C GLY A 953 26.44 -17.57 -5.65
N VAL A 954 25.16 -17.89 -5.88
CA VAL A 954 24.07 -17.69 -4.92
C VAL A 954 23.45 -19.04 -4.59
N GLU A 955 23.25 -19.33 -3.31
CA GLU A 955 22.65 -20.58 -2.83
C GLU A 955 21.23 -20.34 -2.28
N PRO A 956 20.27 -21.24 -2.54
CA PRO A 956 18.92 -21.13 -2.00
C PRO A 956 18.90 -21.47 -0.50
N GLY A 957 18.23 -20.63 0.28
CA GLY A 957 18.13 -20.74 1.73
C GLY A 957 19.29 -20.07 2.47
N CYS A 958 19.13 -19.88 3.79
CA CYS A 958 20.19 -19.41 4.69
C CYS A 958 20.00 -19.95 6.11
N ALA A 959 21.05 -20.55 6.68
CA ALA A 959 21.03 -21.10 8.03
C ALA A 959 21.35 -20.05 9.12
N GLY A 960 21.07 -20.40 10.38
CA GLY A 960 21.42 -19.59 11.55
C GLY A 960 20.25 -18.75 12.06
N HIS A 961 19.05 -19.32 12.13
CA HIS A 961 17.83 -18.70 12.65
C HIS A 961 17.76 -18.75 14.18
N CYS A 962 18.29 -19.78 14.83
CA CYS A 962 18.27 -19.90 16.30
C CYS A 962 19.05 -18.80 17.03
N SER A 963 20.03 -18.14 16.40
CA SER A 963 20.71 -16.98 17.01
C SER A 963 19.74 -15.82 17.24
N THR A 964 18.85 -15.56 16.28
CA THR A 964 17.84 -14.49 16.37
C THR A 964 16.59 -14.93 17.14
N TYR A 965 16.05 -16.12 16.85
CA TYR A 965 14.75 -16.55 17.37
C TYR A 965 14.81 -17.49 18.58
N GLY A 966 16.01 -17.93 19.00
CA GLY A 966 16.16 -18.91 20.08
C GLY A 966 15.61 -18.44 21.43
N HIS A 967 15.60 -17.12 21.67
CA HIS A 967 15.04 -16.51 22.87
C HIS A 967 13.52 -16.72 23.03
N LEU A 968 12.80 -17.07 21.95
CA LEU A 968 11.38 -17.41 22.00
C LEU A 968 11.13 -18.76 22.67
N CYS A 969 12.12 -19.66 22.72
CA CYS A 969 12.01 -20.93 23.42
C CYS A 969 12.19 -20.71 24.93
N ARG A 970 11.06 -20.65 25.67
CA ARG A 970 11.05 -20.33 27.11
C ARG A 970 11.23 -21.59 27.96
N ASN A 971 11.37 -21.39 29.27
CA ASN A 971 11.34 -22.45 30.30
C ASN A 971 12.32 -23.62 30.05
N GLY A 972 13.50 -23.31 29.51
CA GLY A 972 14.53 -24.31 29.20
C GLY A 972 14.27 -25.14 27.95
N GLY A 973 13.33 -24.73 27.09
CA GLY A 973 13.17 -25.29 25.75
C GLY A 973 14.41 -25.04 24.88
N ARG A 974 14.79 -26.03 24.05
CA ARG A 974 15.95 -25.93 23.17
C ARG A 974 15.52 -25.51 21.77
N CYS A 975 16.10 -24.44 21.23
CA CYS A 975 15.89 -24.08 19.83
C CYS A 975 16.51 -25.12 18.90
N ARG A 976 15.73 -25.62 17.94
CA ARG A 976 16.18 -26.48 16.84
C ARG A 976 16.01 -25.76 15.52
N GLU A 977 17.11 -25.70 14.78
CA GLU A 977 17.17 -25.12 13.45
C GLU A 977 16.44 -26.00 12.43
N LYS A 978 15.65 -25.39 11.54
CA LYS A 978 15.06 -26.03 10.37
C LYS A 978 15.57 -25.34 9.10
N ARG A 979 15.38 -25.99 7.95
CA ARG A 979 15.66 -25.38 6.64
C ARG A 979 14.90 -24.07 6.42
N ARG A 980 13.65 -24.02 6.90
CA ARG A 980 12.78 -22.85 6.90
C ARG A 980 12.33 -22.59 8.34
N GLY A 981 13.16 -21.86 9.09
CA GLY A 981 12.83 -21.36 10.42
C GLY A 981 13.32 -22.18 11.60
N VAL A 982 12.61 -22.06 12.72
CA VAL A 982 12.98 -22.66 14.01
C VAL A 982 11.82 -23.42 14.64
N THR A 983 12.13 -24.38 15.50
CA THR A 983 11.16 -25.01 16.40
C THR A 983 11.73 -25.11 17.80
N CYS A 984 10.87 -25.03 18.81
CA CYS A 984 11.29 -25.23 20.20
C CYS A 984 11.07 -26.69 20.61
N ASP A 985 12.16 -27.36 20.95
CA ASP A 985 12.13 -28.68 21.55
C ASP A 985 11.82 -28.56 23.04
N CYS A 986 10.61 -28.93 23.40
CA CYS A 986 10.15 -28.96 24.78
C CYS A 986 10.29 -30.34 25.44
N ALA A 987 10.94 -31.33 24.82
CA ALA A 987 10.98 -32.71 25.32
C ALA A 987 11.54 -32.81 26.76
N PHE A 988 12.56 -32.03 27.07
CA PHE A 988 13.21 -31.99 28.40
C PHE A 988 12.75 -30.83 29.30
N SER A 989 11.69 -30.13 28.92
CA SER A 989 11.06 -29.10 29.76
C SER A 989 9.76 -29.63 30.39
N ALA A 990 9.37 -29.06 31.52
CA ALA A 990 8.08 -29.36 32.16
C ALA A 990 6.91 -28.58 31.52
N TYR A 991 7.10 -28.13 30.29
CA TYR A 991 6.18 -27.28 29.53
C TYR A 991 5.99 -27.84 28.12
N ASP A 992 4.92 -27.39 27.45
CA ASP A 992 4.54 -27.73 26.09
C ASP A 992 4.23 -26.46 25.27
N GLY A 993 3.79 -26.67 24.03
CA GLY A 993 3.42 -25.60 23.10
C GLY A 993 4.58 -25.11 22.24
N PRO A 994 4.30 -24.23 21.27
CA PRO A 994 5.29 -23.81 20.27
C PRO A 994 6.52 -23.10 20.83
N PHE A 995 6.38 -22.51 22.02
CA PHE A 995 7.41 -21.73 22.70
C PHE A 995 7.78 -22.30 24.09
N CYS A 996 7.37 -23.55 24.36
CA CYS A 996 7.50 -24.18 25.69
C CYS A 996 6.92 -23.33 26.83
N SER A 997 5.76 -22.72 26.60
CA SER A 997 5.08 -21.82 27.55
C SER A 997 3.84 -22.43 28.22
N ASN A 998 3.34 -23.57 27.74
CA ASN A 998 2.16 -24.22 28.32
C ASN A 998 2.59 -25.12 29.47
N GLU A 999 2.25 -24.77 30.71
CA GLU A 999 2.62 -25.60 31.87
C GLU A 999 1.92 -26.97 31.83
N ILE A 1000 2.67 -28.04 32.11
CA ILE A 1000 2.08 -29.37 32.28
C ILE A 1000 1.61 -29.49 33.72
N SER A 1001 0.30 -29.63 33.89
CA SER A 1001 -0.38 -29.65 35.19
C SER A 1001 -1.16 -30.95 35.37
N ALA A 1002 -1.14 -31.49 36.59
CA ALA A 1002 -1.87 -32.69 36.96
C ALA A 1002 -2.53 -32.53 38.34
N TYR A 1003 -3.78 -32.97 38.44
CA TYR A 1003 -4.49 -33.11 39.70
C TYR A 1003 -4.25 -34.50 40.28
N PHE A 1004 -3.83 -34.56 41.54
CA PHE A 1004 -3.65 -35.79 42.31
C PHE A 1004 -4.82 -35.92 43.29
N ALA A 1005 -5.63 -36.97 43.12
CA ALA A 1005 -6.63 -37.35 44.11
C ALA A 1005 -5.96 -38.02 45.32
N THR A 1006 -6.66 -38.03 46.46
CA THR A 1006 -6.19 -38.69 47.68
C THR A 1006 -5.77 -40.14 47.43
N GLY A 1007 -4.58 -40.52 47.90
CA GLY A 1007 -4.03 -41.86 47.75
C GLY A 1007 -3.37 -42.13 46.40
N SER A 1008 -3.39 -41.17 45.47
CA SER A 1008 -2.73 -41.33 44.17
C SER A 1008 -1.22 -41.15 44.30
N SER A 1009 -0.48 -41.84 43.43
CA SER A 1009 0.95 -41.72 43.32
C SER A 1009 1.43 -41.91 41.90
N MET A 1010 2.57 -41.33 41.62
CA MET A 1010 3.19 -41.37 40.30
C MET A 1010 4.68 -41.51 40.48
N THR A 1011 5.24 -42.59 39.95
CA THR A 1011 6.66 -42.95 40.08
C THR A 1011 7.32 -42.91 38.73
N TYR A 1012 8.33 -42.06 38.58
CA TYR A 1012 9.25 -42.00 37.45
C TYR A 1012 10.50 -42.83 37.78
N HIS A 1013 10.82 -43.80 36.93
CA HIS A 1013 11.98 -44.67 37.09
C HIS A 1013 13.14 -44.14 36.25
N PHE A 1014 14.29 -43.87 36.88
CA PHE A 1014 15.47 -43.35 36.16
C PHE A 1014 16.18 -44.44 35.35
N GLN A 1015 16.02 -45.71 35.74
CA GLN A 1015 16.51 -46.88 35.01
C GLN A 1015 15.39 -47.53 34.18
N GLU A 1016 15.73 -47.96 32.97
CA GLU A 1016 14.85 -48.83 32.18
C GLU A 1016 14.77 -50.20 32.82
N HIS A 1017 13.53 -50.66 33.08
CA HIS A 1017 13.31 -52.07 33.35
C HIS A 1017 13.59 -52.81 32.05
N TYR A 1018 14.81 -53.31 31.87
CA TYR A 1018 15.00 -54.43 30.96
C TYR A 1018 14.15 -55.57 31.53
N THR A 1019 13.00 -55.83 30.90
CA THR A 1019 12.36 -57.14 31.00
C THR A 1019 13.35 -58.11 30.37
N LEU A 1020 14.22 -58.66 31.19
CA LEU A 1020 15.10 -59.75 30.80
C LEU A 1020 14.21 -60.88 30.27
N SER A 1021 14.20 -61.07 28.96
CA SER A 1021 13.86 -62.38 28.41
C SER A 1021 14.82 -63.36 29.08
N GLU A 1022 14.31 -64.47 29.61
CA GLU A 1022 14.99 -65.37 30.56
C GLU A 1022 16.29 -66.05 30.08
N ASN A 1023 16.93 -65.66 28.97
CA ASN A 1023 18.07 -66.39 28.40
C ASN A 1023 19.34 -65.56 28.09
N SER A 1024 19.78 -64.69 29.00
CA SER A 1024 21.19 -64.23 29.03
C SER A 1024 21.61 -63.82 30.44
N SER A 1025 22.18 -64.77 31.18
CA SER A 1025 22.39 -64.72 32.64
C SER A 1025 23.81 -64.39 33.10
N SER A 1026 24.69 -63.77 32.30
CA SER A 1026 26.05 -63.46 32.80
C SER A 1026 26.72 -62.16 32.34
N LEU A 1027 26.06 -61.30 31.55
CA LEU A 1027 26.64 -60.01 31.11
C LEU A 1027 25.93 -58.76 31.64
N VAL A 1028 24.86 -58.91 32.43
CA VAL A 1028 23.99 -57.79 32.81
C VAL A 1028 24.45 -57.07 34.09
N SER A 1029 25.14 -57.74 35.00
CA SER A 1029 25.60 -57.13 36.27
C SER A 1029 26.69 -56.06 36.07
N SER A 1030 27.41 -56.06 34.94
CA SER A 1030 28.44 -55.06 34.61
C SER A 1030 27.90 -53.84 33.83
N LEU A 1031 26.61 -53.80 33.50
CA LEU A 1031 26.00 -52.73 32.69
C LEU A 1031 25.18 -51.72 33.52
N HIS A 1032 25.05 -51.90 34.83
CA HIS A 1032 24.38 -50.94 35.71
C HIS A 1032 25.26 -49.70 35.92
N ARG A 1033 25.09 -48.69 35.07
CA ARG A 1033 25.57 -47.34 35.38
C ARG A 1033 24.73 -46.79 36.53
N ASP A 1034 25.27 -46.88 37.75
CA ASP A 1034 24.74 -46.15 38.90
C ASP A 1034 24.71 -44.65 38.56
N VAL A 1035 23.53 -44.04 38.66
CA VAL A 1035 23.36 -42.60 38.44
C VAL A 1035 23.76 -41.90 39.74
N THR A 1036 25.00 -41.41 39.79
CA THR A 1036 25.46 -40.52 40.86
C THR A 1036 25.28 -39.06 40.45
N LEU A 1037 24.61 -38.27 41.29
CA LEU A 1037 24.39 -36.84 41.08
C LEU A 1037 25.23 -36.02 42.06
N THR A 1038 26.09 -35.15 41.54
CA THR A 1038 26.77 -34.10 42.32
C THR A 1038 26.02 -32.78 42.29
N ARG A 1039 25.03 -32.65 41.40
CA ARG A 1039 24.20 -31.46 41.22
C ARG A 1039 22.86 -31.79 40.61
N GLU A 1040 21.83 -31.02 40.98
CA GLU A 1040 20.51 -31.11 40.38
C GLU A 1040 19.74 -29.80 40.50
N MET A 1041 18.87 -29.56 39.52
CA MET A 1041 17.90 -28.48 39.55
C MET A 1041 16.50 -29.05 39.56
N ILE A 1042 15.73 -28.66 40.57
CA ILE A 1042 14.37 -29.12 40.80
C ILE A 1042 13.46 -27.91 40.69
N THR A 1043 12.41 -28.02 39.90
CA THR A 1043 11.35 -27.02 39.85
C THR A 1043 10.04 -27.74 40.02
N LEU A 1044 9.15 -27.23 40.85
CA LEU A 1044 7.78 -27.71 40.94
C LEU A 1044 6.89 -26.56 41.38
N SER A 1045 5.68 -26.53 40.83
CA SER A 1045 4.61 -25.66 41.30
C SER A 1045 3.53 -26.52 41.91
N PHE A 1046 2.91 -26.07 43.00
CA PHE A 1046 1.89 -26.84 43.67
C PHE A 1046 0.77 -25.95 44.21
N ARG A 1047 -0.42 -26.54 44.32
CA ARG A 1047 -1.58 -25.95 44.97
C ARG A 1047 -2.28 -27.03 45.78
N THR A 1048 -2.34 -26.86 47.10
CA THR A 1048 -2.98 -27.82 48.01
C THR A 1048 -3.56 -27.12 49.23
N THR A 1049 -4.48 -27.79 49.91
CA THR A 1049 -5.05 -27.40 51.20
C THR A 1049 -4.82 -28.46 52.29
N ARG A 1050 -3.97 -29.46 52.02
CA ARG A 1050 -3.70 -30.58 52.95
C ARG A 1050 -2.29 -30.53 53.54
N THR A 1051 -2.19 -30.87 54.82
CA THR A 1051 -0.94 -31.11 55.55
C THR A 1051 -1.08 -32.34 56.46
N PRO A 1052 0.02 -33.07 56.74
CA PRO A 1052 1.29 -33.00 56.03
C PRO A 1052 1.12 -33.55 54.59
N SER A 1053 1.94 -33.07 53.66
CA SER A 1053 1.86 -33.47 52.24
C SER A 1053 3.24 -33.72 51.66
N LEU A 1054 3.41 -34.78 50.87
CA LEU A 1054 4.66 -35.08 50.15
C LEU A 1054 4.64 -34.53 48.72
N LEU A 1055 5.38 -33.46 48.45
CA LEU A 1055 5.42 -32.83 47.13
C LEU A 1055 6.31 -33.61 46.15
N LEU A 1056 7.47 -34.07 46.60
CA LEU A 1056 8.44 -34.81 45.78
C LEU A 1056 9.33 -35.69 46.66
N TYR A 1057 9.55 -36.94 46.25
CA TYR A 1057 10.47 -37.89 46.90
C TYR A 1057 11.36 -38.54 45.86
N VAL A 1058 12.68 -38.50 46.05
CA VAL A 1058 13.64 -39.22 45.19
C VAL A 1058 14.35 -40.25 46.05
N SER A 1059 14.35 -41.50 45.61
CA SER A 1059 14.97 -42.63 46.32
C SER A 1059 16.22 -43.13 45.61
N SER A 1060 17.15 -43.68 46.38
CA SER A 1060 18.34 -44.39 45.91
C SER A 1060 18.29 -45.88 46.30
N PHE A 1061 19.08 -46.71 45.63
CA PHE A 1061 19.34 -48.10 46.04
C PHE A 1061 20.12 -48.20 47.37
N TYR A 1062 20.86 -47.15 47.77
CA TYR A 1062 21.66 -47.13 48.99
C TYR A 1062 20.94 -46.51 50.20
N GLU A 1063 19.60 -46.45 50.18
CA GLU A 1063 18.78 -45.82 51.23
C GLU A 1063 19.06 -44.31 51.44
N GLU A 1064 19.75 -43.67 50.49
CA GLU A 1064 19.83 -42.22 50.33
C GLU A 1064 18.50 -41.68 49.75
N TYR A 1065 18.11 -40.46 50.11
CA TYR A 1065 16.91 -39.84 49.55
C TYR A 1065 16.91 -38.31 49.60
N LEU A 1066 16.06 -37.75 48.76
CA LEU A 1066 15.64 -36.35 48.81
C LEU A 1066 14.12 -36.31 49.02
N SER A 1067 13.63 -35.52 49.98
CA SER A 1067 12.20 -35.25 50.13
C SER A 1067 11.89 -33.76 50.23
N VAL A 1068 10.80 -33.36 49.59
CA VAL A 1068 10.20 -32.03 49.68
C VAL A 1068 8.80 -32.21 50.24
N ILE A 1069 8.55 -31.72 51.44
CA ILE A 1069 7.30 -31.94 52.19
C ILE A 1069 6.72 -30.63 52.71
N LEU A 1070 5.40 -30.61 52.88
CA LEU A 1070 4.74 -29.69 53.79
C LEU A 1070 4.57 -30.38 55.13
N ALA A 1071 5.13 -29.81 56.20
CA ALA A 1071 4.93 -30.29 57.55
C ALA A 1071 3.49 -30.05 58.04
N ASN A 1072 3.13 -30.57 59.21
CA ASN A 1072 1.77 -30.44 59.77
C ASN A 1072 1.28 -28.99 59.86
N ASN A 1073 2.18 -28.06 60.19
CA ASN A 1073 1.90 -26.62 60.26
C ASN A 1073 1.84 -25.92 58.89
N GLY A 1074 2.07 -26.65 57.79
CA GLY A 1074 2.12 -26.10 56.44
C GLY A 1074 3.43 -25.44 56.03
N SER A 1075 4.47 -25.52 56.86
CA SER A 1075 5.81 -25.06 56.49
C SER A 1075 6.44 -25.98 55.45
N LEU A 1076 7.17 -25.40 54.49
CA LEU A 1076 7.91 -26.13 53.47
C LEU A 1076 9.23 -26.63 54.07
N GLN A 1077 9.47 -27.94 53.99
CA GLN A 1077 10.70 -28.57 54.44
C GLN A 1077 11.34 -29.34 53.29
N ILE A 1078 12.66 -29.21 53.17
CA ILE A 1078 13.47 -29.93 52.20
C ILE A 1078 14.51 -30.72 52.97
N ARG A 1079 14.67 -32.00 52.60
CA ARG A 1079 15.49 -32.97 53.33
C ARG A 1079 16.39 -33.72 52.36
N TYR A 1080 17.68 -33.75 52.64
CA TYR A 1080 18.67 -34.55 51.92
C TYR A 1080 19.30 -35.56 52.87
N LYS A 1081 19.29 -36.84 52.49
CA LYS A 1081 20.06 -37.90 53.14
C LYS A 1081 21.00 -38.50 52.11
N LEU A 1082 22.24 -38.01 52.07
CA LEU A 1082 23.26 -38.43 51.10
C LEU A 1082 24.24 -39.47 51.66
N ASP A 1083 24.04 -39.91 52.91
CA ASP A 1083 24.79 -40.98 53.54
C ASP A 1083 23.82 -41.84 54.35
N ARG A 1084 23.86 -43.16 54.14
CA ARG A 1084 23.00 -44.14 54.82
C ARG A 1084 23.13 -44.08 56.34
N HIS A 1085 24.33 -43.83 56.84
CA HIS A 1085 24.67 -43.85 58.26
C HIS A 1085 24.43 -42.51 58.97
N GLN A 1086 24.16 -41.44 58.23
CA GLN A 1086 23.87 -40.12 58.78
C GLN A 1086 22.37 -39.81 58.83
N ASN A 1087 22.01 -38.90 59.74
CA ASN A 1087 20.67 -38.31 59.74
C ASN A 1087 20.52 -37.38 58.51
N PRO A 1088 19.29 -37.22 57.98
CA PRO A 1088 19.05 -36.27 56.89
C PRO A 1088 19.33 -34.82 57.32
N ASP A 1089 19.97 -34.05 56.44
CA ASP A 1089 19.98 -32.60 56.50
C ASP A 1089 18.56 -32.09 56.20
N ALA A 1090 17.85 -31.64 57.24
CA ALA A 1090 16.51 -31.09 57.11
C ALA A 1090 16.52 -29.58 57.38
N PHE A 1091 15.99 -28.80 56.44
CA PHE A 1091 15.85 -27.36 56.61
C PHE A 1091 14.44 -26.89 56.22
N THR A 1092 13.92 -25.98 57.04
CA THR A 1092 12.54 -25.48 56.95
C THR A 1092 12.53 -24.04 56.46
N PHE A 1093 11.53 -23.69 55.67
CA PHE A 1093 11.13 -22.31 55.43
C PHE A 1093 9.93 -21.95 56.31
N ASP A 1094 10.10 -20.95 57.15
CA ASP A 1094 9.08 -20.44 58.06
C ASP A 1094 8.12 -19.47 57.33
N PHE A 1095 7.45 -19.97 56.29
CA PHE A 1095 6.33 -19.26 55.67
C PHE A 1095 5.05 -19.41 56.50
N LYS A 1096 4.05 -18.55 56.24
CA LYS A 1096 2.66 -18.90 56.56
C LYS A 1096 2.31 -20.22 55.87
N ASN A 1097 1.38 -20.99 56.46
CA ASN A 1097 0.91 -22.27 55.96
C ASN A 1097 0.76 -22.26 54.42
N MET A 1098 1.64 -22.97 53.70
CA MET A 1098 1.65 -23.03 52.22
C MET A 1098 0.61 -24.01 51.66
N ALA A 1099 -0.17 -24.66 52.52
CA ALA A 1099 -1.39 -25.37 52.14
C ALA A 1099 -2.61 -24.45 52.26
N ASP A 1100 -2.52 -23.25 51.68
CA ASP A 1100 -3.55 -22.19 51.71
C ASP A 1100 -4.48 -22.22 50.49
N GLY A 1101 -4.29 -23.18 49.57
CA GLY A 1101 -5.04 -23.28 48.33
C GLY A 1101 -4.59 -22.30 47.24
N GLN A 1102 -3.50 -21.56 47.43
CA GLN A 1102 -2.85 -20.74 46.41
C GLN A 1102 -1.80 -21.54 45.62
N LEU A 1103 -1.35 -20.99 44.50
CA LEU A 1103 -0.27 -21.58 43.70
C LEU A 1103 1.08 -21.12 44.25
N HIS A 1104 1.93 -22.07 44.63
CA HIS A 1104 3.30 -21.82 45.03
C HIS A 1104 4.27 -22.44 44.03
N GLN A 1105 5.38 -21.74 43.76
CA GLN A 1105 6.48 -22.21 42.92
C GLN A 1105 7.73 -22.40 43.78
N VAL A 1106 8.35 -23.58 43.68
CA VAL A 1106 9.57 -23.93 44.40
C VAL A 1106 10.65 -24.32 43.40
N LYS A 1107 11.82 -23.69 43.51
CA LYS A 1107 13.02 -24.01 42.75
C LYS A 1107 14.14 -24.36 43.71
N ILE A 1108 14.75 -25.52 43.56
CA ILE A 1108 15.88 -26.02 44.36
C ILE A 1108 17.03 -26.25 43.40
N ASN A 1109 18.21 -25.71 43.69
CA ASN A 1109 19.43 -25.93 42.93
C ASN A 1109 20.52 -26.39 43.90
N ARG A 1110 20.97 -27.64 43.75
CA ARG A 1110 22.10 -28.16 44.50
C ARG A 1110 23.34 -28.23 43.62
N GLU A 1111 24.45 -27.75 44.15
CA GLU A 1111 25.80 -27.97 43.64
C GLU A 1111 26.65 -28.50 44.79
N GLU A 1112 27.08 -29.76 44.69
CA GLU A 1112 27.80 -30.47 45.74
C GLU A 1112 27.05 -30.40 47.09
N ALA A 1113 27.66 -29.82 48.12
CA ALA A 1113 27.01 -29.63 49.42
C ALA A 1113 26.10 -28.40 49.47
N VAL A 1114 26.15 -27.48 48.50
CA VAL A 1114 25.42 -26.21 48.56
C VAL A 1114 24.04 -26.35 47.93
N VAL A 1115 22.98 -26.12 48.70
CA VAL A 1115 21.59 -26.09 48.23
C VAL A 1115 21.04 -24.67 48.28
N MET A 1116 20.65 -24.15 47.13
CA MET A 1116 19.93 -22.88 46.99
C MET A 1116 18.46 -23.15 46.69
N VAL A 1117 17.57 -22.53 47.45
CA VAL A 1117 16.12 -22.69 47.28
C VAL A 1117 15.47 -21.34 47.10
N GLU A 1118 14.60 -21.22 46.11
CA GLU A 1118 13.80 -20.05 45.79
C GLU A 1118 12.32 -20.42 45.78
N VAL A 1119 11.51 -19.65 46.49
CA VAL A 1119 10.05 -19.83 46.60
C VAL A 1119 9.34 -18.56 46.12
N ASN A 1120 8.35 -18.72 45.23
CA ASN A 1120 7.53 -17.63 44.67
C ASN A 1120 8.35 -16.44 44.15
N GLN A 1121 9.52 -16.70 43.54
CA GLN A 1121 10.45 -15.70 42.99
C GLN A 1121 10.99 -14.64 43.97
N SER A 1122 10.74 -14.79 45.27
CA SER A 1122 10.99 -13.74 46.26
C SER A 1122 11.80 -14.23 47.46
N ALA A 1123 11.44 -15.37 48.04
CA ALA A 1123 12.11 -15.88 49.22
C ALA A 1123 13.21 -16.88 48.84
N LYS A 1124 14.46 -16.54 49.18
CA LYS A 1124 15.65 -17.35 48.87
C LYS A 1124 16.33 -17.83 50.16
N LYS A 1125 16.80 -19.07 50.17
CA LYS A 1125 17.60 -19.64 51.27
C LYS A 1125 18.72 -20.48 50.70
N GLN A 1126 19.91 -20.36 51.29
CA GLN A 1126 21.06 -21.18 50.97
C GLN A 1126 21.43 -22.00 52.21
N VAL A 1127 21.71 -23.29 52.01
CA VAL A 1127 22.07 -24.24 53.08
C VAL A 1127 23.24 -25.10 52.59
N ILE A 1128 24.09 -25.55 53.51
CA ILE A 1128 25.20 -26.47 53.24
C ILE A 1128 24.85 -27.82 53.87
N LEU A 1129 24.89 -28.88 53.08
CA LEU A 1129 24.62 -30.25 53.49
C LEU A 1129 25.81 -30.82 54.26
N SER A 1130 25.53 -31.46 55.39
CA SER A 1130 26.52 -32.19 56.18
C SER A 1130 26.57 -33.68 55.83
N SER A 1131 25.48 -34.21 55.26
CA SER A 1131 25.33 -35.64 54.92
C SER A 1131 26.15 -36.11 53.71
N GLY A 1132 26.67 -35.20 52.88
CA GLY A 1132 27.50 -35.57 51.73
C GLY A 1132 27.40 -34.59 50.55
N THR A 1133 28.14 -34.88 49.49
CA THR A 1133 28.18 -34.10 48.23
C THR A 1133 27.63 -34.89 47.03
N GLU A 1134 27.48 -36.20 47.15
CA GLU A 1134 27.08 -37.10 46.05
C GLU A 1134 25.77 -37.81 46.42
N PHE A 1135 24.81 -37.82 45.50
CA PHE A 1135 23.58 -38.61 45.62
C PHE A 1135 23.72 -39.85 44.74
N ASN A 1136 24.06 -40.98 45.35
CA ASN A 1136 24.50 -42.19 44.67
C ASN A 1136 23.32 -43.08 44.27
N ALA A 1137 23.49 -43.82 43.17
CA ALA A 1137 22.55 -44.86 42.72
C ALA A 1137 21.07 -44.44 42.75
N VAL A 1138 20.75 -43.27 42.17
CA VAL A 1138 19.38 -42.75 42.12
C VAL A 1138 18.45 -43.72 41.38
N LYS A 1139 17.39 -44.17 42.06
CA LYS A 1139 16.46 -45.21 41.61
C LYS A 1139 15.21 -44.64 40.95
N SER A 1140 14.43 -43.84 41.69
CA SER A 1140 13.14 -43.34 41.23
C SER A 1140 12.72 -42.04 41.90
N LEU A 1141 11.90 -41.25 41.19
CA LEU A 1141 11.23 -40.05 41.68
C LEU A 1141 9.73 -40.33 41.83
N ILE A 1142 9.17 -40.04 43.00
CA ILE A 1142 7.78 -40.30 43.36
C ILE A 1142 7.08 -38.98 43.70
N LEU A 1143 5.91 -38.77 43.11
CA LEU A 1143 4.96 -37.71 43.43
C LEU A 1143 3.71 -38.35 44.05
N GLY A 1144 3.17 -37.79 45.13
CA GLY A 1144 2.02 -38.37 45.83
C GLY A 1144 2.42 -39.42 46.87
N LYS A 1145 1.60 -40.46 47.05
CA LYS A 1145 1.77 -41.46 48.12
C LYS A 1145 2.92 -42.43 47.86
N VAL A 1146 3.82 -42.62 48.83
CA VAL A 1146 4.89 -43.64 48.77
C VAL A 1146 4.51 -44.83 49.64
N LEU A 1147 4.52 -46.05 49.09
CA LEU A 1147 4.12 -47.26 49.82
C LEU A 1147 5.20 -47.79 50.76
N GLU A 1148 6.48 -47.68 50.36
CA GLU A 1148 7.62 -48.16 51.13
C GLU A 1148 8.72 -47.07 51.17
N ALA A 1149 8.79 -46.35 52.29
CA ALA A 1149 9.85 -45.39 52.59
C ALA A 1149 10.66 -45.87 53.81
N ALA A 1150 11.09 -47.14 53.82
CA ALA A 1150 11.66 -47.81 54.98
C ALA A 1150 12.92 -47.10 55.53
N GLY A 1151 13.76 -46.54 54.65
CA GLY A 1151 14.97 -45.77 55.02
C GLY A 1151 14.73 -44.29 55.39
N ALA A 1152 13.49 -43.81 55.30
CA ALA A 1152 13.17 -42.39 55.53
C ALA A 1152 12.92 -42.06 57.00
N ASP A 1153 13.28 -40.85 57.40
CA ASP A 1153 13.03 -40.29 58.73
C ASP A 1153 11.52 -40.21 59.06
N PRO A 1154 11.13 -40.11 60.35
CA PRO A 1154 9.72 -40.13 60.76
C PRO A 1154 8.82 -39.07 60.12
N ASP A 1155 9.31 -37.86 59.86
CA ASP A 1155 8.52 -36.79 59.24
C ASP A 1155 8.30 -37.06 57.76
N THR A 1156 9.36 -37.44 57.04
CA THR A 1156 9.25 -37.86 55.64
C THR A 1156 8.31 -39.05 55.51
N ARG A 1157 8.36 -40.02 56.43
CA ARG A 1157 7.48 -41.19 56.42
C ARG A 1157 6.01 -40.82 56.65
N ARG A 1158 5.71 -39.87 57.55
CA ARG A 1158 4.36 -39.34 57.75
C ARG A 1158 3.82 -38.60 56.53
N ALA A 1159 4.63 -37.73 55.93
CA ALA A 1159 4.25 -37.04 54.70
C ALA A 1159 4.06 -38.03 53.54
N ALA A 1160 4.93 -39.04 53.45
CA ALA A 1160 4.89 -40.10 52.43
C ALA A 1160 3.63 -40.97 52.51
N THR A 1161 3.17 -41.32 53.72
CA THR A 1161 1.92 -42.08 53.92
C THR A 1161 0.68 -41.23 53.65
N SER A 1162 0.70 -39.94 54.02
CA SER A 1162 -0.35 -38.97 53.68
C SER A 1162 -0.45 -38.75 52.16
N GLY A 1163 0.70 -38.74 51.48
CA GLY A 1163 0.81 -38.45 50.05
C GLY A 1163 0.56 -36.98 49.73
N PHE A 1164 0.13 -36.70 48.51
CA PHE A 1164 -0.25 -35.36 48.07
C PHE A 1164 -1.64 -35.40 47.43
N THR A 1165 -2.47 -34.43 47.82
CA THR A 1165 -3.77 -34.16 47.19
C THR A 1165 -3.78 -32.70 46.76
N GLY A 1166 -4.02 -32.43 45.47
CA GLY A 1166 -3.98 -31.09 44.92
C GLY A 1166 -3.47 -31.06 43.48
N CYS A 1167 -3.07 -29.87 43.02
CA CYS A 1167 -2.52 -29.69 41.68
C CYS A 1167 -0.99 -29.57 41.76
N LEU A 1168 -0.26 -30.36 40.97
CA LEU A 1168 1.16 -30.18 40.70
C LEU A 1168 1.33 -29.71 39.26
N SER A 1169 2.15 -28.70 39.02
CA SER A 1169 2.54 -28.26 37.67
C SER A 1169 4.04 -28.00 37.56
N ALA A 1170 4.55 -27.99 36.32
CA ALA A 1170 5.93 -27.66 36.00
C ALA A 1170 7.00 -28.46 36.78
N VAL A 1171 6.68 -29.72 37.15
CA VAL A 1171 7.56 -30.59 37.92
C VAL A 1171 8.73 -31.06 37.04
N ARG A 1172 9.96 -30.74 37.45
CA ARG A 1172 11.21 -31.13 36.81
C ARG A 1172 12.24 -31.51 37.86
N PHE A 1173 13.03 -32.54 37.57
CA PHE A 1173 14.21 -32.95 38.33
C PHE A 1173 15.37 -33.18 37.35
N GLY A 1174 16.33 -32.26 37.30
CA GLY A 1174 17.35 -32.25 36.26
C GLY A 1174 16.74 -32.16 34.86
N CYS A 1175 16.98 -33.18 34.03
CA CYS A 1175 16.37 -33.32 32.70
C CYS A 1175 15.05 -34.11 32.70
N ALA A 1176 14.64 -34.70 33.84
CA ALA A 1176 13.42 -35.50 33.94
C ALA A 1176 12.19 -34.61 34.20
N ALA A 1177 11.16 -34.74 33.36
CA ALA A 1177 9.86 -34.10 33.53
C ALA A 1177 8.79 -35.18 33.81
N PRO A 1178 8.63 -35.64 35.06
CA PRO A 1178 7.80 -36.80 35.39
C PRO A 1178 6.36 -36.62 34.92
N LEU A 1179 5.70 -35.49 35.26
CA LEU A 1179 4.31 -35.23 34.85
C LEU A 1179 4.09 -35.34 33.34
N LYS A 1180 5.06 -34.85 32.56
CA LYS A 1180 5.04 -34.96 31.10
C LYS A 1180 5.09 -36.41 30.66
N ALA A 1181 6.01 -37.19 31.22
CA ALA A 1181 6.17 -38.60 30.88
C ALA A 1181 4.92 -39.45 31.21
N ALA A 1182 4.11 -39.10 32.23
CA ALA A 1182 2.82 -39.77 32.46
C ALA A 1182 1.71 -39.32 31.51
N LEU A 1183 1.57 -38.00 31.33
CA LEU A 1183 0.40 -37.42 30.66
C LEU A 1183 0.56 -37.36 29.14
N ARG A 1184 1.79 -37.47 28.64
CA ARG A 1184 2.18 -37.38 27.22
C ARG A 1184 3.23 -38.46 26.89
N PRO A 1185 2.87 -39.76 26.96
CA PRO A 1185 3.82 -40.84 26.67
C PRO A 1185 4.25 -40.79 25.19
N SER A 1186 5.56 -40.79 24.93
CA SER A 1186 6.15 -40.79 23.58
C SER A 1186 7.15 -41.94 23.35
N GLY A 1187 7.11 -42.98 24.21
CA GLY A 1187 8.02 -44.12 24.18
C GLY A 1187 7.74 -45.10 25.33
N PRO A 1188 8.61 -46.10 25.58
CA PRO A 1188 8.43 -47.08 26.65
C PRO A 1188 8.22 -46.39 28.00
N SER A 1189 7.17 -46.80 28.72
CA SER A 1189 6.68 -46.09 29.90
C SER A 1189 7.69 -46.15 31.06
N ARG A 1190 8.45 -45.06 31.25
CA ARG A 1190 9.30 -44.86 32.45
C ARG A 1190 8.50 -44.45 33.69
N VAL A 1191 7.17 -44.45 33.60
CA VAL A 1191 6.28 -43.98 34.66
C VAL A 1191 5.24 -45.03 35.01
N THR A 1192 5.08 -45.26 36.31
CA THR A 1192 3.96 -46.02 36.86
C THR A 1192 3.04 -45.07 37.64
N VAL A 1193 1.78 -44.98 37.23
CA VAL A 1193 0.74 -44.20 37.91
C VAL A 1193 -0.16 -45.14 38.70
N ARG A 1194 -0.44 -44.82 39.97
CA ARG A 1194 -1.38 -45.52 40.85
C ARG A 1194 -2.41 -44.54 41.37
N GLY A 1195 -3.70 -44.90 41.33
CA GLY A 1195 -4.79 -43.99 41.71
C GLY A 1195 -5.14 -43.00 40.60
N HIS A 1196 -5.87 -41.93 40.96
CA HIS A 1196 -6.43 -40.98 40.01
C HIS A 1196 -5.56 -39.72 39.88
N VAL A 1197 -4.78 -39.69 38.79
CA VAL A 1197 -3.99 -38.53 38.36
C VAL A 1197 -4.57 -38.03 37.03
N ALA A 1198 -5.17 -36.84 37.02
CA ALA A 1198 -5.85 -36.29 35.85
C ALA A 1198 -5.12 -35.04 35.31
N PRO A 1199 -4.98 -34.88 33.98
CA PRO A 1199 -4.41 -33.67 33.40
C PRO A 1199 -5.30 -32.46 33.68
N MET A 1200 -4.69 -31.31 34.00
CA MET A 1200 -5.36 -30.02 34.13
C MET A 1200 -4.78 -29.00 33.16
N ALA A 1201 -5.59 -28.02 32.74
CA ALA A 1201 -5.13 -26.96 31.82
C ALA A 1201 -4.14 -25.99 32.51
N ARG A 1202 -4.45 -25.53 33.72
CA ARG A 1202 -3.58 -24.66 34.56
C ARG A 1202 -3.88 -24.87 36.03
N CYS A 1203 -2.87 -24.88 36.91
CA CYS A 1203 -3.11 -24.93 38.36
C CYS A 1203 -3.63 -23.58 38.93
N ALA A 1204 -3.34 -22.47 38.23
CA ALA A 1204 -3.74 -21.12 38.63
C ALA A 1204 -5.25 -20.84 38.47
N ALA A 1205 -5.96 -21.61 37.64
CA ALA A 1205 -7.41 -21.47 37.47
C ALA A 1205 -8.11 -21.92 38.77
N GLY A 1206 -8.39 -20.98 39.67
CA GLY A 1206 -9.29 -21.18 40.80
C GLY A 1206 -10.68 -21.57 40.31
N ALA A 1207 -11.33 -22.48 41.05
CA ALA A 1207 -12.74 -22.79 40.94
C ALA A 1207 -13.57 -21.51 41.21
N ALA A 1208 -13.65 -20.63 40.22
CA ALA A 1208 -14.67 -19.60 40.17
C ALA A 1208 -16.00 -20.32 39.90
N SER A 1209 -16.93 -20.08 40.81
CA SER A 1209 -18.34 -20.48 40.76
C SER A 1209 -18.90 -20.51 39.33
N GLY A 1210 -19.70 -21.55 39.07
CA GLY A 1210 -20.35 -21.85 37.80
C GLY A 1210 -20.73 -20.63 36.96
N SER A 1211 -19.90 -20.34 35.97
CA SER A 1211 -20.38 -19.91 34.65
C SER A 1211 -19.71 -20.87 33.67
N PRO A 1212 -20.45 -21.51 32.75
CA PRO A 1212 -19.81 -22.35 31.75
C PRO A 1212 -18.99 -21.41 30.87
N ALA A 1213 -17.68 -21.38 31.11
CA ALA A 1213 -16.72 -20.83 30.17
C ALA A 1213 -16.95 -21.61 28.88
N ARG A 1214 -17.64 -20.95 27.96
CA ARG A 1214 -17.92 -21.35 26.58
C ARG A 1214 -16.63 -21.92 25.99
N GLU A 1215 -16.49 -23.25 25.99
CA GLU A 1215 -15.42 -23.98 25.31
C GLU A 1215 -15.58 -23.71 23.80
N LEU A 1216 -15.07 -22.56 23.35
CA LEU A 1216 -14.83 -22.24 21.95
C LEU A 1216 -13.51 -22.90 21.50
N ALA A 1217 -13.43 -24.21 21.67
CA ALA A 1217 -12.48 -25.07 20.99
C ALA A 1217 -13.23 -26.38 20.69
N PRO A 1218 -13.60 -26.66 19.43
CA PRO A 1218 -14.28 -27.91 19.13
C PRO A 1218 -13.34 -29.07 19.45
N ARG A 1219 -13.80 -29.95 20.34
CA ARG A 1219 -13.20 -31.26 20.55
C ARG A 1219 -13.25 -31.98 19.20
N LEU A 1220 -12.08 -32.24 18.61
CA LEU A 1220 -11.93 -33.23 17.56
C LEU A 1220 -12.41 -34.56 18.14
N ALA A 1221 -13.65 -34.91 17.84
CA ALA A 1221 -14.26 -36.16 18.25
C ALA A 1221 -13.71 -37.30 17.37
N GLY A 1222 -13.30 -38.38 18.02
CA GLY A 1222 -13.37 -39.72 17.44
C GLY A 1222 -12.24 -40.17 16.53
N GLY A 1223 -11.06 -40.41 17.11
CA GLY A 1223 -10.07 -41.33 16.56
C GLY A 1223 -9.80 -42.46 17.56
N ALA A 1224 -10.80 -43.32 17.79
CA ALA A 1224 -10.62 -44.53 18.59
C ALA A 1224 -9.84 -45.57 17.75
N GLY A 1225 -8.53 -45.35 17.62
CA GLY A 1225 -7.60 -46.30 17.00
C GLY A 1225 -7.43 -47.51 17.91
N ARG A 1226 -8.23 -48.55 17.66
CA ARG A 1226 -8.07 -49.89 18.22
C ARG A 1226 -6.68 -50.40 17.85
N SER A 1227 -5.88 -50.73 18.87
CA SER A 1227 -4.60 -51.42 18.76
C SER A 1227 -4.82 -52.84 18.22
N GLY A 1228 -4.58 -53.03 16.92
CA GLY A 1228 -4.43 -54.32 16.25
C GLY A 1228 -2.96 -54.59 15.92
N PRO A 1229 -2.52 -55.86 15.87
CA PRO A 1229 -1.14 -56.23 16.16
C PRO A 1229 -0.17 -55.99 15.01
N VAL A 1230 1.06 -55.68 15.44
CA VAL A 1230 2.29 -55.58 14.67
C VAL A 1230 2.54 -56.92 13.99
N ASP A 1231 2.43 -56.97 12.66
CA ASP A 1231 2.93 -58.09 11.87
C ASP A 1231 4.31 -57.70 11.33
N GLU A 1232 5.31 -58.46 11.75
CA GLU A 1232 6.72 -58.34 11.40
C GLU A 1232 6.91 -58.81 9.95
N GLY A 1233 6.74 -57.89 9.00
CA GLY A 1233 7.07 -58.10 7.60
C GLY A 1233 8.48 -57.62 7.27
N GLU A 1234 9.39 -58.57 7.04
CA GLU A 1234 10.79 -58.44 6.62
C GLU A 1234 11.05 -57.45 5.46
N PRO A 1235 12.28 -56.89 5.37
CA PRO A 1235 12.58 -55.73 4.55
C PRO A 1235 12.61 -56.08 3.06
N LEU A 1236 11.76 -55.39 2.28
CA LEU A 1236 11.83 -55.39 0.82
C LEU A 1236 13.13 -54.72 0.35
N VAL A 1237 14.12 -55.57 0.11
CA VAL A 1237 15.38 -55.27 -0.57
C VAL A 1237 15.07 -54.75 -1.98
N ASN A 1238 15.51 -53.52 -2.24
CA ASN A 1238 15.88 -52.90 -3.51
C ASN A 1238 15.50 -53.66 -4.79
N ALA A 1239 14.35 -53.31 -5.39
CA ALA A 1239 14.10 -53.58 -6.80
C ALA A 1239 14.59 -52.38 -7.64
N ASP A 1240 15.43 -52.69 -8.62
CA ASP A 1240 16.18 -51.78 -9.48
C ASP A 1240 15.35 -50.65 -10.11
N ARG A 1241 15.75 -49.41 -9.81
CA ARG A 1241 15.21 -48.17 -10.42
C ARG A 1241 16.03 -47.70 -11.62
N ARG A 1242 16.76 -48.60 -12.31
CA ARG A 1242 17.68 -48.22 -13.39
C ARG A 1242 17.04 -47.96 -14.75
N ASP A 1243 15.78 -48.34 -14.98
CA ASP A 1243 15.17 -48.11 -16.31
C ASP A 1243 14.48 -46.74 -16.46
N SER A 1244 14.04 -46.09 -15.38
CA SER A 1244 13.39 -44.78 -15.49
C SER A 1244 14.34 -43.65 -15.90
N ALA A 1245 15.61 -43.72 -15.50
CA ALA A 1245 16.62 -42.72 -15.86
C ALA A 1245 17.03 -42.83 -17.33
N VAL A 1246 17.07 -44.05 -17.88
CA VAL A 1246 17.37 -44.28 -19.31
C VAL A 1246 16.22 -43.77 -20.17
N ILE A 1247 14.96 -44.05 -19.80
CA ILE A 1247 13.78 -43.54 -20.52
C ILE A 1247 13.75 -42.00 -20.48
N GLY A 1248 13.97 -41.39 -19.31
CA GLY A 1248 14.04 -39.93 -19.17
C GLY A 1248 15.17 -39.30 -19.99
N GLY A 1249 16.33 -39.96 -20.05
CA GLY A 1249 17.47 -39.54 -20.88
C GLY A 1249 17.17 -39.58 -22.38
N VAL A 1250 16.53 -40.65 -22.86
CA VAL A 1250 16.14 -40.79 -24.29
C VAL A 1250 15.13 -39.71 -24.68
N ILE A 1251 14.12 -39.45 -23.83
CA ILE A 1251 13.12 -38.38 -24.09
C ILE A 1251 13.78 -37.00 -24.12
N ALA A 1252 14.71 -36.71 -23.19
CA ALA A 1252 15.42 -35.43 -23.17
C ALA A 1252 16.30 -35.21 -24.41
N VAL A 1253 16.96 -36.26 -24.90
CA VAL A 1253 17.78 -36.21 -26.12
C VAL A 1253 16.90 -35.98 -27.36
N GLU A 1254 15.77 -36.67 -27.48
CA GLU A 1254 14.80 -36.45 -28.57
C GLU A 1254 14.25 -35.02 -28.60
N ILE A 1255 13.87 -34.47 -27.44
CA ILE A 1255 13.41 -33.08 -27.32
C ILE A 1255 14.52 -32.10 -27.73
N PHE A 1256 15.77 -32.35 -27.31
CA PHE A 1256 16.91 -31.51 -27.68
C PHE A 1256 17.20 -31.55 -29.19
N ILE A 1257 17.10 -32.71 -29.83
CA ILE A 1257 17.26 -32.87 -31.28
C ILE A 1257 16.16 -32.10 -32.02
N LEU A 1258 14.89 -32.20 -31.59
CA LEU A 1258 13.76 -31.44 -32.15
C LEU A 1258 13.94 -29.93 -32.02
N LEU A 1259 14.45 -29.44 -30.88
CA LEU A 1259 14.79 -28.03 -30.67
C LEU A 1259 15.93 -27.57 -31.58
N CYS A 1260 16.94 -28.42 -31.80
CA CYS A 1260 18.02 -28.11 -32.73
C CYS A 1260 17.53 -28.06 -34.19
N ILE A 1261 16.69 -29.01 -34.62
CA ILE A 1261 16.10 -29.03 -35.96
C ILE A 1261 15.24 -27.79 -36.19
N THR A 1262 14.41 -27.40 -35.22
CA THR A 1262 13.58 -26.18 -35.33
C THR A 1262 14.43 -24.91 -35.36
N ALA A 1263 15.48 -24.80 -34.54
CA ALA A 1263 16.40 -23.66 -34.59
C ALA A 1263 17.14 -23.56 -35.94
N ILE A 1264 17.59 -24.70 -36.50
CA ILE A 1264 18.22 -24.75 -37.82
C ILE A 1264 17.21 -24.37 -38.91
N ALA A 1265 15.98 -24.87 -38.84
CA ALA A 1265 14.92 -24.53 -39.80
C ALA A 1265 14.58 -23.03 -39.77
N ILE A 1266 14.49 -22.42 -38.58
CA ILE A 1266 14.29 -20.97 -38.41
C ILE A 1266 15.47 -20.20 -39.03
N ARG A 1267 16.70 -20.65 -38.82
CA ARG A 1267 17.90 -20.00 -39.36
C ARG A 1267 17.96 -20.09 -40.90
N ILE A 1268 17.62 -21.26 -41.47
CA ILE A 1268 17.52 -21.45 -42.93
C ILE A 1268 16.40 -20.58 -43.51
N TYR A 1269 15.25 -20.50 -42.82
CA TYR A 1269 14.14 -19.64 -43.23
C TYR A 1269 14.54 -18.15 -43.23
N GLN A 1270 15.23 -17.69 -42.19
CA GLN A 1270 15.76 -16.33 -42.10
C GLN A 1270 16.79 -16.05 -43.20
N GLN A 1271 17.72 -16.97 -43.46
CA GLN A 1271 18.68 -16.83 -44.57
C GLN A 1271 17.99 -16.79 -45.93
N ARG A 1272 16.95 -17.62 -46.17
CA ARG A 1272 16.16 -17.56 -47.41
C ARG A 1272 15.37 -16.26 -47.53
N LYS A 1273 14.82 -15.73 -46.43
CA LYS A 1273 14.12 -14.44 -46.41
C LYS A 1273 15.08 -13.29 -46.75
N LEU A 1274 16.25 -13.26 -46.11
CA LEU A 1274 17.33 -12.30 -46.41
C LEU A 1274 17.82 -12.41 -47.86
N ARG A 1275 17.95 -13.63 -48.41
CA ARG A 1275 18.35 -13.84 -49.80
C ARG A 1275 17.29 -13.35 -50.79
N LYS A 1276 16.00 -13.58 -50.51
CA LYS A 1276 14.88 -13.01 -51.30
C LYS A 1276 14.81 -11.48 -51.20
N GLU A 1277 15.08 -10.91 -50.03
CA GLU A 1277 15.13 -9.45 -49.84
C GLU A 1277 16.35 -8.79 -50.52
N ASN A 1278 17.45 -9.53 -50.70
CA ASN A 1278 18.62 -9.06 -51.43
C ASN A 1278 18.50 -9.26 -52.95
N GLU A 1279 17.87 -10.34 -53.43
CA GLU A 1279 17.58 -10.54 -54.86
C GLU A 1279 16.54 -9.52 -55.37
N SER A 1280 15.61 -9.03 -54.53
CA SER A 1280 14.67 -7.98 -54.92
C SER A 1280 15.28 -6.57 -54.97
N LYS A 1281 16.51 -6.38 -54.48
CA LYS A 1281 17.21 -5.08 -54.47
C LYS A 1281 18.29 -4.91 -55.53
N VAL A 1282 18.53 -5.92 -56.38
CA VAL A 1282 19.51 -5.85 -57.48
C VAL A 1282 18.79 -5.97 -58.83
N SER A 1283 17.95 -4.99 -59.15
CA SER A 1283 17.69 -4.60 -60.54
C SER A 1283 17.24 -3.14 -60.54
N LYS A 1284 17.71 -2.35 -61.51
CA LYS A 1284 17.52 -0.90 -61.69
C LYS A 1284 18.59 0.00 -61.04
N LYS A 1285 19.80 -0.10 -61.60
CA LYS A 1285 20.68 1.06 -61.84
C LYS A 1285 21.19 1.00 -63.29
N GLU A 1286 20.29 1.33 -64.21
CA GLU A 1286 20.51 1.95 -65.53
C GLU A 1286 19.52 3.14 -65.46
N GLU A 1287 19.83 4.41 -65.73
CA GLU A 1287 20.56 5.03 -66.84
C GLU A 1287 21.13 6.41 -66.41
N CYS A 1288 22.23 6.81 -67.07
CA CYS A 1288 22.90 8.13 -67.12
C CYS A 1288 23.44 8.76 -65.83
#